data_AF-W1V6Y4-F1
#
_entry.id   AF-W1V6Y4-F1
#
_cell.length_a   1.000
_cell.length_b   1.000
_cell.length_c   1.000
_cell.angle_alpha   90.00
_cell.angle_beta   90.00
_cell.angle_gamma   90.00
#
_symmetry.space_group_name_H-M   'P 1'
#
loop_
_entity.id
_entity.type
_entity.pdbx_description
1 polymer ?
#
loop_
_entity_poly.entity_id
_entity_poly.type
_entity_poly.pdbx_seq_one_letter_code
_entity_poly.pdbx_strand_id
1 'polypeptide(L)'
;TTSASAPADEVGRGVESEDVDGSVGGGDGAAGRDGASQSRARSAVDRAAVGSYDDSTLKVDFRIINLEPDNTINDNSEFWVEKTVNATVDLKVSGSGADAIIRNPWLMITVPKGKIKDLKFADSQNAYQTVQILEDQVDPDNAYIIYKYDQFTGASSAAYPAPFLFDGAKTSDGDKITVKAVVLDATGVENRNDADKKSVLETAKSLPVLYSAEKTYKARKIEATYNWANLATDNGNPFHDGGQRTRLVYDQSLTDDNGKVVKENNQIFVYRKLDTADSQTTGEDGQKARFTFSFVINPPAVEGNQSWYFNKPQTLTAVFKLPDNVEPARATLRDKGEAQCDGSSRWFYDKATNTLSLREKNGNYGGSSAWRWDRLGRSYVSDVYLRLKNVPYWDGSKDSIEERNAKLVNIPIDFIMDQGLDSEKKFYSSTAHLLVEKEVYQGAGTFSTSKMYRNSWATASDIYLGGGSYEQPLNLLGGNYTIRNGVISDRLGNDQSQIGLYYNTDLNNTNNGSSPTNPDGGAVNKIVSYEDYLDIPEKIQAGEQGNTYYEKFQINNIFFRNNNLPSADDAKRQEKADATINQVNSTSNTLYGIKGDGSKIAIAKNLKYRQVVDIHDTARQYKGLSLEFDDPLVLDNVSLNILTSIQPTVEEKAKYNSPGYAPHEYRTGYKVTFRDVNDKEATWDRPRDPGALTNINTITPRVRMGVPNDVSVPFKAEGTFVDYRFTLAGYAGDGNWGALSEYTGGAVVLLPPAFSYAGTTEKLGDYNNEELGDKRNPQVIENYKGTGRTALIYSDIRFVPKSTVLDDLILAPKLEVSKYAQRGNNQVDVYYLYDHNDEIKPLGESQYYADELDLDNDGDTTELFAHMASQINYIPPLEMVVTHQVGMDLNTMALATTGDLGYDYRYGITMLNNTINDVTSAHVIGVLPQKGDKVIAPNQAGEYGDRGSTYGVTLSKFLEDEEENIEPLKRFDVYYQTQSHQGDINGMRDGSWLTKEEVGDVSKVKAYKLVLKPGEVIKAKEEIKLYTTAKIPFDTTLIPEEEENADVAVSTLAFSTDGQIFSEGNKVQTRYTSYEVNGRYFFDKDKDGVYEEGTDTPLANRTLTLVSNEAALDRDAESVPGEVLNPDGSKIEIETNAEGKYSAPVYRRGEYRLYTEKSQFEDFVTAVPASPEAGAEVQNLDAATIEGDTGKTTGFALNPASRVATRNVAVTGDPGSITVTKTAASEDDNLDSGKPLAGAVFRLTTTDGKTVTDFNGEPGTNVTT
;
A
#
# COMPACT_ATOMS: atom_id res chain seq x y z
N THR A 1 -68.31 -46.24 -58.11
CA THR A 1 -68.09 -47.62 -57.63
C THR A 1 -66.67 -48.04 -57.99
N THR A 2 -65.76 -48.27 -57.05
CA THR A 2 -65.86 -48.20 -55.57
C THR A 2 -64.46 -47.95 -54.97
N SER A 3 -64.02 -46.75 -54.64
CA SER A 3 -64.37 -45.36 -55.04
C SER A 3 -63.17 -44.51 -54.59
N ALA A 4 -62.34 -43.99 -55.50
CA ALA A 4 -62.47 -42.65 -56.12
C ALA A 4 -62.29 -41.49 -55.10
N SER A 5 -61.49 -40.44 -55.35
CA SER A 5 -60.69 -40.06 -56.52
C SER A 5 -59.70 -38.91 -56.15
N ALA A 6 -58.78 -38.56 -57.06
CA ALA A 6 -57.93 -37.36 -57.00
C ALA A 6 -58.70 -36.09 -57.50
N PRO A 7 -58.09 -34.96 -57.93
CA PRO A 7 -56.87 -34.21 -57.52
C PRO A 7 -57.14 -32.66 -57.40
N ALA A 8 -56.06 -31.84 -57.47
CA ALA A 8 -55.95 -30.60 -58.26
C ALA A 8 -56.45 -29.21 -57.74
N ASP A 9 -55.59 -28.19 -57.96
CA ASP A 9 -55.81 -26.87 -58.62
C ASP A 9 -56.80 -25.83 -58.01
N GLU A 10 -56.81 -24.51 -58.30
CA GLU A 10 -56.11 -23.57 -59.23
C GLU A 10 -56.22 -22.12 -58.62
N VAL A 11 -55.21 -21.24 -58.67
CA VAL A 11 -55.01 -20.05 -59.57
C VAL A 11 -56.04 -18.88 -59.54
N GLY A 12 -55.52 -17.64 -59.43
CA GLY A 12 -56.19 -16.36 -59.81
C GLY A 12 -55.63 -15.15 -59.03
N ARG A 13 -54.73 -14.31 -59.57
CA ARG A 13 -54.96 -13.09 -60.40
C ARG A 13 -55.98 -12.11 -59.77
N GLY A 14 -55.73 -10.81 -59.56
CA GLY A 14 -54.57 -9.92 -59.81
C GLY A 14 -55.04 -8.49 -60.14
N VAL A 15 -54.12 -7.53 -60.42
CA VAL A 15 -54.37 -6.28 -61.21
C VAL A 15 -55.17 -5.17 -60.44
N GLU A 16 -55.01 -3.83 -60.54
CA GLU A 16 -54.23 -2.82 -61.32
C GLU A 16 -53.97 -1.57 -60.39
N SER A 17 -52.88 -0.77 -60.55
CA SER A 17 -52.82 0.63 -61.06
C SER A 17 -53.64 1.73 -60.29
N GLU A 18 -53.37 3.05 -60.35
CA GLU A 18 -52.50 3.87 -61.22
C GLU A 18 -52.09 5.21 -60.52
N ASP A 19 -51.27 6.03 -61.19
CA ASP A 19 -50.64 7.29 -60.73
C ASP A 19 -51.57 8.53 -60.60
N VAL A 20 -51.02 9.68 -60.15
CA VAL A 20 -50.86 10.94 -60.96
C VAL A 20 -50.50 12.19 -60.11
N ASP A 21 -49.66 13.07 -60.71
CA ASP A 21 -49.25 14.48 -60.45
C ASP A 21 -50.08 15.41 -59.50
N GLY A 22 -49.58 16.57 -59.05
CA GLY A 22 -48.25 17.20 -59.20
C GLY A 22 -48.23 18.76 -59.25
N SER A 23 -47.27 19.37 -58.53
CA SER A 23 -46.57 20.67 -58.82
C SER A 23 -47.19 22.09 -58.56
N VAL A 24 -46.25 23.05 -58.34
CA VAL A 24 -46.32 24.56 -58.36
C VAL A 24 -47.09 25.26 -57.20
N GLY A 25 -46.65 26.36 -56.53
CA GLY A 25 -45.47 27.25 -56.55
C GLY A 25 -45.88 28.72 -56.24
N GLY A 26 -45.08 29.70 -55.75
CA GLY A 26 -43.69 29.80 -55.25
C GLY A 26 -43.22 31.28 -55.06
N GLY A 27 -42.28 31.56 -54.12
CA GLY A 27 -41.67 32.89 -53.84
C GLY A 27 -42.39 33.75 -52.75
N ASP A 28 -41.79 34.66 -51.97
CA ASP A 28 -40.39 35.11 -51.68
C ASP A 28 -40.42 35.83 -50.29
N GLY A 29 -39.35 36.06 -49.50
CA GLY A 29 -37.92 35.70 -49.57
C GLY A 29 -37.09 36.39 -48.45
N ALA A 30 -35.88 35.89 -48.16
CA ALA A 30 -34.76 36.48 -47.35
C ALA A 30 -35.01 36.85 -45.85
N ALA A 31 -34.10 36.68 -44.88
CA ALA A 31 -32.77 36.03 -44.73
C ALA A 31 -32.53 35.83 -43.20
N GLY A 32 -31.64 34.98 -42.65
CA GLY A 32 -30.69 33.98 -43.18
C GLY A 32 -29.87 33.36 -42.02
N ARG A 33 -29.00 32.36 -42.31
CA ARG A 33 -28.12 31.57 -41.41
C ARG A 33 -28.74 30.37 -40.66
N ASP A 34 -28.59 29.21 -41.30
CA ASP A 34 -28.13 27.89 -40.82
C ASP A 34 -28.03 27.63 -39.29
N GLY A 35 -28.42 26.47 -38.75
CA GLY A 35 -28.99 25.28 -39.40
C GLY A 35 -28.67 23.99 -38.64
N ALA A 36 -29.62 23.47 -37.86
CA ALA A 36 -29.58 22.12 -37.28
C ALA A 36 -31.02 21.60 -37.07
N SER A 37 -31.31 20.39 -37.55
CA SER A 37 -32.67 19.87 -37.69
C SER A 37 -33.20 19.19 -36.43
N GLN A 38 -34.38 19.61 -35.99
CA GLN A 38 -35.30 18.78 -35.22
C GLN A 38 -36.68 18.83 -35.89
N SER A 39 -37.31 17.67 -36.09
CA SER A 39 -38.75 17.60 -36.31
C SER A 39 -39.33 16.40 -35.55
N ARG A 40 -40.46 16.62 -34.89
CA ARG A 40 -41.16 15.64 -34.06
C ARG A 40 -42.64 15.94 -34.18
N ALA A 41 -43.46 14.93 -34.49
CA ALA A 41 -44.93 14.96 -34.38
C ALA A 41 -45.65 15.97 -35.32
N ARG A 42 -46.94 15.86 -35.64
CA ARG A 42 -48.01 14.84 -35.51
C ARG A 42 -49.16 15.33 -36.43
N SER A 43 -50.05 14.46 -36.90
CA SER A 43 -51.42 14.90 -37.23
C SER A 43 -52.47 13.80 -37.00
N ALA A 44 -53.45 14.18 -36.17
CA ALA A 44 -54.72 13.54 -35.83
C ALA A 44 -55.70 13.58 -37.03
N VAL A 45 -56.95 13.05 -37.07
CA VAL A 45 -57.80 12.13 -36.27
C VAL A 45 -59.12 11.95 -37.09
N ASP A 46 -59.80 10.80 -37.07
CA ASP A 46 -61.18 10.57 -36.53
C ASP A 46 -61.84 9.24 -36.96
N ARG A 47 -63.01 8.93 -36.36
CA ARG A 47 -63.54 7.58 -36.05
C ARG A 47 -64.60 6.98 -36.99
N ALA A 48 -64.77 5.65 -36.84
CA ALA A 48 -66.01 4.82 -36.83
C ALA A 48 -66.04 3.66 -37.86
N ALA A 49 -66.45 2.42 -37.56
CA ALA A 49 -66.76 1.75 -36.28
C ALA A 49 -66.84 0.19 -36.39
N VAL A 50 -66.43 -0.52 -35.32
CA VAL A 50 -66.78 -1.92 -34.90
C VAL A 50 -66.31 -3.11 -35.77
N GLY A 51 -65.67 -4.14 -35.14
CA GLY A 51 -65.23 -5.37 -35.84
C GLY A 51 -64.80 -6.61 -35.03
N SER A 52 -64.18 -6.46 -33.85
CA SER A 52 -63.77 -7.52 -32.86
C SER A 52 -62.53 -8.42 -33.14
N TYR A 53 -61.88 -8.82 -32.03
CA TYR A 53 -60.81 -9.82 -31.84
C TYR A 53 -59.40 -9.57 -32.39
N ASP A 54 -58.59 -8.80 -31.65
CA ASP A 54 -57.17 -9.10 -31.36
C ASP A 54 -56.67 -8.17 -30.23
N ASP A 55 -56.08 -8.70 -29.13
CA ASP A 55 -55.40 -7.85 -28.12
C ASP A 55 -54.46 -8.63 -27.16
N SER A 56 -53.55 -9.46 -27.69
CA SER A 56 -52.39 -9.94 -26.91
C SER A 56 -51.26 -8.91 -26.99
N THR A 57 -50.93 -8.24 -25.88
CA THR A 57 -50.09 -7.02 -25.86
C THR A 57 -48.59 -7.28 -25.67
N LEU A 58 -48.10 -8.51 -25.88
CA LEU A 58 -46.71 -8.89 -25.63
C LEU A 58 -45.73 -8.24 -26.63
N LYS A 59 -44.76 -7.48 -26.13
CA LYS A 59 -43.70 -6.81 -26.88
C LYS A 59 -42.34 -7.07 -26.24
N VAL A 60 -41.39 -7.51 -27.07
CA VAL A 60 -39.99 -7.76 -26.66
C VAL A 60 -39.07 -6.79 -27.37
N ASP A 61 -38.32 -6.00 -26.60
CA ASP A 61 -37.18 -5.21 -27.08
C ASP A 61 -35.89 -5.96 -26.71
N PHE A 62 -35.09 -6.32 -27.70
CA PHE A 62 -33.88 -7.14 -27.53
C PHE A 62 -32.74 -6.62 -28.40
N ARG A 63 -31.61 -6.27 -27.79
CA ARG A 63 -30.46 -5.62 -28.48
C ARG A 63 -29.14 -5.86 -27.74
N ILE A 64 -28.04 -5.46 -28.36
CA ILE A 64 -26.72 -5.41 -27.71
C ILE A 64 -26.23 -3.97 -27.71
N ILE A 65 -25.87 -3.47 -26.53
CA ILE A 65 -25.42 -2.10 -26.27
C ILE A 65 -24.02 -2.11 -25.62
N ASN A 66 -23.49 -0.92 -25.33
CA ASN A 66 -22.38 -0.80 -24.38
C ASN A 66 -22.91 -0.13 -23.12
N LEU A 67 -22.60 -0.69 -21.95
CA LEU A 67 -22.99 -0.13 -20.66
C LEU A 67 -21.73 0.21 -19.86
N GLU A 68 -21.46 1.50 -19.70
CA GLU A 68 -20.26 1.97 -19.02
C GLU A 68 -20.35 1.86 -17.49
N PRO A 69 -19.22 1.96 -16.75
CA PRO A 69 -19.22 1.88 -15.29
C PRO A 69 -20.11 2.94 -14.61
N ASP A 70 -20.26 4.12 -15.19
CA ASP A 70 -21.18 5.18 -14.74
C ASP A 70 -22.67 4.94 -15.06
N ASN A 71 -22.99 3.78 -15.66
CA ASN A 71 -24.29 3.38 -16.21
C ASN A 71 -24.73 4.14 -17.47
N THR A 72 -23.88 4.95 -18.11
CA THR A 72 -24.20 5.52 -19.41
C THR A 72 -24.25 4.43 -20.48
N ILE A 73 -25.15 4.60 -21.45
CA ILE A 73 -25.31 3.69 -22.58
C ILE A 73 -24.77 4.39 -23.83
N ASN A 74 -23.94 3.69 -24.60
CA ASN A 74 -23.48 4.18 -25.89
C ASN A 74 -23.44 3.08 -26.97
N ASP A 75 -23.39 3.54 -28.22
CA ASP A 75 -23.32 2.69 -29.40
C ASP A 75 -21.96 2.70 -30.10
N ASN A 76 -20.89 2.98 -29.34
CA ASN A 76 -19.53 2.87 -29.86
C ASN A 76 -19.29 1.45 -30.40
N SER A 77 -18.66 1.39 -31.57
CA SER A 77 -18.28 0.14 -32.23
C SER A 77 -16.78 0.07 -32.49
N GLU A 78 -16.01 1.09 -32.12
CA GLU A 78 -14.55 1.14 -32.29
C GLU A 78 -13.87 1.32 -30.92
N PHE A 79 -12.96 0.42 -30.57
CA PHE A 79 -12.28 0.41 -29.27
C PHE A 79 -10.79 0.15 -29.43
N TRP A 80 -9.95 0.88 -28.70
CA TRP A 80 -8.51 0.66 -28.68
C TRP A 80 -8.16 -0.69 -28.05
N VAL A 81 -7.11 -1.35 -28.54
CA VAL A 81 -6.57 -2.56 -27.89
C VAL A 81 -6.14 -2.24 -26.45
N GLU A 82 -6.26 -3.24 -25.56
CA GLU A 82 -6.05 -3.06 -24.11
C GLU A 82 -6.99 -2.03 -23.44
N LYS A 83 -8.10 -1.65 -24.10
CA LYS A 83 -9.27 -1.03 -23.45
C LYS A 83 -10.45 -2.00 -23.42
N THR A 84 -11.27 -1.89 -22.38
CA THR A 84 -12.46 -2.73 -22.20
C THR A 84 -13.56 -2.34 -23.17
N VAL A 85 -14.12 -3.35 -23.84
CA VAL A 85 -15.38 -3.27 -24.58
C VAL A 85 -16.49 -3.69 -23.64
N ASN A 86 -17.31 -2.75 -23.17
CA ASN A 86 -18.38 -3.01 -22.20
C ASN A 86 -19.67 -3.56 -22.84
N ALA A 87 -19.53 -4.57 -23.71
CA ALA A 87 -20.64 -5.20 -24.42
C ALA A 87 -21.67 -5.77 -23.44
N THR A 88 -22.94 -5.45 -23.64
CA THR A 88 -24.04 -5.85 -22.75
C THR A 88 -25.28 -6.18 -23.58
N VAL A 89 -25.90 -7.33 -23.33
CA VAL A 89 -27.18 -7.72 -23.94
C VAL A 89 -28.31 -7.12 -23.13
N ASP A 90 -29.25 -6.44 -23.78
CA ASP A 90 -30.44 -5.81 -23.18
C ASP A 90 -31.68 -6.59 -23.60
N LEU A 91 -32.46 -7.06 -22.63
CA LEU A 91 -33.72 -7.76 -22.84
C LEU A 91 -34.83 -7.10 -22.00
N LYS A 92 -35.87 -6.63 -22.68
CA LYS A 92 -37.10 -6.15 -22.07
C LYS A 92 -38.30 -6.88 -22.66
N VAL A 93 -39.11 -7.48 -21.79
CA VAL A 93 -40.41 -8.07 -22.11
C VAL A 93 -41.48 -7.21 -21.46
N SER A 94 -42.45 -6.78 -22.25
CA SER A 94 -43.51 -5.86 -21.84
C SER A 94 -44.87 -6.33 -22.33
N GLY A 95 -45.94 -6.11 -21.57
CA GLY A 95 -47.31 -6.48 -21.93
C GLY A 95 -48.19 -6.66 -20.71
N SER A 96 -49.49 -6.84 -20.92
CA SER A 96 -50.48 -7.04 -19.85
C SER A 96 -51.47 -8.17 -20.20
N GLY A 97 -51.99 -8.83 -19.17
CA GLY A 97 -52.88 -9.99 -19.31
C GLY A 97 -52.17 -11.34 -19.17
N ALA A 98 -52.95 -12.41 -19.03
CA ALA A 98 -52.45 -13.77 -18.75
C ALA A 98 -51.60 -14.37 -19.89
N ASP A 99 -51.76 -13.85 -21.11
CA ASP A 99 -51.06 -14.32 -22.31
C ASP A 99 -49.73 -13.57 -22.57
N ALA A 100 -49.39 -12.56 -21.77
CA ALA A 100 -48.13 -11.82 -21.86
C ALA A 100 -46.97 -12.57 -21.16
N ILE A 101 -46.78 -13.85 -21.51
CA ILE A 101 -45.79 -14.76 -20.89
C ILE A 101 -45.06 -15.59 -21.95
N ILE A 102 -43.73 -15.52 -21.96
CA ILE A 102 -42.86 -16.44 -22.69
C ILE A 102 -42.49 -17.57 -21.73
N ARG A 103 -42.88 -18.82 -22.02
CA ARG A 103 -42.67 -19.97 -21.13
C ARG A 103 -41.38 -20.69 -21.47
N ASN A 104 -40.63 -21.11 -20.44
CA ASN A 104 -39.36 -21.83 -20.53
C ASN A 104 -38.33 -21.24 -21.52
N PRO A 105 -38.05 -19.92 -21.53
CA PRO A 105 -37.06 -19.36 -22.45
C PRO A 105 -35.63 -19.64 -21.99
N TRP A 106 -34.74 -19.94 -22.94
CA TRP A 106 -33.29 -19.95 -22.72
C TRP A 106 -32.65 -18.76 -23.44
N LEU A 107 -31.85 -17.95 -22.75
CA LEU A 107 -31.07 -16.87 -23.36
C LEU A 107 -29.62 -17.34 -23.56
N MET A 108 -29.14 -17.37 -24.81
CA MET A 108 -27.76 -17.73 -25.14
C MET A 108 -27.01 -16.52 -25.70
N ILE A 109 -25.86 -16.19 -25.10
CA ILE A 109 -24.92 -15.18 -25.59
C ILE A 109 -23.68 -15.89 -26.14
N THR A 110 -23.15 -15.42 -27.28
CA THR A 110 -21.97 -15.97 -27.96
C THR A 110 -20.94 -14.87 -28.21
N VAL A 111 -19.68 -15.12 -27.85
CA VAL A 111 -18.55 -14.20 -28.05
C VAL A 111 -17.36 -14.96 -28.67
N PRO A 112 -16.88 -14.59 -29.88
CA PRO A 112 -15.70 -15.22 -30.49
C PRO A 112 -14.40 -14.95 -29.69
N LYS A 113 -13.59 -15.98 -29.44
CA LYS A 113 -12.41 -15.93 -28.56
C LYS A 113 -11.12 -15.43 -29.23
N GLY A 114 -10.94 -15.68 -30.53
CA GLY A 114 -9.62 -15.63 -31.20
C GLY A 114 -8.83 -14.32 -31.14
N LYS A 115 -9.49 -13.17 -30.90
CA LYS A 115 -8.88 -11.82 -30.86
C LYS A 115 -9.04 -11.12 -29.50
N ILE A 116 -9.58 -11.79 -28.50
CA ILE A 116 -9.94 -11.17 -27.22
C ILE A 116 -9.27 -11.85 -26.03
N LYS A 117 -9.32 -11.17 -24.88
CA LYS A 117 -8.93 -11.70 -23.57
C LYS A 117 -9.78 -11.05 -22.46
N ASP A 118 -9.67 -11.60 -21.25
CA ASP A 118 -10.38 -11.14 -20.05
C ASP A 118 -11.91 -11.01 -20.29
N LEU A 119 -12.47 -11.94 -21.08
CA LEU A 119 -13.91 -12.07 -21.24
C LEU A 119 -14.53 -12.50 -19.91
N LYS A 120 -15.46 -11.70 -19.42
CA LYS A 120 -16.21 -11.97 -18.17
C LYS A 120 -17.68 -12.12 -18.48
N PHE A 121 -18.32 -13.06 -17.80
CA PHE A 121 -19.76 -13.24 -17.77
C PHE A 121 -20.26 -13.18 -16.33
N ALA A 122 -21.40 -12.53 -16.10
CA ALA A 122 -22.13 -12.57 -14.85
C ALA A 122 -23.34 -13.52 -14.96
N ASP A 123 -23.63 -14.27 -13.90
CA ASP A 123 -24.83 -15.10 -13.82
C ASP A 123 -26.09 -14.24 -13.58
N SER A 124 -27.28 -14.82 -13.71
CA SER A 124 -28.57 -14.18 -13.41
C SER A 124 -29.13 -14.72 -12.09
N GLN A 125 -29.79 -13.88 -11.29
CA GLN A 125 -30.50 -14.32 -10.09
C GLN A 125 -31.85 -14.95 -10.40
N ASN A 126 -32.47 -14.56 -11.52
CA ASN A 126 -33.80 -15.03 -11.94
C ASN A 126 -33.74 -16.31 -12.79
N ALA A 127 -32.57 -16.69 -13.30
CA ALA A 127 -32.38 -17.96 -14.01
C ALA A 127 -32.31 -19.11 -13.01
N TYR A 128 -33.09 -20.18 -13.23
CA TYR A 128 -32.97 -21.40 -12.40
C TYR A 128 -31.63 -22.12 -12.62
N GLN A 129 -30.96 -21.88 -13.75
CA GLN A 129 -29.62 -22.37 -14.02
C GLN A 129 -28.92 -21.45 -15.03
N THR A 130 -27.62 -21.22 -14.81
CA THR A 130 -26.74 -20.55 -15.78
C THR A 130 -25.58 -21.48 -16.14
N VAL A 131 -25.22 -21.58 -17.42
CA VAL A 131 -24.16 -22.46 -17.92
C VAL A 131 -23.16 -21.65 -18.72
N GLN A 132 -21.95 -21.48 -18.18
CA GLN A 132 -20.83 -20.80 -18.84
C GLN A 132 -19.91 -21.81 -19.54
N ILE A 133 -19.56 -21.53 -20.78
CA ILE A 133 -18.71 -22.38 -21.63
C ILE A 133 -17.61 -21.51 -22.20
N LEU A 134 -16.40 -21.66 -21.65
CA LEU A 134 -15.21 -20.91 -22.07
C LEU A 134 -14.15 -21.85 -22.68
N GLU A 135 -14.27 -23.15 -22.41
CA GLU A 135 -13.23 -24.13 -22.58
C GLU A 135 -13.03 -24.58 -24.04
N ASP A 136 -11.77 -24.59 -24.48
CA ASP A 136 -11.38 -24.92 -25.86
C ASP A 136 -11.77 -26.34 -26.29
N GLN A 137 -11.89 -27.29 -25.34
CA GLN A 137 -12.36 -28.65 -25.65
C GLN A 137 -13.87 -28.77 -25.93
N VAL A 138 -14.67 -27.73 -25.65
CA VAL A 138 -16.11 -27.70 -25.97
C VAL A 138 -16.35 -26.93 -27.28
N ASP A 139 -15.76 -25.74 -27.40
CA ASP A 139 -15.74 -24.94 -28.63
C ASP A 139 -14.45 -24.08 -28.62
N PRO A 140 -13.49 -24.27 -29.55
CA PRO A 140 -12.24 -23.52 -29.55
C PRO A 140 -12.40 -22.08 -30.05
N ASP A 141 -13.44 -21.81 -30.84
CA ASP A 141 -13.62 -20.54 -31.54
C ASP A 141 -14.48 -19.55 -30.74
N ASN A 142 -15.43 -20.05 -29.95
CA ASN A 142 -16.44 -19.24 -29.26
C ASN A 142 -16.53 -19.53 -27.76
N ALA A 143 -16.87 -18.49 -27.01
CA ALA A 143 -17.33 -18.56 -25.63
C ALA A 143 -18.85 -18.37 -25.60
N TYR A 144 -19.52 -19.06 -24.67
CA TYR A 144 -20.96 -19.00 -24.48
C TYR A 144 -21.33 -18.78 -23.02
N ILE A 145 -22.46 -18.11 -22.80
CA ILE A 145 -23.24 -18.22 -21.56
C ILE A 145 -24.70 -18.47 -21.93
N ILE A 146 -25.32 -19.43 -21.24
CA ILE A 146 -26.71 -19.84 -21.44
C ILE A 146 -27.45 -19.70 -20.11
N TYR A 147 -28.43 -18.82 -20.06
CA TYR A 147 -29.33 -18.61 -18.92
C TYR A 147 -30.65 -19.33 -19.17
N LYS A 148 -31.13 -20.12 -18.22
CA LYS A 148 -32.37 -20.89 -18.32
C LYS A 148 -33.43 -20.33 -17.35
N TYR A 149 -34.61 -19.98 -17.86
CA TYR A 149 -35.71 -19.40 -17.08
C TYR A 149 -36.98 -20.23 -17.17
N ASP A 150 -37.81 -20.23 -16.13
CA ASP A 150 -39.15 -20.86 -16.17
C ASP A 150 -40.13 -20.04 -17.00
N GLN A 151 -40.04 -18.70 -16.93
CA GLN A 151 -40.82 -17.78 -17.76
C GLN A 151 -40.21 -16.37 -17.79
N PHE A 152 -40.50 -15.62 -18.86
CA PHE A 152 -40.51 -14.16 -18.84
C PHE A 152 -41.96 -13.67 -18.85
N THR A 153 -42.29 -12.68 -18.03
CA THR A 153 -43.62 -12.05 -17.97
C THR A 153 -43.57 -10.67 -18.62
N GLY A 154 -44.74 -10.04 -18.81
CA GLY A 154 -44.88 -8.66 -19.30
C GLY A 154 -44.26 -7.55 -18.43
N ALA A 155 -43.50 -7.89 -17.39
CA ALA A 155 -42.70 -6.99 -16.56
C ALA A 155 -41.20 -7.37 -16.50
N SER A 156 -40.75 -8.43 -17.21
CA SER A 156 -39.36 -8.89 -17.15
C SER A 156 -38.40 -7.94 -17.87
N SER A 157 -37.38 -7.45 -17.15
CA SER A 157 -36.27 -6.66 -17.70
C SER A 157 -34.97 -7.16 -17.08
N ALA A 158 -33.96 -7.37 -17.92
CA ALA A 158 -32.63 -7.75 -17.49
C ALA A 158 -31.57 -7.32 -18.51
N ALA A 159 -30.37 -7.06 -18.03
CA ALA A 159 -29.21 -6.86 -18.90
C ALA A 159 -28.01 -7.71 -18.46
N TYR A 160 -27.26 -8.19 -19.44
CA TYR A 160 -26.27 -9.25 -19.27
C TYR A 160 -24.91 -8.78 -19.80
N PRO A 161 -24.01 -8.32 -18.91
CA PRO A 161 -22.67 -7.90 -19.29
C PRO A 161 -21.82 -9.07 -19.80
N ALA A 162 -21.16 -8.84 -20.92
CA ALA A 162 -20.14 -9.70 -21.51
C ALA A 162 -18.87 -8.89 -21.84
N PRO A 163 -18.27 -8.14 -20.89
CA PRO A 163 -17.12 -7.28 -21.20
C PRO A 163 -15.87 -8.11 -21.54
N PHE A 164 -15.07 -7.59 -22.45
CA PHE A 164 -13.80 -8.19 -22.91
C PHE A 164 -12.80 -7.10 -23.33
N LEU A 165 -11.54 -7.46 -23.50
CA LEU A 165 -10.53 -6.61 -24.12
C LEU A 165 -10.10 -7.19 -25.47
N PHE A 166 -9.87 -6.34 -26.47
CA PHE A 166 -9.10 -6.76 -27.66
C PHE A 166 -7.66 -7.04 -27.25
N ASP A 167 -7.18 -8.25 -27.52
CA ASP A 167 -5.82 -8.66 -27.19
C ASP A 167 -4.83 -8.03 -28.17
N GLY A 168 -4.05 -7.05 -27.73
CA GLY A 168 -3.08 -6.33 -28.55
C GLY A 168 -2.00 -7.23 -29.14
N ALA A 169 -1.76 -8.43 -28.58
CA ALA A 169 -0.84 -9.40 -29.15
C ALA A 169 -1.39 -10.09 -30.41
N LYS A 170 -2.71 -10.28 -30.51
CA LYS A 170 -3.37 -11.08 -31.58
C LYS A 170 -4.14 -10.22 -32.60
N THR A 171 -4.41 -8.97 -32.24
CA THR A 171 -5.33 -8.08 -32.96
C THR A 171 -4.59 -7.05 -33.81
N SER A 172 -5.13 -6.72 -34.97
CA SER A 172 -4.69 -5.68 -35.90
C SER A 172 -5.71 -4.52 -35.96
N ASP A 173 -5.32 -3.33 -36.41
CA ASP A 173 -6.30 -2.23 -36.62
C ASP A 173 -7.37 -2.67 -37.62
N GLY A 174 -8.64 -2.47 -37.26
CA GLY A 174 -9.78 -2.83 -38.09
C GLY A 174 -10.27 -4.28 -37.99
N ASP A 175 -9.60 -5.15 -37.21
CA ASP A 175 -10.13 -6.48 -36.86
C ASP A 175 -11.51 -6.37 -36.19
N LYS A 176 -12.36 -7.38 -36.37
CA LYS A 176 -13.75 -7.36 -35.90
C LYS A 176 -14.10 -8.54 -35.01
N ILE A 177 -14.96 -8.29 -34.03
CA ILE A 177 -15.60 -9.28 -33.16
C ILE A 177 -17.09 -9.01 -33.12
N THR A 178 -17.92 -10.00 -33.44
CA THR A 178 -19.38 -9.89 -33.41
C THR A 178 -19.91 -10.66 -32.21
N VAL A 179 -20.46 -9.95 -31.22
CA VAL A 179 -21.22 -10.56 -30.12
C VAL A 179 -22.62 -10.86 -30.64
N LYS A 180 -23.16 -12.03 -30.32
CA LYS A 180 -24.52 -12.46 -30.68
C LYS A 180 -25.29 -12.90 -29.44
N ALA A 181 -26.59 -12.63 -29.43
CA ALA A 181 -27.49 -13.06 -28.38
C ALA A 181 -28.80 -13.58 -28.99
N VAL A 182 -29.34 -14.68 -28.45
CA VAL A 182 -30.61 -15.28 -28.89
C VAL A 182 -31.46 -15.74 -27.72
N VAL A 183 -32.76 -15.51 -27.79
CA VAL A 183 -33.77 -16.13 -26.91
C VAL A 183 -34.33 -17.35 -27.65
N LEU A 184 -34.33 -18.50 -26.99
CA LEU A 184 -34.68 -19.80 -27.51
C LEU A 184 -35.93 -20.36 -26.83
N ASP A 185 -36.75 -21.10 -27.57
CA ASP A 185 -37.89 -21.85 -27.03
C ASP A 185 -37.43 -23.21 -26.50
N ALA A 186 -37.37 -23.38 -25.17
CA ALA A 186 -37.05 -24.64 -24.51
C ALA A 186 -38.28 -25.32 -23.88
N THR A 187 -39.51 -24.99 -24.31
CA THR A 187 -40.74 -25.58 -23.76
C THR A 187 -40.77 -27.11 -23.83
N GLY A 188 -40.24 -27.68 -24.92
CA GLY A 188 -40.14 -29.14 -25.16
C GLY A 188 -38.91 -29.84 -24.58
N VAL A 189 -38.05 -29.16 -23.80
CA VAL A 189 -36.85 -29.80 -23.21
C VAL A 189 -37.22 -30.62 -21.98
N GLU A 190 -36.93 -31.93 -22.03
CA GLU A 190 -37.19 -32.88 -20.94
C GLU A 190 -36.19 -32.71 -19.76
N ASN A 191 -34.88 -32.75 -20.02
CA ASN A 191 -33.85 -32.56 -18.98
C ASN A 191 -33.44 -31.09 -18.84
N ARG A 192 -34.25 -30.31 -18.14
CA ARG A 192 -34.06 -28.86 -18.00
C ARG A 192 -32.79 -28.49 -17.22
N ASN A 193 -32.44 -29.31 -16.23
CA ASN A 193 -31.34 -29.05 -15.29
C ASN A 193 -29.99 -29.65 -15.74
N ASP A 194 -29.87 -30.09 -17.00
CA ASP A 194 -28.60 -30.61 -17.52
C ASP A 194 -27.46 -29.60 -17.32
N ALA A 195 -26.36 -30.08 -16.77
CA ALA A 195 -25.15 -29.33 -16.43
C ALA A 195 -23.95 -29.74 -17.29
N ASP A 196 -24.06 -30.78 -18.13
CA ASP A 196 -22.98 -31.10 -19.08
C ASP A 196 -22.91 -30.00 -20.15
N LYS A 197 -21.82 -29.23 -20.12
CA LYS A 197 -21.65 -28.04 -20.96
C LYS A 197 -21.80 -28.34 -22.46
N LYS A 198 -21.38 -29.53 -22.89
CA LYS A 198 -21.45 -29.92 -24.31
C LYS A 198 -22.87 -30.30 -24.71
N SER A 199 -23.54 -31.15 -23.92
CA SER A 199 -24.95 -31.51 -24.07
C SER A 199 -25.87 -30.28 -24.10
N VAL A 200 -25.65 -29.34 -23.18
CA VAL A 200 -26.41 -28.08 -23.10
C VAL A 200 -26.19 -27.22 -24.36
N LEU A 201 -24.96 -27.12 -24.86
CA LEU A 201 -24.65 -26.36 -26.07
C LEU A 201 -25.22 -26.99 -27.34
N GLU A 202 -25.13 -28.31 -27.47
CA GLU A 202 -25.74 -29.07 -28.58
C GLU A 202 -27.27 -28.92 -28.57
N THR A 203 -27.89 -29.02 -27.39
CA THR A 203 -29.32 -28.77 -27.19
C THR A 203 -29.68 -27.34 -27.60
N ALA A 204 -29.02 -26.32 -27.03
CA ALA A 204 -29.31 -24.91 -27.30
C ALA A 204 -29.13 -24.53 -28.78
N LYS A 205 -28.11 -25.08 -29.46
CA LYS A 205 -27.90 -24.90 -30.92
C LYS A 205 -29.00 -25.54 -31.79
N SER A 206 -29.85 -26.42 -31.22
CA SER A 206 -30.97 -27.07 -31.92
C SER A 206 -32.35 -26.43 -31.68
N LEU A 207 -32.49 -25.56 -30.67
CA LEU A 207 -33.77 -24.97 -30.30
C LEU A 207 -34.23 -23.87 -31.27
N PRO A 208 -35.56 -23.66 -31.45
CA PRO A 208 -36.08 -22.53 -32.21
C PRO A 208 -35.69 -21.19 -31.60
N VAL A 209 -35.19 -20.27 -32.43
CA VAL A 209 -34.90 -18.88 -32.04
C VAL A 209 -36.19 -18.07 -32.06
N LEU A 210 -36.57 -17.51 -30.91
CA LEU A 210 -37.69 -16.58 -30.75
C LEU A 210 -37.27 -15.14 -31.06
N TYR A 211 -36.11 -14.71 -30.54
CA TYR A 211 -35.59 -13.35 -30.71
C TYR A 211 -34.05 -13.39 -30.86
N SER A 212 -33.48 -12.46 -31.62
CA SER A 212 -32.03 -12.41 -31.89
C SER A 212 -31.51 -10.98 -31.96
N ALA A 213 -30.30 -10.75 -31.43
CA ALA A 213 -29.56 -9.50 -31.55
C ALA A 213 -28.07 -9.77 -31.81
N GLU A 214 -27.41 -8.87 -32.56
CA GLU A 214 -25.96 -8.91 -32.76
C GLU A 214 -25.36 -7.51 -32.82
N LYS A 215 -24.11 -7.35 -32.36
CA LYS A 215 -23.34 -6.10 -32.47
C LYS A 215 -21.88 -6.42 -32.79
N THR A 216 -21.33 -5.69 -33.76
CA THR A 216 -19.96 -5.88 -34.23
C THR A 216 -19.08 -4.76 -33.72
N TYR A 217 -18.04 -5.15 -32.98
CA TYR A 217 -16.97 -4.30 -32.48
C TYR A 217 -15.76 -4.40 -33.39
N LYS A 218 -15.02 -3.30 -33.49
CA LYS A 218 -13.84 -3.14 -34.34
C LYS A 218 -12.67 -2.63 -33.48
N ALA A 219 -11.53 -3.29 -33.60
CA ALA A 219 -10.33 -2.91 -32.89
C ALA A 219 -9.68 -1.65 -33.50
N ARG A 220 -9.12 -0.80 -32.64
CA ARG A 220 -8.20 0.27 -32.99
C ARG A 220 -6.83 0.01 -32.41
N LYS A 221 -5.79 0.14 -33.22
CA LYS A 221 -4.41 -0.18 -32.81
C LYS A 221 -3.40 0.75 -33.45
N ILE A 222 -2.68 1.48 -32.61
CA ILE A 222 -1.39 2.07 -32.96
C ILE A 222 -0.33 1.15 -32.33
N GLU A 223 0.62 0.69 -33.14
CA GLU A 223 1.75 -0.10 -32.65
C GLU A 223 2.96 0.80 -32.36
N ALA A 224 3.57 0.63 -31.19
CA ALA A 224 4.94 1.03 -30.97
C ALA A 224 5.84 -0.20 -31.06
N THR A 225 7.01 -0.02 -31.64
CA THR A 225 8.07 -1.01 -31.75
C THR A 225 9.40 -0.29 -31.55
N TYR A 226 10.50 -1.03 -31.41
CA TYR A 226 11.82 -0.43 -31.58
C TYR A 226 11.90 0.25 -32.96
N ASN A 227 12.45 1.46 -32.98
CA ASN A 227 12.50 2.33 -34.15
C ASN A 227 13.92 2.74 -34.53
N TRP A 228 14.87 2.65 -33.58
CA TRP A 228 16.23 3.11 -33.76
C TRP A 228 17.20 2.33 -32.86
N ALA A 229 18.47 2.28 -33.24
CA ALA A 229 19.54 1.70 -32.45
C ALA A 229 20.71 2.70 -32.32
N ASN A 230 21.20 2.87 -31.09
CA ASN A 230 22.28 3.81 -30.76
C ASN A 230 23.51 3.06 -30.27
N LEU A 231 24.67 3.50 -30.76
CA LEU A 231 26.00 3.10 -30.32
C LEU A 231 26.48 4.05 -29.21
N ALA A 232 27.11 3.48 -28.18
CA ALA A 232 27.69 4.20 -27.07
C ALA A 232 28.97 3.53 -26.58
N THR A 233 29.61 4.18 -25.63
CA THR A 233 30.72 3.67 -24.84
C THR A 233 30.50 4.10 -23.41
N ASP A 234 31.09 3.36 -22.48
CA ASP A 234 31.18 3.78 -21.09
C ASP A 234 32.20 4.93 -20.96
N ASN A 235 31.87 5.98 -20.21
CA ASN A 235 32.80 7.07 -19.86
C ASN A 235 33.63 6.73 -18.61
N GLY A 236 33.47 5.53 -18.05
CA GLY A 236 34.24 5.02 -16.92
C GLY A 236 35.75 5.12 -17.11
N ASN A 237 36.44 5.30 -15.98
CA ASN A 237 37.87 5.55 -15.82
C ASN A 237 38.74 4.79 -16.86
N PRO A 238 39.67 5.45 -17.59
CA PRO A 238 40.46 4.80 -18.63
C PRO A 238 41.49 3.83 -18.05
N PHE A 239 41.02 2.61 -17.72
CA PHE A 239 41.90 1.47 -17.51
C PHE A 239 42.71 1.26 -18.80
N HIS A 240 44.04 1.17 -18.67
CA HIS A 240 44.97 1.16 -19.80
C HIS A 240 44.75 -0.02 -20.78
N ASP A 241 43.97 -1.01 -20.37
CA ASP A 241 43.65 -2.25 -21.07
C ASP A 241 42.24 -2.27 -21.71
N GLY A 242 41.75 -1.13 -22.21
CA GLY A 242 40.60 -1.08 -23.11
C GLY A 242 39.60 0.06 -22.93
N GLY A 243 39.89 1.03 -22.05
CA GLY A 243 39.06 2.23 -21.88
C GLY A 243 39.19 3.25 -23.01
N GLN A 244 38.13 4.01 -23.26
CA GLN A 244 38.16 5.19 -24.13
C GLN A 244 38.71 6.39 -23.36
N ARG A 245 39.55 7.23 -24.01
CA ARG A 245 40.08 8.46 -23.40
C ARG A 245 39.25 9.71 -23.71
N THR A 246 38.76 9.84 -24.93
CA THR A 246 37.97 11.01 -25.38
C THR A 246 37.06 10.68 -26.55
N ARG A 247 36.00 11.47 -26.73
CA ARG A 247 35.08 11.39 -27.88
C ARG A 247 35.31 12.59 -28.79
N LEU A 248 35.48 12.35 -30.09
CA LEU A 248 35.48 13.41 -31.10
C LEU A 248 34.22 13.27 -31.94
N VAL A 249 33.66 14.38 -32.41
CA VAL A 249 32.61 14.33 -33.44
C VAL A 249 33.25 13.94 -34.77
N TYR A 250 32.68 12.96 -35.47
CA TYR A 250 33.21 12.48 -36.74
C TYR A 250 33.01 13.52 -37.86
N ASP A 251 31.76 13.95 -38.05
CA ASP A 251 31.37 15.06 -38.95
C ASP A 251 30.61 16.14 -38.16
N GLN A 252 31.16 17.36 -38.13
CA GLN A 252 30.57 18.51 -37.43
C GLN A 252 29.50 19.26 -38.24
N SER A 253 29.34 18.92 -39.53
CA SER A 253 28.31 19.51 -40.39
C SER A 253 26.94 18.82 -40.27
N LEU A 254 26.89 17.61 -39.70
CA LEU A 254 25.65 16.91 -39.37
C LEU A 254 24.97 17.57 -38.17
N THR A 255 23.87 18.28 -38.41
CA THR A 255 23.01 18.87 -37.38
C THR A 255 21.61 18.27 -37.38
N ASP A 256 20.94 18.29 -36.23
CA ASP A 256 19.50 18.01 -36.12
C ASP A 256 18.66 19.16 -36.72
N ASP A 257 17.34 18.98 -36.75
CA ASP A 257 16.39 19.97 -37.29
C ASP A 257 16.40 21.33 -36.55
N ASN A 258 17.07 21.41 -35.39
CA ASN A 258 17.27 22.64 -34.61
C ASN A 258 18.68 23.25 -34.81
N GLY A 259 19.48 22.73 -35.74
CA GLY A 259 20.82 23.22 -36.03
C GLY A 259 21.90 22.82 -35.01
N LYS A 260 21.62 21.84 -34.14
CA LYS A 260 22.57 21.33 -33.14
C LYS A 260 23.28 20.10 -33.69
N VAL A 261 24.61 20.05 -33.56
CA VAL A 261 25.44 18.92 -34.05
C VAL A 261 24.93 17.58 -33.52
N VAL A 262 24.61 16.64 -34.42
CA VAL A 262 24.16 15.28 -34.10
C VAL A 262 25.31 14.52 -33.43
N LYS A 263 25.06 13.99 -32.23
CA LYS A 263 26.08 13.29 -31.43
C LYS A 263 25.86 11.78 -31.41
N GLU A 264 24.66 11.33 -31.66
CA GLU A 264 24.23 9.93 -31.73
C GLU A 264 24.82 9.29 -32.98
N ASN A 265 25.48 8.13 -32.85
CA ASN A 265 26.09 7.39 -33.97
C ASN A 265 27.15 8.16 -34.83
N ASN A 266 27.53 9.38 -34.46
CA ASN A 266 28.45 10.29 -35.18
C ASN A 266 29.72 10.60 -34.37
N GLN A 267 30.23 9.62 -33.61
CA GLN A 267 31.38 9.78 -32.70
C GLN A 267 32.56 8.91 -33.12
N ILE A 268 33.76 9.48 -33.02
CA ILE A 268 35.02 8.74 -33.02
C ILE A 268 35.39 8.41 -31.57
N PHE A 269 35.60 7.12 -31.31
CA PHE A 269 36.05 6.61 -30.03
C PHE A 269 37.57 6.45 -30.04
N VAL A 270 38.27 7.29 -29.28
CA VAL A 270 39.74 7.25 -29.18
C VAL A 270 40.15 6.36 -28.00
N TYR A 271 40.74 5.22 -28.32
CA TYR A 271 41.43 4.34 -27.38
C TYR A 271 42.91 4.70 -27.33
N ARG A 272 43.62 4.16 -26.36
CA ARG A 272 45.04 4.43 -26.13
C ARG A 272 45.77 3.12 -25.89
N LYS A 273 46.98 2.99 -26.45
CA LYS A 273 47.90 1.87 -26.18
C LYS A 273 49.23 2.39 -25.66
N LEU A 274 49.72 1.78 -24.58
CA LEU A 274 51.07 2.00 -24.04
C LEU A 274 52.09 1.22 -24.88
N ASP A 275 53.11 1.88 -25.40
CA ASP A 275 54.08 1.28 -26.33
C ASP A 275 55.44 2.01 -26.31
N THR A 276 56.45 1.47 -26.99
CA THR A 276 57.77 2.11 -27.13
C THR A 276 57.72 3.31 -28.09
N ALA A 277 58.72 4.20 -27.99
CA ALA A 277 58.80 5.40 -28.83
C ALA A 277 58.80 5.09 -30.33
N ASP A 278 59.46 4.00 -30.75
CA ASP A 278 59.67 3.65 -32.16
C ASP A 278 58.47 2.94 -32.81
N SER A 279 57.54 2.40 -32.01
CA SER A 279 56.36 1.65 -32.50
C SER A 279 55.41 2.53 -33.33
N GLN A 280 55.09 2.09 -34.55
CA GLN A 280 54.23 2.83 -35.50
C GLN A 280 52.78 2.32 -35.57
N THR A 281 52.53 1.10 -35.10
CA THR A 281 51.20 0.46 -35.08
C THR A 281 50.98 -0.32 -33.78
N THR A 282 49.75 -0.77 -33.53
CA THR A 282 49.42 -1.60 -32.35
C THR A 282 50.03 -3.00 -32.34
N GLY A 283 50.69 -3.46 -33.42
CA GLY A 283 51.29 -4.79 -33.51
C GLY A 283 50.30 -5.97 -33.38
N GLU A 284 50.81 -7.20 -33.34
CA GLU A 284 49.98 -8.42 -33.21
C GLU A 284 49.26 -8.53 -31.86
N ASP A 285 49.84 -8.03 -30.78
CA ASP A 285 49.17 -8.01 -29.46
C ASP A 285 47.90 -7.12 -29.49
N GLY A 286 47.91 -6.12 -30.37
CA GLY A 286 46.81 -5.20 -30.62
C GLY A 286 46.46 -4.29 -29.44
N GLN A 287 45.31 -3.61 -29.56
CA GLN A 287 44.68 -2.81 -28.51
C GLN A 287 43.25 -3.30 -28.27
N LYS A 288 42.82 -3.42 -27.02
CA LYS A 288 41.42 -3.73 -26.69
C LYS A 288 40.52 -2.50 -26.91
N ALA A 289 39.32 -2.71 -27.43
CA ALA A 289 38.27 -1.70 -27.51
C ALA A 289 36.95 -2.24 -26.92
N ARG A 290 36.23 -1.38 -26.19
CA ARG A 290 34.93 -1.67 -25.56
C ARG A 290 33.90 -0.64 -25.99
N PHE A 291 32.77 -1.09 -26.54
CA PHE A 291 31.61 -0.25 -26.80
C PHE A 291 30.29 -1.01 -26.55
N THR A 292 29.19 -0.28 -26.39
CA THR A 292 27.85 -0.80 -26.10
C THR A 292 26.85 -0.30 -27.14
N PHE A 293 25.68 -0.91 -27.20
CA PHE A 293 24.56 -0.40 -27.98
C PHE A 293 23.22 -0.64 -27.27
N SER A 294 22.20 0.09 -27.71
CA SER A 294 20.84 0.02 -27.17
C SER A 294 19.82 0.24 -28.29
N PHE A 295 18.72 -0.51 -28.25
CA PHE A 295 17.55 -0.25 -29.07
C PHE A 295 16.60 0.67 -28.31
N VAL A 296 16.10 1.70 -29.00
CA VAL A 296 15.18 2.69 -28.44
C VAL A 296 13.84 2.72 -29.17
N ILE A 297 12.80 3.00 -28.40
CA ILE A 297 11.42 3.16 -28.82
C ILE A 297 11.19 4.67 -28.97
N ASN A 298 10.59 5.08 -30.08
CA ASN A 298 9.96 6.39 -30.15
C ASN A 298 8.47 6.14 -29.98
N PRO A 299 7.89 6.35 -28.78
CA PRO A 299 6.46 6.12 -28.59
C PRO A 299 5.68 7.10 -29.49
N PRO A 300 4.61 6.65 -30.15
CA PRO A 300 3.77 7.53 -30.94
C PRO A 300 3.13 8.57 -30.01
N ALA A 301 3.06 9.82 -30.47
CA ALA A 301 2.25 10.83 -29.80
C ALA A 301 0.79 10.43 -29.95
N VAL A 302 0.10 10.23 -28.83
CA VAL A 302 -1.29 9.79 -28.76
C VAL A 302 -2.11 10.78 -27.95
N GLU A 303 -3.35 11.03 -28.38
CA GLU A 303 -4.30 11.84 -27.63
C GLU A 303 -4.76 11.08 -26.36
N GLY A 304 -5.22 11.80 -25.33
CA GLY A 304 -5.43 11.22 -23.99
C GLY A 304 -6.45 10.08 -23.87
N ASN A 305 -7.28 9.85 -24.88
CA ASN A 305 -8.23 8.73 -24.95
C ASN A 305 -7.74 7.54 -25.80
N GLN A 306 -6.57 7.64 -26.43
CA GLN A 306 -5.98 6.60 -27.27
C GLN A 306 -4.96 5.77 -26.47
N SER A 307 -4.68 4.54 -26.92
CA SER A 307 -3.58 3.72 -26.42
C SER A 307 -2.73 3.23 -27.58
N TRP A 308 -1.44 3.03 -27.33
CA TRP A 308 -0.55 2.30 -28.23
C TRP A 308 -0.12 0.98 -27.58
N TYR A 309 0.02 -0.06 -28.41
CA TYR A 309 0.48 -1.37 -27.97
C TYR A 309 1.97 -1.54 -28.28
N PHE A 310 2.75 -1.99 -27.30
CA PHE A 310 4.15 -2.34 -27.55
C PHE A 310 4.28 -3.73 -28.16
N ASN A 311 4.61 -3.79 -29.45
CA ASN A 311 4.90 -5.05 -30.13
C ASN A 311 6.27 -5.56 -29.66
N LYS A 312 6.27 -6.57 -28.76
CA LYS A 312 7.49 -7.14 -28.16
C LYS A 312 8.20 -8.03 -29.18
N PRO A 313 9.45 -7.72 -29.58
CA PRO A 313 10.17 -8.56 -30.52
C PRO A 313 10.60 -9.89 -29.88
N GLN A 314 10.56 -10.95 -30.69
CA GLN A 314 11.10 -12.27 -30.34
C GLN A 314 12.62 -12.21 -30.19
N THR A 315 13.31 -11.46 -31.06
CA THR A 315 14.76 -11.26 -30.97
C THR A 315 15.22 -9.86 -31.33
N LEU A 316 16.35 -9.47 -30.75
CA LEU A 316 17.10 -8.27 -31.12
C LEU A 316 18.52 -8.70 -31.47
N THR A 317 19.02 -8.30 -32.64
CA THR A 317 20.33 -8.70 -33.16
C THR A 317 21.17 -7.49 -33.60
N ALA A 318 22.46 -7.48 -33.28
CA ALA A 318 23.44 -6.59 -33.88
C ALA A 318 24.53 -7.41 -34.58
N VAL A 319 24.89 -7.01 -35.81
CA VAL A 319 25.84 -7.71 -36.68
C VAL A 319 26.99 -6.75 -37.02
N PHE A 320 28.16 -7.00 -36.44
CA PHE A 320 29.39 -6.23 -36.62
C PHE A 320 30.24 -6.87 -37.72
N LYS A 321 30.53 -6.12 -38.79
CA LYS A 321 31.42 -6.55 -39.87
C LYS A 321 32.84 -6.12 -39.53
N LEU A 322 33.68 -7.06 -39.11
CA LEU A 322 35.02 -6.75 -38.62
C LEU A 322 36.01 -6.62 -39.81
N PRO A 323 36.81 -5.54 -39.88
CA PRO A 323 37.95 -5.48 -40.80
C PRO A 323 39.02 -6.53 -40.46
N ASP A 324 39.89 -6.88 -41.41
CA ASP A 324 40.93 -7.93 -41.26
C ASP A 324 41.88 -7.71 -40.06
N ASN A 325 42.01 -6.46 -39.63
CA ASN A 325 42.85 -6.05 -38.50
C ASN A 325 42.08 -6.00 -37.16
N VAL A 326 40.86 -6.55 -37.11
CA VAL A 326 40.00 -6.61 -35.92
C VAL A 326 39.51 -8.04 -35.67
N GLU A 327 39.63 -8.50 -34.42
CA GLU A 327 39.12 -9.80 -33.95
C GLU A 327 38.35 -9.67 -32.62
N PRO A 328 37.46 -10.62 -32.26
CA PRO A 328 36.85 -10.65 -30.92
C PRO A 328 37.92 -10.76 -29.81
N ALA A 329 37.80 -9.97 -28.74
CA ALA A 329 38.81 -9.97 -27.66
C ALA A 329 38.77 -11.23 -26.78
N ARG A 330 37.60 -11.88 -26.66
CA ARG A 330 37.43 -13.12 -25.86
C ARG A 330 37.95 -14.34 -26.63
N ALA A 331 38.83 -15.13 -26.01
CA ALA A 331 39.42 -16.33 -26.62
C ALA A 331 38.36 -17.37 -27.01
N THR A 332 37.41 -17.68 -26.12
CA THR A 332 36.32 -18.63 -26.37
C THR A 332 35.54 -18.34 -27.64
N LEU A 333 35.28 -17.06 -27.94
CA LEU A 333 34.62 -16.61 -29.17
C LEU A 333 35.48 -16.83 -30.43
N ARG A 334 36.79 -16.60 -30.36
CA ARG A 334 37.73 -16.86 -31.48
C ARG A 334 37.92 -18.35 -31.74
N ASP A 335 37.94 -19.15 -30.68
CA ASP A 335 38.30 -20.57 -30.73
C ASP A 335 37.11 -21.49 -31.03
N LYS A 336 35.91 -21.12 -30.57
CA LYS A 336 34.68 -21.93 -30.71
C LYS A 336 33.60 -21.31 -31.61
N GLY A 337 33.74 -20.04 -31.98
CA GLY A 337 32.75 -19.32 -32.81
C GLY A 337 31.47 -18.91 -32.06
N GLU A 338 31.31 -19.22 -30.78
CA GLU A 338 30.16 -18.76 -29.98
C GLU A 338 30.50 -18.54 -28.50
N ALA A 339 29.69 -17.71 -27.81
CA ALA A 339 29.72 -17.57 -26.35
C ALA A 339 28.38 -17.06 -25.78
N GLN A 340 28.09 -17.46 -24.53
CA GLN A 340 27.02 -16.89 -23.71
C GLN A 340 27.61 -15.87 -22.74
N CYS A 341 26.89 -14.76 -22.49
CA CYS A 341 27.35 -13.66 -21.64
C CYS A 341 26.45 -13.38 -20.43
N ASP A 342 25.16 -13.69 -20.54
CA ASP A 342 24.16 -13.63 -19.48
C ASP A 342 23.04 -14.66 -19.80
N GLY A 343 21.97 -14.72 -19.01
CA GLY A 343 20.87 -15.67 -19.20
C GLY A 343 20.07 -15.52 -20.53
N SER A 344 20.20 -14.39 -21.22
CA SER A 344 19.40 -14.00 -22.40
C SER A 344 20.21 -13.76 -23.69
N SER A 345 21.49 -13.43 -23.57
CA SER A 345 22.37 -12.97 -24.67
C SER A 345 23.30 -14.06 -25.22
N ARG A 346 23.33 -14.21 -26.55
CA ARG A 346 24.25 -15.14 -27.26
C ARG A 346 25.05 -14.45 -28.36
N TRP A 347 26.34 -14.75 -28.40
CA TRP A 347 27.28 -14.24 -29.38
C TRP A 347 27.72 -15.33 -30.35
N PHE A 348 27.90 -14.96 -31.61
CA PHE A 348 28.35 -15.82 -32.70
C PHE A 348 29.43 -15.09 -33.52
N TYR A 349 30.53 -15.75 -33.84
CA TYR A 349 31.60 -15.21 -34.68
C TYR A 349 31.89 -16.16 -35.85
N ASP A 350 31.57 -15.71 -37.05
CA ASP A 350 31.96 -16.37 -38.28
C ASP A 350 33.31 -15.83 -38.76
N LYS A 351 34.34 -16.66 -38.63
CA LYS A 351 35.71 -16.36 -39.06
C LYS A 351 35.87 -16.30 -40.59
N ALA A 352 35.00 -16.96 -41.36
CA ALA A 352 35.09 -16.97 -42.83
C ALA A 352 34.57 -15.66 -43.45
N THR A 353 33.57 -15.03 -42.81
CA THR A 353 33.02 -13.72 -43.21
C THR A 353 33.48 -12.57 -42.31
N ASN A 354 34.41 -12.85 -41.39
CA ASN A 354 34.87 -11.98 -40.29
C ASN A 354 33.74 -11.18 -39.61
N THR A 355 32.62 -11.86 -39.33
CA THR A 355 31.39 -11.22 -38.86
C THR A 355 31.05 -11.70 -37.45
N LEU A 356 30.83 -10.75 -36.54
CA LEU A 356 30.40 -10.98 -35.16
C LEU A 356 28.92 -10.62 -35.03
N SER A 357 28.11 -11.50 -34.47
CA SER A 357 26.67 -11.25 -34.24
C SER A 357 26.34 -11.46 -32.77
N LEU A 358 25.60 -10.53 -32.17
CA LEU A 358 24.97 -10.69 -30.87
C LEU A 358 23.46 -10.76 -31.06
N ARG A 359 22.83 -11.84 -30.56
CA ARG A 359 21.38 -12.04 -30.56
C ARG A 359 20.86 -12.23 -29.13
N GLU A 360 19.80 -11.52 -28.81
CA GLU A 360 19.01 -11.69 -27.58
C GLU A 360 17.62 -12.24 -27.88
N LYS A 361 17.01 -12.92 -26.90
CA LYS A 361 15.60 -13.35 -26.93
C LYS A 361 14.71 -12.46 -26.06
N ASN A 362 13.44 -12.31 -26.45
CA ASN A 362 12.37 -11.64 -25.69
C ASN A 362 12.81 -10.26 -25.18
N GLY A 363 12.87 -9.26 -26.07
CA GLY A 363 13.42 -7.93 -25.77
C GLY A 363 12.76 -7.24 -24.59
N ASN A 364 13.34 -7.40 -23.39
CA ASN A 364 12.76 -6.94 -22.13
C ASN A 364 12.80 -5.41 -22.00
N TYR A 365 11.76 -4.84 -21.39
CA TYR A 365 11.58 -3.39 -21.21
C TYR A 365 11.14 -3.08 -19.78
N GLY A 366 11.75 -2.09 -19.13
CA GLY A 366 11.33 -1.58 -17.81
C GLY A 366 12.47 -1.07 -16.92
N GLY A 367 12.17 -0.04 -16.12
CA GLY A 367 13.06 0.56 -15.10
C GLY A 367 13.23 2.08 -15.25
N SER A 368 13.43 2.80 -14.14
CA SER A 368 13.74 4.25 -14.15
C SER A 368 15.01 4.59 -14.95
N SER A 369 15.92 3.62 -15.05
CA SER A 369 17.14 3.66 -15.84
C SER A 369 16.94 3.36 -17.34
N ALA A 370 15.71 3.28 -17.85
CA ALA A 370 15.38 3.01 -19.27
C ALA A 370 15.48 4.23 -20.20
N TRP A 371 15.53 5.45 -19.67
CA TRP A 371 15.67 6.67 -20.48
C TRP A 371 17.10 6.82 -21.04
N ARG A 372 17.23 6.95 -22.37
CA ARG A 372 18.51 7.12 -23.07
C ARG A 372 18.36 8.13 -24.20
N TRP A 373 19.17 9.20 -24.18
CA TRP A 373 19.05 10.33 -25.12
C TRP A 373 17.61 10.85 -25.24
N ASP A 374 16.99 11.10 -24.08
CA ASP A 374 15.63 11.61 -23.92
C ASP A 374 14.52 10.73 -24.56
N ARG A 375 14.82 9.45 -24.82
CA ARG A 375 13.90 8.45 -25.36
C ARG A 375 13.77 7.23 -24.45
N LEU A 376 12.62 6.57 -24.50
CA LEU A 376 12.38 5.28 -23.85
C LEU A 376 13.15 4.18 -24.59
N GLY A 377 13.91 3.35 -23.89
CA GLY A 377 14.69 2.30 -24.52
C GLY A 377 15.11 1.19 -23.58
N ARG A 378 15.81 0.19 -24.12
CA ARG A 378 16.36 -0.89 -23.31
C ARG A 378 17.72 -0.46 -22.71
N SER A 379 17.99 -0.83 -21.46
CA SER A 379 19.35 -0.81 -20.91
C SER A 379 20.32 -1.57 -21.82
N TYR A 380 21.61 -1.21 -21.82
CA TYR A 380 22.59 -1.68 -22.81
C TYR A 380 22.53 -3.20 -23.04
N VAL A 381 22.43 -3.60 -24.31
CA VAL A 381 22.19 -4.98 -24.74
C VAL A 381 23.31 -5.92 -24.30
N SER A 382 24.56 -5.51 -24.48
CA SER A 382 25.76 -6.10 -23.88
C SER A 382 26.97 -5.20 -24.17
N ASP A 383 28.07 -5.44 -23.46
CA ASP A 383 29.40 -4.93 -23.84
C ASP A 383 30.00 -5.70 -25.02
N VAL A 384 30.40 -5.00 -26.07
CA VAL A 384 31.20 -5.51 -27.19
C VAL A 384 32.68 -5.33 -26.86
N TYR A 385 33.45 -6.43 -26.88
CA TYR A 385 34.91 -6.42 -26.64
C TYR A 385 35.68 -6.92 -27.88
N LEU A 386 36.45 -6.03 -28.51
CA LEU A 386 37.25 -6.32 -29.71
C LEU A 386 38.75 -6.06 -29.47
N ARG A 387 39.60 -6.63 -30.33
CA ARG A 387 41.05 -6.38 -30.37
C ARG A 387 41.43 -5.82 -31.75
N LEU A 388 42.14 -4.69 -31.73
CA LEU A 388 42.62 -3.87 -32.84
C LEU A 388 44.11 -4.16 -33.09
N LYS A 389 44.45 -5.04 -34.03
CA LYS A 389 45.85 -5.47 -34.31
C LYS A 389 46.46 -4.64 -35.45
N ASN A 390 47.77 -4.40 -35.43
CA ASN A 390 48.51 -3.69 -36.49
C ASN A 390 47.87 -2.35 -36.95
N VAL A 391 47.10 -1.68 -36.08
CA VAL A 391 46.41 -0.41 -36.39
C VAL A 391 47.42 0.73 -36.28
N PRO A 392 47.56 1.61 -37.29
CA PRO A 392 48.46 2.76 -37.22
C PRO A 392 48.06 3.72 -36.10
N TYR A 393 49.05 4.25 -35.38
CA TYR A 393 48.78 5.20 -34.29
C TYR A 393 48.38 6.59 -34.80
N TRP A 394 47.33 7.14 -34.21
CA TRP A 394 46.90 8.52 -34.38
C TRP A 394 47.58 9.45 -33.37
N ASP A 395 48.02 10.61 -33.83
CA ASP A 395 48.57 11.70 -33.02
C ASP A 395 47.76 12.97 -33.27
N GLY A 396 46.83 13.26 -32.36
CA GLY A 396 45.96 14.44 -32.46
C GLY A 396 46.66 15.80 -32.36
N SER A 397 47.98 15.84 -32.13
CA SER A 397 48.79 17.06 -32.18
C SER A 397 49.54 17.26 -33.50
N LYS A 398 49.57 16.26 -34.38
CA LYS A 398 50.33 16.28 -35.65
C LYS A 398 49.54 15.85 -36.87
N ASP A 399 48.68 14.83 -36.75
CA ASP A 399 47.91 14.30 -37.86
C ASP A 399 46.83 15.29 -38.31
N SER A 400 46.77 15.54 -39.62
CA SER A 400 45.67 16.26 -40.27
C SER A 400 44.35 15.49 -40.18
N ILE A 401 43.23 16.14 -40.55
CA ILE A 401 41.91 15.48 -40.64
C ILE A 401 41.93 14.33 -41.66
N GLU A 402 42.70 14.48 -42.75
CA GLU A 402 42.86 13.45 -43.79
C GLU A 402 43.62 12.24 -43.24
N GLU A 403 44.74 12.46 -42.54
CA GLU A 403 45.52 11.38 -41.89
C GLU A 403 44.73 10.71 -40.75
N ARG A 404 44.01 11.49 -39.93
CA ARG A 404 43.07 10.96 -38.94
C ARG A 404 42.06 10.01 -39.58
N ASN A 405 41.44 10.45 -40.68
CA ASN A 405 40.42 9.66 -41.37
C ASN A 405 41.01 8.40 -42.02
N ALA A 406 42.25 8.44 -42.52
CA ALA A 406 42.96 7.29 -43.05
C ALA A 406 43.38 6.27 -41.97
N LYS A 407 43.52 6.70 -40.72
CA LYS A 407 43.87 5.85 -39.56
C LYS A 407 42.65 5.27 -38.81
N LEU A 408 41.42 5.61 -39.23
CA LEU A 408 40.19 5.10 -38.62
C LEU A 408 39.99 3.60 -38.86
N VAL A 409 39.72 2.87 -37.79
CA VAL A 409 39.10 1.54 -37.89
C VAL A 409 37.59 1.73 -37.85
N ASN A 410 36.98 1.55 -39.01
CA ASN A 410 35.53 1.64 -39.20
C ASN A 410 34.92 0.23 -39.13
N ILE A 411 34.00 0.02 -38.19
CA ILE A 411 33.26 -1.25 -38.05
C ILE A 411 31.79 -1.00 -38.37
N PRO A 412 31.29 -1.38 -39.56
CA PRO A 412 29.87 -1.30 -39.88
C PRO A 412 29.05 -2.26 -39.00
N ILE A 413 27.89 -1.79 -38.56
CA ILE A 413 27.00 -2.49 -37.64
C ILE A 413 25.58 -2.46 -38.23
N ASP A 414 25.05 -3.63 -38.59
CA ASP A 414 23.64 -3.77 -38.96
C ASP A 414 22.83 -4.17 -37.72
N PHE A 415 21.76 -3.44 -37.44
CA PHE A 415 20.85 -3.74 -36.33
C PHE A 415 19.55 -4.32 -36.89
N ILE A 416 19.11 -5.46 -36.35
CA ILE A 416 18.01 -6.26 -36.90
C ILE A 416 17.11 -6.73 -35.76
N MET A 417 15.83 -6.39 -35.83
CA MET A 417 14.78 -6.97 -35.01
C MET A 417 14.26 -8.24 -35.70
N ASP A 418 13.95 -9.27 -34.92
CA ASP A 418 13.31 -10.51 -35.39
C ASP A 418 14.00 -11.18 -36.58
N GLN A 419 15.34 -11.25 -36.52
CA GLN A 419 16.17 -11.78 -37.61
C GLN A 419 15.80 -13.23 -37.96
N GLY A 420 15.41 -13.45 -39.22
CA GLY A 420 14.98 -14.74 -39.74
C GLY A 420 13.52 -15.11 -39.44
N LEU A 421 12.68 -14.16 -39.02
CA LEU A 421 11.23 -14.30 -38.85
C LEU A 421 10.49 -13.40 -39.86
N ASP A 422 9.20 -13.64 -40.06
CA ASP A 422 8.36 -12.82 -40.96
C ASP A 422 8.22 -11.35 -40.49
N SER A 423 8.52 -11.07 -39.21
CA SER A 423 8.59 -9.73 -38.62
C SER A 423 9.97 -9.05 -38.71
N GLU A 424 10.93 -9.60 -39.48
CA GLU A 424 12.29 -9.05 -39.59
C GLU A 424 12.29 -7.56 -40.00
N LYS A 425 12.83 -6.69 -39.15
CA LYS A 425 12.99 -5.25 -39.40
C LYS A 425 14.44 -4.84 -39.23
N LYS A 426 15.04 -4.29 -40.29
CA LYS A 426 16.39 -3.70 -40.24
C LYS A 426 16.29 -2.22 -39.88
N PHE A 427 17.13 -1.79 -38.95
CA PHE A 427 17.28 -0.37 -38.62
C PHE A 427 18.37 0.26 -39.48
N TYR A 428 18.54 1.57 -39.36
CA TYR A 428 19.71 2.25 -39.92
C TYR A 428 21.00 1.62 -39.39
N SER A 429 21.83 1.12 -40.30
CA SER A 429 23.17 0.65 -39.98
C SER A 429 24.01 1.81 -39.42
N SER A 430 24.81 1.54 -38.40
CA SER A 430 25.77 2.49 -37.85
C SER A 430 27.20 2.07 -38.20
N THR A 431 28.19 2.92 -37.94
CA THR A 431 29.60 2.55 -37.99
C THR A 431 30.27 2.98 -36.70
N ALA A 432 30.92 2.04 -36.01
CA ALA A 432 31.83 2.40 -34.93
C ALA A 432 33.13 2.93 -35.55
N HIS A 433 33.39 4.22 -35.34
CA HIS A 433 34.62 4.88 -35.77
C HIS A 433 35.64 4.84 -34.62
N LEU A 434 36.75 4.13 -34.79
CA LEU A 434 37.70 3.85 -33.71
C LEU A 434 39.10 4.39 -34.09
N LEU A 435 39.79 5.03 -33.14
CA LEU A 435 41.21 5.41 -33.26
C LEU A 435 42.02 4.83 -32.10
N VAL A 436 43.33 4.66 -32.31
CA VAL A 436 44.27 4.32 -31.24
C VAL A 436 45.37 5.38 -31.18
N GLU A 437 45.46 6.08 -30.05
CA GLU A 437 46.54 7.00 -29.69
C GLU A 437 47.70 6.21 -29.06
N LYS A 438 48.95 6.51 -29.46
CA LYS A 438 50.13 5.96 -28.77
C LYS A 438 50.42 6.75 -27.49
N GLU A 439 50.46 6.06 -26.37
CA GLU A 439 51.13 6.54 -25.17
C GLU A 439 52.56 5.98 -25.15
N VAL A 440 53.56 6.87 -25.24
CA VAL A 440 54.96 6.45 -25.16
C VAL A 440 55.29 6.09 -23.71
N TYR A 441 55.82 4.88 -23.51
CA TYR A 441 56.22 4.40 -22.20
C TYR A 441 57.24 5.33 -21.53
N GLN A 442 56.89 5.79 -20.33
CA GLN A 442 57.79 6.45 -19.40
C GLN A 442 57.73 5.67 -18.08
N GLY A 443 58.89 5.28 -17.54
CA GLY A 443 58.97 4.61 -16.24
C GLY A 443 58.48 5.57 -15.16
N ALA A 444 57.35 5.25 -14.54
CA ALA A 444 56.65 6.12 -13.61
C ALA A 444 56.17 5.32 -12.38
N GLY A 445 56.40 5.89 -11.20
CA GLY A 445 55.86 5.43 -9.93
C GLY A 445 54.93 6.48 -9.35
N THR A 446 53.75 6.08 -8.94
CA THR A 446 52.77 6.92 -8.24
C THR A 446 52.65 6.44 -6.80
N PHE A 447 53.00 7.32 -5.86
CA PHE A 447 52.53 7.17 -4.49
C PHE A 447 51.10 7.71 -4.42
N SER A 448 50.18 6.94 -3.83
CA SER A 448 48.82 7.39 -3.56
C SER A 448 48.39 6.96 -2.17
N THR A 449 47.65 7.83 -1.49
CA THR A 449 47.15 7.59 -0.15
C THR A 449 45.73 8.11 0.01
N SER A 450 44.95 7.37 0.81
CA SER A 450 43.56 7.68 1.14
C SER A 450 43.21 7.08 2.50
N LYS A 451 42.54 7.85 3.34
CA LYS A 451 41.90 7.34 4.56
C LYS A 451 40.39 7.35 4.37
N MET A 452 39.74 6.24 4.69
CA MET A 452 38.29 6.11 4.58
C MET A 452 37.69 5.07 5.53
N TYR A 453 36.40 5.19 5.84
CA TYR A 453 35.63 4.01 6.22
C TYR A 453 35.63 3.04 5.03
N ARG A 454 35.68 1.73 5.27
CA ARG A 454 35.66 0.73 4.19
C ARG A 454 34.62 -0.33 4.49
N ASN A 455 33.64 -0.46 3.61
CA ASN A 455 32.73 -1.59 3.64
C ASN A 455 33.50 -2.86 3.26
N SER A 456 33.42 -3.90 4.09
CA SER A 456 34.09 -5.18 3.89
C SER A 456 33.19 -6.30 4.38
N TRP A 457 32.98 -7.34 3.56
CA TRP A 457 32.39 -8.63 3.99
C TRP A 457 33.31 -9.44 4.92
N ALA A 458 34.14 -8.76 5.70
CA ALA A 458 35.03 -9.32 6.69
C ALA A 458 34.30 -9.37 8.03
N THR A 459 34.60 -10.38 8.84
CA THR A 459 34.15 -10.45 10.23
C THR A 459 34.97 -9.49 11.11
N ALA A 460 34.45 -9.16 12.28
CA ALA A 460 35.21 -8.46 13.30
C ALA A 460 36.49 -9.23 13.71
N SER A 461 36.46 -10.58 13.70
CA SER A 461 37.63 -11.45 13.86
C SER A 461 38.65 -11.35 12.70
N ASP A 462 38.21 -11.17 11.46
CA ASP A 462 39.12 -10.99 10.30
C ASP A 462 39.89 -9.67 10.38
N ILE A 463 39.24 -8.62 10.91
CA ILE A 463 39.90 -7.35 11.18
C ILE A 463 40.84 -7.51 12.38
N TYR A 464 40.32 -7.83 13.56
CA TYR A 464 41.10 -7.91 14.79
C TYR A 464 41.45 -9.37 15.10
N LEU A 465 42.54 -9.86 14.52
CA LEU A 465 43.08 -11.22 14.73
C LEU A 465 43.64 -11.49 16.15
N GLY A 466 43.24 -10.69 17.14
CA GLY A 466 43.59 -10.79 18.55
C GLY A 466 42.51 -11.47 19.38
N GLY A 467 42.47 -12.81 19.37
CA GLY A 467 42.03 -13.66 20.49
C GLY A 467 40.59 -13.58 21.04
N GLY A 468 39.72 -12.69 20.55
CA GLY A 468 38.32 -12.58 20.99
C GLY A 468 37.32 -13.32 20.11
N SER A 469 36.19 -13.76 20.69
CA SER A 469 35.11 -14.47 20.00
C SER A 469 34.18 -13.52 19.23
N TYR A 470 34.70 -12.85 18.21
CA TYR A 470 34.00 -11.82 17.44
C TYR A 470 33.52 -12.33 16.06
N GLU A 471 32.74 -13.41 16.05
CA GLU A 471 32.20 -14.06 14.84
C GLU A 471 31.06 -13.29 14.15
N GLN A 472 31.07 -11.95 14.20
CA GLN A 472 30.02 -11.10 13.62
C GLN A 472 30.50 -10.43 12.31
N PRO A 473 29.70 -10.45 11.23
CA PRO A 473 30.02 -9.76 9.97
C PRO A 473 29.82 -8.25 10.12
N LEU A 474 30.66 -7.46 9.45
CA LEU A 474 30.57 -6.00 9.47
C LEU A 474 29.86 -5.48 8.22
N ASN A 475 28.72 -4.80 8.38
CA ASN A 475 27.99 -4.21 7.25
C ASN A 475 27.73 -2.72 7.48
N LEU A 476 28.66 -1.88 7.02
CA LEU A 476 28.55 -0.43 7.11
C LEU A 476 28.28 0.17 5.72
N LEU A 477 27.01 0.41 5.44
CA LEU A 477 26.61 1.20 4.28
C LEU A 477 26.95 2.69 4.52
N GLY A 478 27.97 3.19 3.84
CA GLY A 478 28.33 4.61 3.91
C GLY A 478 29.12 5.04 5.16
N GLY A 479 29.58 4.10 5.99
CA GLY A 479 30.20 4.42 7.29
C GLY A 479 29.17 4.87 8.33
N ASN A 480 27.89 4.60 8.09
CA ASN A 480 26.80 4.91 9.01
C ASN A 480 26.64 3.78 10.02
N TYR A 481 26.75 4.15 11.29
CA TYR A 481 26.34 3.38 12.44
C TYR A 481 25.01 3.94 12.96
N THR A 482 24.35 3.14 13.78
CA THR A 482 23.17 3.53 14.56
C THR A 482 23.50 3.50 16.05
N ILE A 483 22.74 4.20 16.87
CA ILE A 483 22.75 4.05 18.33
C ILE A 483 21.33 3.97 18.87
N ARG A 484 21.10 3.02 19.79
CA ARG A 484 19.88 2.88 20.60
C ARG A 484 20.32 2.44 22.00
N ASN A 485 19.81 3.09 23.05
CA ASN A 485 20.12 2.75 24.45
C ASN A 485 21.63 2.64 24.76
N GLY A 486 22.45 3.49 24.14
CA GLY A 486 23.91 3.51 24.29
C GLY A 486 24.70 2.45 23.51
N VAL A 487 24.02 1.49 22.87
CA VAL A 487 24.62 0.44 22.03
C VAL A 487 24.80 0.98 20.62
N ILE A 488 26.05 1.01 20.12
CA ILE A 488 26.36 1.41 18.75
C ILE A 488 26.29 0.16 17.88
N SER A 489 25.46 0.16 16.83
CA SER A 489 25.26 -1.00 15.94
C SER A 489 25.54 -0.68 14.48
N ASP A 490 25.91 -1.71 13.70
CA ASP A 490 26.00 -1.63 12.24
C ASP A 490 24.62 -1.69 11.56
N ARG A 491 24.56 -1.70 10.22
CA ARG A 491 23.29 -1.75 9.47
C ARG A 491 22.49 -3.02 9.72
N LEU A 492 23.15 -4.13 10.08
CA LEU A 492 22.51 -5.40 10.40
C LEU A 492 22.21 -5.54 11.89
N GLY A 493 22.36 -4.47 12.68
CA GLY A 493 22.09 -4.49 14.11
C GLY A 493 23.05 -5.35 14.92
N ASN A 494 24.29 -5.52 14.45
CA ASN A 494 25.37 -6.17 15.19
C ASN A 494 26.05 -5.14 16.10
N ASP A 495 26.27 -5.46 17.38
CA ASP A 495 26.88 -4.55 18.35
C ASP A 495 28.36 -4.25 18.01
N GLN A 496 28.66 -2.99 17.76
CA GLN A 496 29.98 -2.44 17.46
C GLN A 496 30.64 -1.75 18.66
N SER A 497 29.99 -1.74 19.83
CA SER A 497 30.42 -0.97 21.01
C SER A 497 31.77 -1.39 21.58
N GLN A 498 32.28 -2.59 21.27
CA GLN A 498 33.64 -3.06 21.63
C GLN A 498 34.67 -2.90 20.50
N ILE A 499 34.21 -2.58 19.29
CA ILE A 499 35.04 -2.40 18.09
C ILE A 499 35.33 -0.92 17.86
N GLY A 500 34.32 -0.06 18.01
CA GLY A 500 34.38 1.37 17.77
C GLY A 500 34.22 1.75 16.29
N LEU A 501 34.32 3.05 16.03
CA LEU A 501 34.28 3.64 14.70
C LEU A 501 35.63 3.42 14.00
N TYR A 502 35.69 2.51 13.04
CA TYR A 502 36.94 2.15 12.36
C TYR A 502 37.20 2.92 11.06
N TYR A 503 38.48 3.21 10.81
CA TYR A 503 39.00 3.85 9.61
C TYR A 503 40.16 3.04 9.05
N ASN A 504 40.22 2.96 7.72
CA ASN A 504 41.29 2.33 6.97
C ASN A 504 42.11 3.40 6.26
N THR A 505 43.42 3.43 6.48
CA THR A 505 44.36 4.22 5.69
C THR A 505 45.16 3.32 4.77
N ASP A 506 44.99 3.52 3.46
CA ASP A 506 45.71 2.80 2.41
C ASP A 506 46.89 3.63 1.92
N LEU A 507 48.13 3.16 2.14
CA LEU A 507 49.37 3.74 1.62
C LEU A 507 49.88 2.87 0.47
N ASN A 508 49.94 3.41 -0.75
CA ASN A 508 50.10 2.60 -1.97
C ASN A 508 51.22 3.12 -2.85
N ASN A 509 52.11 2.23 -3.30
CA ASN A 509 52.91 2.46 -4.51
C ASN A 509 52.30 1.69 -5.68
N THR A 510 52.14 2.35 -6.82
CA THR A 510 51.91 1.72 -8.13
C THR A 510 53.01 2.15 -9.08
N ASN A 511 53.63 1.23 -9.79
CA ASN A 511 54.59 1.53 -10.85
C ASN A 511 54.30 0.70 -12.11
N ASN A 512 54.64 1.24 -13.28
CA ASN A 512 54.44 0.57 -14.56
C ASN A 512 55.67 -0.26 -15.00
N GLY A 513 56.47 -0.76 -14.05
CA GLY A 513 57.74 -1.43 -14.32
C GLY A 513 58.89 -0.50 -14.69
N SER A 514 59.92 -1.06 -15.34
CA SER A 514 61.02 -0.30 -15.98
C SER A 514 61.02 -0.34 -17.50
N SER A 515 60.24 -1.22 -18.12
CA SER A 515 59.96 -1.23 -19.56
C SER A 515 58.64 -1.95 -19.84
N PRO A 516 58.06 -1.83 -21.06
CA PRO A 516 56.90 -2.64 -21.47
C PRO A 516 57.13 -4.16 -21.39
N THR A 517 58.38 -4.61 -21.34
CA THR A 517 58.80 -6.02 -21.22
C THR A 517 59.29 -6.42 -19.81
N ASN A 518 59.45 -5.46 -18.90
CA ASN A 518 59.78 -5.69 -17.49
C ASN A 518 58.81 -4.91 -16.59
N PRO A 519 57.58 -5.43 -16.42
CA PRO A 519 56.53 -4.73 -15.68
C PRO A 519 56.77 -4.76 -14.15
N ASP A 520 57.63 -5.65 -13.65
CA ASP A 520 57.81 -5.91 -12.20
C ASP A 520 58.92 -5.10 -11.52
N GLY A 521 59.71 -4.33 -12.27
CA GLY A 521 60.93 -3.67 -11.78
C GLY A 521 60.91 -2.15 -11.91
N GLY A 522 59.88 -1.49 -11.39
CA GLY A 522 59.68 -0.05 -11.54
C GLY A 522 60.05 0.81 -10.33
N ALA A 523 59.50 2.01 -10.29
CA ALA A 523 59.86 3.05 -9.33
C ALA A 523 59.08 2.91 -8.00
N VAL A 524 59.81 2.66 -6.91
CA VAL A 524 59.26 2.32 -5.58
C VAL A 524 59.23 3.52 -4.63
N ASN A 525 58.39 3.46 -3.59
CA ASN A 525 58.36 4.42 -2.48
C ASN A 525 58.71 3.73 -1.16
N LYS A 526 59.23 4.47 -0.18
CA LYS A 526 59.58 3.91 1.13
C LYS A 526 58.92 4.69 2.27
N ILE A 527 58.07 4.06 3.09
CA ILE A 527 57.40 4.74 4.21
C ILE A 527 58.37 4.90 5.38
N VAL A 528 58.52 6.13 5.88
CA VAL A 528 59.32 6.47 7.06
C VAL A 528 58.42 6.49 8.30
N SER A 529 57.27 7.17 8.22
CA SER A 529 56.29 7.22 9.29
C SER A 529 54.87 7.47 8.81
N TYR A 530 53.91 7.07 9.64
CA TYR A 530 52.49 7.34 9.52
C TYR A 530 52.00 8.01 10.81
N GLU A 531 51.37 9.18 10.71
CA GLU A 531 50.70 9.84 11.82
C GLU A 531 49.18 9.88 11.60
N ASP A 532 48.41 9.53 12.62
CA ASP A 532 46.94 9.56 12.63
C ASP A 532 46.45 10.76 13.46
N TYR A 533 45.40 11.45 12.99
CA TYR A 533 44.81 12.60 13.69
C TYR A 533 43.39 12.26 14.18
N LEU A 534 43.15 12.39 15.49
CA LEU A 534 41.89 12.06 16.13
C LEU A 534 40.78 13.05 15.76
N ASP A 535 41.11 14.35 15.80
CA ASP A 535 40.23 15.46 15.48
C ASP A 535 40.76 16.23 14.26
N ILE A 536 39.88 16.62 13.34
CA ILE A 536 40.21 17.52 12.22
C ILE A 536 40.26 18.99 12.69
N PRO A 537 41.00 19.88 12.02
CA PRO A 537 41.13 21.30 12.41
C PRO A 537 39.80 22.03 12.60
N GLU A 538 38.79 21.70 11.79
CA GLU A 538 37.46 22.29 11.87
C GLU A 538 36.73 21.94 13.19
N LYS A 539 36.85 20.69 13.67
CA LYS A 539 36.29 20.29 14.98
C LYS A 539 36.99 20.99 16.14
N ILE A 540 38.31 21.15 16.04
CA ILE A 540 39.11 21.89 17.02
C ILE A 540 38.66 23.37 17.09
N GLN A 541 38.38 23.98 15.93
CA GLN A 541 37.87 25.35 15.85
C GLN A 541 36.42 25.50 16.34
N ALA A 542 35.58 24.48 16.13
CA ALA A 542 34.19 24.45 16.59
C ALA A 542 34.02 24.15 18.10
N GLY A 543 35.11 23.78 18.80
CA GLY A 543 35.05 23.38 20.21
C GLY A 543 34.58 21.93 20.43
N GLU A 544 34.40 21.15 19.36
CA GLU A 544 33.97 19.73 19.39
C GLU A 544 35.09 18.75 19.80
N GLN A 545 36.25 19.26 20.21
CA GLN A 545 37.45 18.51 20.59
C GLN A 545 37.29 17.80 21.97
N GLY A 546 36.18 17.09 22.13
CA GLY A 546 35.72 16.46 23.37
C GLY A 546 35.32 14.99 23.19
N ASN A 547 34.86 14.62 21.99
CA ASN A 547 33.81 13.62 21.87
C ASN A 547 34.30 12.20 21.59
N THR A 548 35.59 11.99 21.28
CA THR A 548 36.16 10.66 20.99
C THR A 548 37.53 10.42 21.63
N TYR A 549 37.96 9.15 21.60
CA TYR A 549 39.30 8.67 21.98
C TYR A 549 39.75 7.49 21.11
N TYR A 550 41.05 7.18 21.08
CA TYR A 550 41.58 6.01 20.37
C TYR A 550 41.33 4.71 21.13
N GLU A 551 40.79 3.72 20.43
CA GLU A 551 40.50 2.39 20.97
C GLU A 551 41.56 1.37 20.58
N LYS A 552 41.82 1.19 19.27
CA LYS A 552 42.72 0.15 18.72
C LYS A 552 43.51 0.65 17.50
N PHE A 553 44.69 0.07 17.30
CA PHE A 553 45.55 0.27 16.12
C PHE A 553 46.06 -1.07 15.57
N GLN A 554 46.19 -1.20 14.26
CA GLN A 554 46.72 -2.41 13.62
C GLN A 554 47.33 -2.12 12.24
N ILE A 555 48.38 -2.87 11.87
CA ILE A 555 48.75 -3.07 10.46
C ILE A 555 47.90 -4.23 9.92
N ASN A 556 46.72 -3.92 9.40
CA ASN A 556 45.66 -4.88 9.07
C ASN A 556 46.00 -5.75 7.85
N ASN A 557 46.28 -5.12 6.70
CA ASN A 557 46.50 -5.85 5.45
C ASN A 557 47.69 -5.31 4.64
N ILE A 558 48.37 -6.22 3.94
CA ILE A 558 49.43 -5.90 2.97
C ILE A 558 49.14 -6.74 1.73
N PHE A 559 48.84 -6.08 0.61
CA PHE A 559 48.39 -6.76 -0.60
C PHE A 559 48.91 -6.09 -1.87
N PHE A 560 49.08 -6.88 -2.93
CA PHE A 560 49.43 -6.36 -4.25
C PHE A 560 48.32 -5.45 -4.77
N ARG A 561 48.68 -4.22 -5.15
CA ARG A 561 47.74 -3.20 -5.62
C ARG A 561 48.27 -2.53 -6.87
N ASN A 562 48.23 -3.25 -7.99
CA ASN A 562 48.36 -2.63 -9.29
C ASN A 562 47.48 -3.31 -10.35
N ASN A 563 46.32 -2.72 -10.62
CA ASN A 563 45.38 -3.22 -11.63
C ASN A 563 45.87 -2.99 -13.07
N ASN A 564 46.92 -2.18 -13.27
CA ASN A 564 47.51 -1.88 -14.59
C ASN A 564 48.64 -2.85 -14.95
N LEU A 565 48.79 -3.94 -14.20
CA LEU A 565 49.88 -4.92 -14.32
C LEU A 565 49.30 -6.35 -14.52
N PRO A 566 48.44 -6.58 -15.53
CA PRO A 566 47.67 -7.83 -15.67
C PRO A 566 48.51 -9.04 -16.10
N SER A 567 49.79 -8.86 -16.42
CA SER A 567 50.76 -9.92 -16.76
C SER A 567 51.38 -10.61 -15.54
N ALA A 568 51.31 -10.02 -14.34
CA ALA A 568 51.73 -10.69 -13.12
C ALA A 568 50.69 -11.74 -12.72
N ASP A 569 51.11 -13.01 -12.62
CA ASP A 569 50.30 -14.09 -12.07
C ASP A 569 50.10 -13.97 -10.55
N ASP A 570 49.19 -14.76 -9.99
CA ASP A 570 48.85 -14.66 -8.56
C ASP A 570 50.02 -15.05 -7.64
N ALA A 571 50.94 -15.91 -8.11
CA ALA A 571 52.15 -16.24 -7.36
C ALA A 571 53.09 -15.02 -7.26
N LYS A 572 53.26 -14.26 -8.34
CA LYS A 572 54.10 -13.05 -8.36
C LYS A 572 53.49 -11.91 -7.55
N ARG A 573 52.16 -11.79 -7.54
CA ARG A 573 51.43 -10.85 -6.66
C ARG A 573 51.65 -11.17 -5.19
N GLN A 574 51.58 -12.45 -4.82
CA GLN A 574 51.84 -12.91 -3.46
C GLN A 574 53.30 -12.65 -3.05
N GLU A 575 54.28 -12.96 -3.91
CA GLU A 575 55.71 -12.71 -3.66
C GLU A 575 56.00 -11.26 -3.26
N LYS A 576 55.40 -10.28 -3.96
CA LYS A 576 55.55 -8.85 -3.66
C LYS A 576 54.95 -8.47 -2.31
N ALA A 577 53.76 -8.97 -1.99
CA ALA A 577 53.12 -8.73 -0.69
C ALA A 577 53.92 -9.36 0.46
N ASP A 578 54.36 -10.60 0.29
CA ASP A 578 55.16 -11.35 1.26
C ASP A 578 56.50 -10.65 1.55
N ALA A 579 57.14 -10.03 0.55
CA ALA A 579 58.36 -9.25 0.74
C ALA A 579 58.15 -8.07 1.71
N THR A 580 57.08 -7.29 1.53
CA THR A 580 56.73 -6.18 2.44
C THR A 580 56.26 -6.69 3.81
N ILE A 581 55.49 -7.78 3.89
CA ILE A 581 55.10 -8.44 5.16
C ILE A 581 56.34 -8.87 5.96
N ASN A 582 57.30 -9.52 5.31
CA ASN A 582 58.55 -9.93 5.92
C ASN A 582 59.35 -8.72 6.42
N GLN A 583 59.40 -7.62 5.66
CA GLN A 583 60.06 -6.39 6.11
C GLN A 583 59.39 -5.80 7.36
N VAL A 584 58.05 -5.68 7.41
CA VAL A 584 57.32 -5.24 8.63
C VAL A 584 57.67 -6.14 9.83
N ASN A 585 57.76 -7.45 9.60
CA ASN A 585 58.05 -8.41 10.67
C ASN A 585 59.51 -8.41 11.12
N SER A 586 60.48 -8.02 10.27
CA SER A 586 61.91 -7.98 10.61
C SER A 586 62.40 -6.62 11.09
N THR A 587 61.84 -5.52 10.58
CA THR A 587 62.30 -4.15 10.85
C THR A 587 61.76 -3.63 12.18
N SER A 588 62.65 -3.04 12.98
CA SER A 588 62.28 -2.32 14.20
C SER A 588 61.35 -1.16 13.89
N ASN A 589 60.29 -1.03 14.66
CA ASN A 589 59.29 0.03 14.52
C ASN A 589 58.69 0.36 15.89
N THR A 590 58.15 1.57 16.07
CA THR A 590 57.51 2.00 17.31
C THR A 590 56.21 2.73 17.01
N LEU A 591 55.13 2.36 17.70
CA LEU A 591 53.88 3.13 17.76
C LEU A 591 53.92 4.05 18.96
N TYR A 592 53.77 5.35 18.73
CA TYR A 592 53.67 6.39 19.74
C TYR A 592 52.26 6.99 19.80
N GLY A 593 51.83 7.39 21.01
CA GLY A 593 50.74 8.33 21.21
C GLY A 593 51.28 9.76 21.29
N ILE A 594 50.65 10.69 20.58
CA ILE A 594 51.00 12.12 20.53
C ILE A 594 50.09 12.87 21.51
N LYS A 595 50.68 13.46 22.56
CA LYS A 595 49.97 14.26 23.55
C LYS A 595 49.52 15.62 23.02
N GLY A 596 48.64 16.29 23.78
CA GLY A 596 48.18 17.65 23.47
C GLY A 596 49.26 18.74 23.41
N ASP A 597 50.46 18.49 23.94
CA ASP A 597 51.64 19.34 23.85
C ASP A 597 52.59 18.95 22.69
N GLY A 598 52.25 17.94 21.90
CA GLY A 598 53.06 17.38 20.82
C GLY A 598 54.10 16.34 21.25
N SER A 599 54.22 16.03 22.55
CA SER A 599 55.17 15.00 23.02
C SER A 599 54.73 13.58 22.65
N LYS A 600 55.69 12.72 22.27
CA LYS A 600 55.46 11.33 21.87
C LYS A 600 55.74 10.36 23.01
N ILE A 601 54.81 9.46 23.31
CA ILE A 601 54.96 8.36 24.29
C ILE A 601 54.83 7.01 23.57
N ALA A 602 55.79 6.12 23.73
CA ALA A 602 55.75 4.80 23.09
C ALA A 602 54.63 3.93 23.70
N ILE A 603 53.68 3.52 22.86
CA ILE A 603 52.57 2.61 23.19
C ILE A 603 53.01 1.15 22.94
N ALA A 604 53.60 0.88 21.78
CA ALA A 604 54.04 -0.46 21.40
C ALA A 604 55.33 -0.41 20.56
N LYS A 605 56.10 -1.51 20.56
CA LYS A 605 57.36 -1.65 19.81
C LYS A 605 57.41 -2.96 19.03
N ASN A 606 58.10 -2.93 17.90
CA ASN A 606 58.31 -4.05 16.98
C ASN A 606 56.99 -4.69 16.52
N LEU A 607 55.98 -3.86 16.22
CA LEU A 607 54.66 -4.30 15.78
C LEU A 607 54.81 -5.21 14.55
N LYS A 608 54.10 -6.33 14.58
CA LYS A 608 54.07 -7.31 13.50
C LYS A 608 52.87 -7.10 12.60
N TYR A 609 52.96 -7.63 11.38
CA TYR A 609 51.81 -7.72 10.48
C TYR A 609 50.64 -8.40 11.21
N ARG A 610 49.44 -7.82 11.10
CA ARG A 610 48.19 -8.25 11.77
C ARG A 610 48.17 -8.18 13.30
N GLN A 611 49.24 -7.74 13.97
CA GLN A 611 49.24 -7.52 15.42
C GLN A 611 48.31 -6.36 15.78
N VAL A 612 47.29 -6.64 16.60
CA VAL A 612 46.43 -5.63 17.21
C VAL A 612 47.14 -5.00 18.41
N VAL A 613 47.01 -3.68 18.54
CA VAL A 613 47.43 -2.93 19.72
C VAL A 613 46.20 -2.28 20.34
N ASP A 614 45.85 -2.71 21.54
CA ASP A 614 44.82 -2.06 22.36
C ASP A 614 45.38 -0.77 22.95
N ILE A 615 44.67 0.34 22.75
CA ILE A 615 45.05 1.69 23.19
C ILE A 615 44.13 2.15 24.32
N HIS A 616 42.82 2.00 24.12
CA HIS A 616 41.75 2.27 25.09
C HIS A 616 41.94 3.58 25.89
N ASP A 617 42.21 4.68 25.18
CA ASP A 617 42.57 5.98 25.78
C ASP A 617 41.36 6.76 26.33
N THR A 618 40.59 6.14 27.22
CA THR A 618 39.43 6.77 27.89
C THR A 618 39.81 8.04 28.67
N ALA A 619 41.07 8.18 29.08
CA ALA A 619 41.62 9.38 29.70
C ALA A 619 41.99 10.50 28.70
N ARG A 620 41.86 10.26 27.38
CA ARG A 620 42.07 11.21 26.28
C ARG A 620 43.44 11.89 26.32
N GLN A 621 44.47 11.10 26.62
CA GLN A 621 45.86 11.57 26.68
C GLN A 621 46.42 11.88 25.29
N TYR A 622 45.92 11.24 24.24
CA TYR A 622 46.47 11.31 22.88
C TYR A 622 45.53 12.04 21.91
N LYS A 623 46.06 13.04 21.19
CA LYS A 623 45.38 13.70 20.06
C LYS A 623 45.73 13.08 18.70
N GLY A 624 46.76 12.24 18.67
CA GLY A 624 47.21 11.55 17.46
C GLY A 624 48.02 10.31 17.79
N LEU A 625 48.25 9.47 16.78
CA LEU A 625 49.16 8.32 16.85
C LEU A 625 50.30 8.51 15.86
N SER A 626 51.45 7.86 16.07
CA SER A 626 52.59 7.88 15.15
C SER A 626 53.25 6.52 15.08
N LEU A 627 53.16 5.84 13.94
CA LEU A 627 53.94 4.64 13.63
C LEU A 627 55.21 5.05 12.89
N GLU A 628 56.37 4.78 13.48
CA GLU A 628 57.69 5.12 12.95
C GLU A 628 58.49 3.84 12.70
N PHE A 629 59.17 3.76 11.55
CA PHE A 629 60.05 2.64 11.18
C PHE A 629 61.51 3.08 11.26
N ASP A 630 62.35 2.28 11.93
CA ASP A 630 63.79 2.58 12.05
C ASP A 630 64.50 2.49 10.68
N ASP A 631 64.08 1.54 9.83
CA ASP A 631 64.43 1.44 8.41
C ASP A 631 63.17 1.66 7.54
N PRO A 632 63.18 2.55 6.53
CA PRO A 632 61.97 2.82 5.74
C PRO A 632 61.40 1.60 5.01
N LEU A 633 60.09 1.36 5.17
CA LEU A 633 59.35 0.22 4.63
C LEU A 633 59.13 0.36 3.11
N VAL A 634 59.61 -0.58 2.30
CA VAL A 634 59.51 -0.51 0.84
C VAL A 634 58.12 -0.95 0.35
N LEU A 635 57.49 -0.09 -0.46
CA LEU A 635 56.28 -0.39 -1.21
C LEU A 635 56.61 -0.46 -2.71
N ASP A 636 56.41 -1.64 -3.30
CA ASP A 636 56.62 -1.92 -4.73
C ASP A 636 55.38 -2.63 -5.28
N ASN A 637 54.50 -1.89 -5.96
CA ASN A 637 53.18 -2.38 -6.40
C ASN A 637 52.32 -2.96 -5.26
N VAL A 638 52.54 -2.50 -4.03
CA VAL A 638 51.91 -3.00 -2.80
C VAL A 638 51.19 -1.86 -2.06
N SER A 639 50.08 -2.23 -1.44
CA SER A 639 49.27 -1.43 -0.50
C SER A 639 49.59 -1.86 0.93
N LEU A 640 50.02 -0.92 1.77
CA LEU A 640 49.96 -1.05 3.22
C LEU A 640 48.63 -0.48 3.71
N ASN A 641 47.79 -1.32 4.32
CA ASN A 641 46.52 -0.92 4.92
C ASN A 641 46.69 -0.88 6.45
N ILE A 642 46.60 0.32 7.01
CA ILE A 642 46.63 0.60 8.45
C ILE A 642 45.19 0.80 8.90
N LEU A 643 44.83 0.24 10.06
CA LEU A 643 43.52 0.39 10.65
C LEU A 643 43.60 1.09 12.00
N THR A 644 42.76 2.10 12.18
CA THR A 644 42.58 2.83 13.44
C THR A 644 41.12 2.83 13.85
N SER A 645 40.84 2.57 15.12
CA SER A 645 39.51 2.67 15.70
C SER A 645 39.46 3.74 16.77
N ILE A 646 38.34 4.47 16.80
CA ILE A 646 38.02 5.47 17.81
C ILE A 646 36.67 5.15 18.46
N GLN A 647 36.49 5.59 19.69
CA GLN A 647 35.25 5.41 20.45
C GLN A 647 34.68 6.76 20.88
N PRO A 648 33.36 6.98 20.79
CA PRO A 648 32.70 8.11 21.43
C PRO A 648 32.81 8.03 22.97
N THR A 649 32.94 9.17 23.64
CA THR A 649 32.94 9.20 25.11
C THR A 649 31.56 8.85 25.70
N VAL A 650 31.49 8.65 27.02
CA VAL A 650 30.22 8.39 27.71
C VAL A 650 29.26 9.58 27.57
N GLU A 651 29.80 10.80 27.69
CA GLU A 651 29.05 12.05 27.56
C GLU A 651 28.56 12.27 26.12
N GLU A 652 29.34 11.85 25.11
CA GLU A 652 28.91 11.90 23.71
C GLU A 652 27.77 10.92 23.44
N LYS A 653 27.91 9.66 23.89
CA LYS A 653 26.84 8.64 23.71
C LYS A 653 25.54 9.05 24.39
N ALA A 654 25.61 9.69 25.56
CA ALA A 654 24.43 10.16 26.28
C ALA A 654 23.61 11.22 25.51
N LYS A 655 24.22 12.02 24.63
CA LYS A 655 23.50 13.05 23.83
C LYS A 655 22.46 12.43 22.90
N TYR A 656 22.70 11.23 22.40
CA TYR A 656 21.76 10.52 21.52
C TYR A 656 20.46 10.07 22.20
N ASN A 657 20.41 10.09 23.54
CA ASN A 657 19.17 9.87 24.29
C ASN A 657 18.34 11.18 24.43
N SER A 658 18.85 12.33 23.96
CA SER A 658 18.16 13.63 24.07
C SER A 658 17.33 13.91 22.80
N PRO A 659 16.02 14.20 22.91
CA PRO A 659 15.19 14.56 21.77
C PRO A 659 15.79 15.72 20.96
N GLY A 660 15.89 15.54 19.64
CA GLY A 660 16.40 16.57 18.73
C GLY A 660 17.93 16.64 18.56
N TYR A 661 18.72 15.76 19.20
CA TYR A 661 20.15 15.65 18.86
C TYR A 661 20.34 15.06 17.46
N ALA A 662 20.81 15.88 16.52
CA ALA A 662 20.99 15.49 15.12
C ALA A 662 22.17 14.50 14.95
N PRO A 663 22.17 13.67 13.88
CA PRO A 663 23.30 12.79 13.56
C PRO A 663 24.64 13.51 13.54
N HIS A 664 25.64 12.94 14.20
CA HIS A 664 26.97 13.54 14.31
C HIS A 664 27.99 12.85 13.38
N GLU A 665 28.75 13.67 12.66
CA GLU A 665 29.84 13.23 11.79
C GLU A 665 31.15 13.09 12.60
N TYR A 666 31.72 11.89 12.65
CA TYR A 666 33.07 11.66 13.18
C TYR A 666 34.07 11.64 12.02
N ARG A 667 35.01 12.59 12.03
CA ARG A 667 36.00 12.79 10.97
C ARG A 667 37.40 12.75 11.55
N THR A 668 38.29 12.07 10.84
CA THR A 668 39.71 11.93 11.22
C THR A 668 40.62 12.35 10.06
N GLY A 669 41.90 12.53 10.36
CA GLY A 669 42.93 12.86 9.36
C GLY A 669 44.15 11.95 9.48
N TYR A 670 45.18 12.24 8.68
CA TYR A 670 46.48 11.58 8.77
C TYR A 670 47.60 12.38 8.08
N LYS A 671 48.85 11.98 8.34
CA LYS A 671 50.05 12.42 7.63
C LYS A 671 51.00 11.25 7.38
N VAL A 672 51.68 11.26 6.24
CA VAL A 672 52.69 10.24 5.90
C VAL A 672 53.99 10.93 5.56
N THR A 673 55.10 10.47 6.14
CA THR A 673 56.45 10.81 5.65
C THR A 673 57.02 9.60 4.93
N PHE A 674 57.51 9.81 3.71
CA PHE A 674 58.00 8.75 2.83
C PHE A 674 59.17 9.25 1.99
N ARG A 675 59.99 8.32 1.45
CA ARG A 675 60.95 8.62 0.40
C ARG A 675 60.34 8.42 -0.97
N ASP A 676 60.53 9.40 -1.83
CA ASP A 676 60.12 9.38 -3.24
C ASP A 676 60.98 8.42 -4.07
N VAL A 677 60.67 8.34 -5.36
CA VAL A 677 61.38 7.49 -6.34
C VAL A 677 62.85 7.88 -6.55
N ASN A 678 63.28 9.03 -6.04
CA ASN A 678 64.65 9.55 -6.07
C ASN A 678 65.34 9.44 -4.69
N ASP A 679 64.75 8.70 -3.75
CA ASP A 679 65.12 8.59 -2.34
C ASP A 679 65.09 9.91 -1.54
N LYS A 680 64.39 10.94 -2.03
CA LYS A 680 64.18 12.20 -1.31
C LYS A 680 63.00 12.08 -0.37
N GLU A 681 63.15 12.57 0.86
CA GLU A 681 62.05 12.63 1.81
C GLU A 681 60.97 13.63 1.35
N ALA A 682 59.72 13.19 1.46
CA ALA A 682 58.52 13.93 1.13
C ALA A 682 57.43 13.63 2.17
N THR A 683 56.48 14.56 2.31
CA THR A 683 55.38 14.43 3.26
C THR A 683 54.05 14.61 2.56
N TRP A 684 53.09 13.76 2.88
CA TRP A 684 51.70 13.88 2.49
C TRP A 684 50.87 14.16 3.74
N ASP A 685 50.51 15.41 3.97
CA ASP A 685 49.70 15.83 5.13
C ASP A 685 48.25 16.06 4.68
N ARG A 686 47.32 15.27 5.23
CA ARG A 686 45.87 15.41 5.05
C ARG A 686 45.21 15.50 6.42
N PRO A 687 45.19 16.69 7.05
CA PRO A 687 44.47 16.90 8.31
C PRO A 687 42.96 16.64 8.19
N ARG A 688 42.43 16.55 6.96
CA ARG A 688 41.09 16.06 6.63
C ARG A 688 41.16 15.29 5.30
N ASP A 689 40.64 14.07 5.25
CA ASP A 689 40.43 13.33 4.00
C ASP A 689 38.91 13.15 3.75
N PRO A 690 38.35 13.45 2.57
CA PRO A 690 36.92 13.36 2.33
C PRO A 690 36.28 12.00 2.64
N GLY A 691 37.04 10.91 2.49
CA GLY A 691 36.57 9.56 2.80
C GLY A 691 36.60 9.20 4.28
N ALA A 692 37.39 9.91 5.09
CA ALA A 692 37.63 9.64 6.51
C ALA A 692 36.48 10.16 7.39
N LEU A 693 35.30 9.61 7.16
CA LEU A 693 34.03 9.96 7.79
C LEU A 693 33.31 8.69 8.26
N THR A 694 32.80 8.70 9.48
CA THR A 694 31.77 7.77 9.95
C THR A 694 30.71 8.55 10.70
N ASN A 695 29.45 8.14 10.63
CA ASN A 695 28.35 8.83 11.30
C ASN A 695 27.71 7.91 12.33
N ILE A 696 27.25 8.46 13.45
CA ILE A 696 26.29 7.78 14.32
C ILE A 696 24.95 8.50 14.18
N ASN A 697 23.92 7.75 13.81
CA ASN A 697 22.55 8.18 13.65
C ASN A 697 21.68 7.56 14.76
N THR A 698 20.55 8.17 15.11
CA THR A 698 19.47 7.43 15.77
C THR A 698 18.90 6.36 14.81
N ILE A 699 18.19 5.37 15.35
CA ILE A 699 17.46 4.43 14.50
C ILE A 699 16.33 5.16 13.75
N THR A 700 16.03 4.69 12.55
CA THR A 700 14.89 5.12 11.73
C THR A 700 14.25 3.91 11.04
N PRO A 701 13.78 2.91 11.81
CA PRO A 701 13.19 1.70 11.27
C PRO A 701 11.90 2.02 10.49
N ARG A 702 11.69 1.33 9.37
CA ARG A 702 10.49 1.50 8.56
C ARG A 702 9.93 0.17 8.06
N VAL A 703 8.63 0.01 8.24
CA VAL A 703 7.87 -1.12 7.69
C VAL A 703 7.28 -0.78 6.33
N ARG A 704 7.08 -1.82 5.53
CA ARG A 704 6.44 -1.74 4.21
C ARG A 704 5.20 -2.62 4.22
N MET A 705 4.14 -2.13 3.57
CA MET A 705 3.00 -2.96 3.18
C MET A 705 2.64 -2.78 1.71
N GLY A 706 1.81 -3.69 1.21
CA GLY A 706 1.29 -3.67 -0.15
C GLY A 706 -0.05 -4.39 -0.23
N VAL A 707 -0.92 -3.91 -1.10
CA VAL A 707 -2.27 -4.42 -1.39
C VAL A 707 -2.37 -4.75 -2.89
N PRO A 708 -3.33 -5.57 -3.35
CA PRO A 708 -3.41 -5.89 -4.76
C PRO A 708 -3.87 -4.66 -5.56
N ASN A 709 -3.60 -4.65 -6.87
CA ASN A 709 -4.28 -3.71 -7.76
C ASN A 709 -5.78 -4.00 -7.80
N ASP A 710 -6.59 -2.99 -8.10
CA ASP A 710 -8.05 -3.13 -8.22
C ASP A 710 -8.45 -4.32 -9.11
N VAL A 711 -9.30 -5.20 -8.58
CA VAL A 711 -9.77 -6.41 -9.27
C VAL A 711 -11.24 -6.26 -9.68
N SER A 712 -11.63 -6.83 -10.81
CA SER A 712 -13.05 -6.84 -11.24
C SER A 712 -13.62 -8.25 -11.21
N VAL A 713 -14.66 -8.47 -10.40
CA VAL A 713 -15.27 -9.79 -10.16
C VAL A 713 -16.75 -9.78 -10.54
N PRO A 714 -17.19 -10.66 -11.47
CA PRO A 714 -18.60 -10.79 -11.82
C PRO A 714 -19.34 -11.76 -10.91
N PHE A 715 -20.62 -11.46 -10.65
CA PHE A 715 -21.50 -12.36 -9.90
C PHE A 715 -21.56 -13.77 -10.49
N LYS A 716 -21.49 -14.77 -9.60
CA LYS A 716 -21.70 -16.19 -9.87
C LYS A 716 -22.77 -16.77 -8.95
N ALA A 717 -23.68 -17.56 -9.50
CA ALA A 717 -24.79 -18.15 -8.77
C ALA A 717 -24.36 -19.24 -7.78
N GLU A 718 -23.26 -19.96 -8.07
CA GLU A 718 -22.65 -20.98 -7.20
C GLU A 718 -21.76 -20.40 -6.08
N GLY A 719 -21.69 -19.06 -5.97
CA GLY A 719 -20.82 -18.34 -5.04
C GLY A 719 -19.74 -17.55 -5.78
N THR A 720 -19.57 -16.29 -5.40
CA THR A 720 -18.58 -15.37 -6.01
C THR A 720 -17.38 -15.24 -5.09
N PHE A 721 -16.16 -15.49 -5.56
CA PHE A 721 -14.97 -15.51 -4.69
C PHE A 721 -13.81 -14.67 -5.25
N VAL A 722 -12.99 -14.13 -4.35
CA VAL A 722 -11.77 -13.35 -4.64
C VAL A 722 -10.64 -13.79 -3.72
N ASP A 723 -9.47 -14.14 -4.29
CA ASP A 723 -8.25 -14.36 -3.51
C ASP A 723 -7.55 -13.01 -3.28
N TYR A 724 -7.73 -12.41 -2.11
CA TYR A 724 -7.24 -11.07 -1.81
C TYR A 724 -5.81 -11.11 -1.25
N ARG A 725 -4.81 -10.71 -2.05
CA ARG A 725 -3.38 -10.86 -1.72
C ARG A 725 -2.76 -9.57 -1.23
N PHE A 726 -2.31 -9.54 0.02
CA PHE A 726 -1.59 -8.41 0.61
C PHE A 726 -0.24 -8.85 1.19
N THR A 727 0.66 -7.89 1.38
CA THR A 727 2.05 -8.11 1.81
C THR A 727 2.39 -7.23 3.01
N LEU A 728 3.04 -7.81 4.02
CA LEU A 728 3.61 -7.13 5.20
C LEU A 728 5.11 -7.43 5.24
N ALA A 729 5.95 -6.41 5.46
CA ALA A 729 7.41 -6.60 5.46
C ALA A 729 8.15 -5.61 6.34
N GLY A 730 9.26 -6.06 6.93
CA GLY A 730 10.32 -5.22 7.50
C GLY A 730 11.61 -5.47 6.74
N TYR A 731 12.31 -4.42 6.30
CA TYR A 731 13.51 -4.57 5.47
C TYR A 731 14.64 -3.62 5.87
N ALA A 732 15.86 -4.16 6.04
CA ALA A 732 17.07 -3.40 6.36
C ALA A 732 17.54 -2.41 5.27
N GLY A 733 16.82 -2.26 4.15
CA GLY A 733 17.02 -1.19 3.17
C GLY A 733 16.04 -0.03 3.27
N ASP A 734 14.91 -0.21 3.97
CA ASP A 734 13.84 0.80 4.07
C ASP A 734 14.03 1.76 5.26
N GLY A 735 14.84 1.36 6.24
CA GLY A 735 15.16 2.15 7.43
C GLY A 735 16.44 1.70 8.12
N ASN A 736 16.96 2.53 9.03
CA ASN A 736 18.10 2.17 9.89
C ASN A 736 17.57 1.48 11.15
N TRP A 737 17.50 0.15 11.15
CA TRP A 737 16.95 -0.63 12.27
C TRP A 737 17.87 -0.70 13.49
N GLY A 738 19.18 -0.76 13.27
CA GLY A 738 20.17 -0.79 14.36
C GLY A 738 19.91 -1.95 15.34
N ALA A 739 20.00 -1.68 16.64
CA ALA A 739 19.74 -2.69 17.67
C ALA A 739 18.27 -3.15 17.76
N LEU A 740 17.31 -2.45 17.14
CA LEU A 740 15.93 -2.93 17.04
C LEU A 740 15.88 -4.05 15.99
N SER A 741 16.06 -5.27 16.49
CA SER A 741 16.52 -6.42 15.71
C SER A 741 15.40 -7.29 15.13
N GLU A 742 14.25 -7.20 15.78
CA GLU A 742 13.03 -7.95 15.57
C GLU A 742 11.89 -7.11 16.16
N TYR A 743 10.68 -7.36 15.71
CA TYR A 743 9.46 -6.73 16.20
C TYR A 743 8.29 -7.69 15.98
N THR A 744 7.23 -7.55 16.77
CA THR A 744 5.98 -8.30 16.59
C THR A 744 5.02 -7.44 15.80
N GLY A 745 4.41 -8.01 14.76
CA GLY A 745 3.40 -7.34 13.96
C GLY A 745 2.14 -8.16 13.78
N GLY A 746 1.16 -7.53 13.14
CA GLY A 746 -0.13 -8.12 12.84
C GLY A 746 -0.84 -7.35 11.73
N ALA A 747 -2.01 -7.83 11.32
CA ALA A 747 -2.84 -7.08 10.39
C ALA A 747 -4.33 -7.19 10.71
N VAL A 748 -5.03 -6.07 10.57
CA VAL A 748 -6.49 -6.03 10.51
C VAL A 748 -6.90 -5.75 9.05
N VAL A 749 -7.67 -6.65 8.46
CA VAL A 749 -8.26 -6.44 7.12
C VAL A 749 -9.76 -6.19 7.28
N LEU A 750 -10.22 -4.97 7.03
CA LEU A 750 -11.65 -4.64 7.03
C LEU A 750 -12.25 -4.95 5.66
N LEU A 751 -13.18 -5.89 5.64
CA LEU A 751 -13.92 -6.26 4.44
C LEU A 751 -15.02 -5.22 4.12
N PRO A 752 -15.31 -4.95 2.85
CA PRO A 752 -16.45 -4.12 2.47
C PRO A 752 -17.78 -4.76 2.88
N PRO A 753 -18.87 -3.97 3.01
CA PRO A 753 -20.21 -4.52 3.27
C PRO A 753 -20.61 -5.57 2.24
N ALA A 754 -21.23 -6.65 2.72
CA ALA A 754 -21.62 -7.82 1.92
C ALA A 754 -20.45 -8.68 1.38
N PHE A 755 -19.27 -8.60 2.00
CA PHE A 755 -18.16 -9.54 1.80
C PHE A 755 -17.90 -10.33 3.09
N SER A 756 -17.52 -11.60 2.95
CA SER A 756 -17.24 -12.52 4.06
C SER A 756 -15.94 -13.30 3.81
N TYR A 757 -15.41 -13.93 4.86
CA TYR A 757 -14.26 -14.83 4.73
C TYR A 757 -14.72 -16.25 4.36
N ALA A 758 -14.25 -16.75 3.22
CA ALA A 758 -14.67 -18.04 2.66
C ALA A 758 -13.88 -19.25 3.21
N GLY A 759 -12.94 -19.01 4.13
CA GLY A 759 -12.05 -20.02 4.68
C GLY A 759 -10.84 -20.32 3.79
N THR A 760 -9.68 -20.44 4.42
CA THR A 760 -8.32 -20.49 3.84
C THR A 760 -7.71 -19.13 3.56
N THR A 761 -6.61 -18.86 4.27
CA THR A 761 -5.59 -17.88 3.93
C THR A 761 -4.29 -18.64 3.67
N GLU A 762 -3.75 -18.51 2.46
CA GLU A 762 -2.46 -19.11 2.09
C GLU A 762 -1.30 -18.16 2.43
N LYS A 763 -0.17 -18.72 2.90
CA LYS A 763 1.12 -18.03 2.93
C LYS A 763 1.76 -18.20 1.55
N LEU A 764 2.19 -17.11 0.92
CA LEU A 764 2.92 -17.14 -0.34
C LEU A 764 4.32 -16.54 -0.17
N GLY A 765 5.32 -17.06 -0.88
CA GLY A 765 6.70 -16.56 -0.81
C GLY A 765 7.56 -17.17 0.30
N ASP A 766 8.84 -16.80 0.28
CA ASP A 766 9.93 -17.45 1.03
C ASP A 766 10.17 -16.77 2.40
N TYR A 767 9.08 -16.56 3.16
CA TYR A 767 9.15 -16.05 4.53
C TYR A 767 9.74 -17.12 5.45
N ASN A 768 10.98 -16.90 5.89
CA ASN A 768 11.87 -17.92 6.48
C ASN A 768 11.51 -18.36 7.91
N ASN A 769 10.38 -17.90 8.45
CA ASN A 769 9.87 -18.42 9.72
C ASN A 769 9.12 -19.76 9.50
N GLU A 770 9.78 -20.86 9.88
CA GLU A 770 9.23 -22.23 9.83
C GLU A 770 7.97 -22.40 10.72
N GLU A 771 7.80 -21.58 11.77
CA GLU A 771 6.69 -21.67 12.73
C GLU A 771 5.33 -21.28 12.12
N LEU A 772 5.35 -20.52 11.02
CA LEU A 772 4.17 -19.91 10.40
C LEU A 772 3.37 -20.86 9.48
N GLY A 773 4.00 -21.93 9.00
CA GLY A 773 3.41 -22.88 8.04
C GLY A 773 3.00 -22.28 6.69
N ASP A 774 2.27 -23.06 5.89
CA ASP A 774 1.76 -22.64 4.56
C ASP A 774 0.36 -22.00 4.64
N LYS A 775 -0.30 -22.05 5.80
CA LYS A 775 -1.67 -21.56 6.00
C LYS A 775 -1.83 -20.95 7.39
N ARG A 776 -2.36 -19.73 7.46
CA ARG A 776 -2.65 -19.02 8.72
C ARG A 776 -4.01 -18.35 8.61
N ASN A 777 -5.03 -18.93 9.22
CA ASN A 777 -6.37 -18.34 9.23
C ASN A 777 -6.44 -17.14 10.21
N PRO A 778 -7.20 -16.09 9.90
CA PRO A 778 -7.46 -14.98 10.80
C PRO A 778 -8.50 -15.35 11.87
N GLN A 779 -8.54 -14.57 12.96
CA GLN A 779 -9.77 -14.39 13.74
C GLN A 779 -10.74 -13.52 12.92
N VAL A 780 -12.01 -13.93 12.83
CA VAL A 780 -13.05 -13.17 12.11
C VAL A 780 -13.94 -12.50 13.14
N ILE A 781 -14.09 -11.19 13.06
CA ILE A 781 -14.99 -10.40 13.92
C ILE A 781 -15.96 -9.64 13.02
N GLU A 782 -17.24 -9.99 13.08
CA GLU A 782 -18.32 -9.24 12.41
C GLU A 782 -18.52 -7.90 13.14
N ASN A 783 -18.94 -6.85 12.41
CA ASN A 783 -19.23 -5.53 12.99
C ASN A 783 -18.08 -4.95 13.87
N TYR A 784 -16.83 -5.17 13.47
CA TYR A 784 -15.66 -4.84 14.26
C TYR A 784 -15.64 -3.35 14.66
N LYS A 785 -15.48 -3.08 15.97
CA LYS A 785 -15.50 -1.74 16.58
C LYS A 785 -16.72 -0.88 16.18
N GLY A 786 -17.86 -1.51 15.85
CA GLY A 786 -19.09 -0.82 15.41
C GLY A 786 -19.04 -0.25 13.99
N THR A 787 -18.05 -0.62 13.17
CA THR A 787 -17.90 -0.14 11.79
C THR A 787 -18.94 -0.71 10.81
N GLY A 788 -19.76 -1.67 11.23
CA GLY A 788 -20.66 -2.43 10.34
C GLY A 788 -19.95 -3.33 9.33
N ARG A 789 -18.61 -3.45 9.43
CA ARG A 789 -17.73 -4.23 8.55
C ARG A 789 -17.11 -5.41 9.31
N THR A 790 -16.75 -6.46 8.56
CA THR A 790 -16.09 -7.64 9.13
C THR A 790 -14.58 -7.45 9.11
N ALA A 791 -13.92 -7.63 10.26
CA ALA A 791 -12.47 -7.66 10.37
C ALA A 791 -11.92 -9.08 10.25
N LEU A 792 -10.80 -9.22 9.53
CA LEU A 792 -9.93 -10.39 9.58
C LEU A 792 -8.65 -10.00 10.32
N ILE A 793 -8.44 -10.55 11.51
CA ILE A 793 -7.34 -10.19 12.42
C ILE A 793 -6.27 -11.29 12.38
N TYR A 794 -5.04 -10.87 12.13
CA TYR A 794 -3.83 -11.68 12.20
C TYR A 794 -2.92 -11.07 13.27
N SER A 795 -2.93 -11.58 14.50
CA SER A 795 -2.01 -11.17 15.58
C SER A 795 -0.68 -11.94 15.49
N ASP A 796 0.29 -11.61 16.35
CA ASP A 796 1.44 -12.45 16.74
C ASP A 796 2.33 -12.95 15.57
N ILE A 797 2.80 -12.03 14.73
CA ILE A 797 3.72 -12.31 13.62
C ILE A 797 5.08 -11.68 13.92
N ARG A 798 6.08 -12.50 14.26
CA ARG A 798 7.46 -12.04 14.46
C ARG A 798 8.17 -11.79 13.12
N PHE A 799 8.73 -10.59 12.95
CA PHE A 799 9.51 -10.16 11.79
C PHE A 799 11.01 -9.95 12.11
N VAL A 800 11.91 -10.27 11.18
CA VAL A 800 13.37 -10.12 11.37
C VAL A 800 14.00 -9.34 10.20
N PRO A 801 13.96 -7.99 10.21
CA PRO A 801 14.29 -7.15 9.07
C PRO A 801 15.77 -7.20 8.60
N LYS A 802 16.64 -7.94 9.29
CA LYS A 802 18.10 -7.98 9.12
C LYS A 802 18.62 -8.71 7.88
N SER A 803 17.76 -9.36 7.08
CA SER A 803 18.23 -10.16 5.95
C SER A 803 18.63 -9.32 4.72
N THR A 804 19.50 -9.89 3.87
CA THR A 804 19.73 -9.38 2.50
C THR A 804 18.70 -9.94 1.50
N VAL A 805 17.90 -10.90 1.94
CA VAL A 805 16.69 -11.40 1.29
C VAL A 805 15.50 -10.62 1.87
N LEU A 806 14.48 -10.33 1.05
CA LEU A 806 13.25 -9.69 1.53
C LEU A 806 12.49 -10.67 2.44
N ASP A 807 12.21 -10.26 3.68
CA ASP A 807 11.39 -11.00 4.64
C ASP A 807 9.92 -10.58 4.48
N ASP A 808 9.40 -10.79 3.26
CA ASP A 808 8.05 -10.40 2.86
C ASP A 808 7.04 -11.51 3.26
N LEU A 809 6.13 -11.22 4.19
CA LEU A 809 4.99 -12.09 4.47
C LEU A 809 3.84 -11.74 3.52
N ILE A 810 3.48 -12.67 2.62
CA ILE A 810 2.32 -12.53 1.74
C ILE A 810 1.18 -13.39 2.28
N LEU A 811 0.03 -12.77 2.56
CA LEU A 811 -1.20 -13.44 2.98
C LEU A 811 -2.26 -13.32 1.88
N ALA A 812 -2.96 -14.43 1.63
CA ALA A 812 -3.99 -14.52 0.61
C ALA A 812 -5.32 -15.09 1.17
N PRO A 813 -6.09 -14.34 1.99
CA PRO A 813 -7.45 -14.72 2.36
C PRO A 813 -8.35 -14.88 1.14
N LYS A 814 -9.07 -15.99 1.10
CA LYS A 814 -10.19 -16.17 0.18
C LYS A 814 -11.44 -15.46 0.72
N LEU A 815 -11.93 -14.48 -0.04
CA LEU A 815 -13.15 -13.73 0.26
C LEU A 815 -14.32 -14.26 -0.57
N GLU A 816 -15.51 -14.29 0.03
CA GLU A 816 -16.78 -14.47 -0.67
C GLU A 816 -17.46 -13.11 -0.85
N VAL A 817 -18.04 -12.89 -2.03
CA VAL A 817 -18.76 -11.69 -2.41
C VAL A 817 -20.23 -12.02 -2.49
N SER A 818 -21.04 -11.42 -1.62
CA SER A 818 -22.48 -11.62 -1.63
C SER A 818 -23.12 -10.98 -2.86
N LYS A 819 -24.24 -11.54 -3.32
CA LYS A 819 -24.96 -11.02 -4.49
C LYS A 819 -25.45 -9.58 -4.34
N TYR A 820 -25.55 -9.11 -3.09
CA TYR A 820 -25.99 -7.77 -2.68
C TYR A 820 -24.84 -6.76 -2.49
N ALA A 821 -23.58 -7.13 -2.75
CA ALA A 821 -22.47 -6.19 -2.76
C ALA A 821 -22.73 -5.02 -3.72
N GLN A 822 -22.16 -3.85 -3.42
CA GLN A 822 -22.43 -2.64 -4.18
C GLN A 822 -21.89 -2.78 -5.62
N ARG A 823 -22.67 -2.33 -6.62
CA ARG A 823 -22.17 -2.26 -8.00
C ARG A 823 -20.98 -1.30 -8.08
N GLY A 824 -19.89 -1.75 -8.71
CA GLY A 824 -18.68 -0.95 -8.85
C GLY A 824 -17.70 -1.21 -7.72
N ASN A 825 -16.92 -0.19 -7.36
CA ASN A 825 -15.82 -0.30 -6.41
C ASN A 825 -16.31 -0.55 -4.97
N ASN A 826 -15.79 -1.60 -4.33
CA ASN A 826 -15.97 -1.93 -2.92
C ASN A 826 -14.59 -1.94 -2.26
N GLN A 827 -14.38 -1.09 -1.25
CA GLN A 827 -13.06 -0.89 -0.65
C GLN A 827 -12.72 -1.99 0.36
N VAL A 828 -11.52 -2.56 0.24
CA VAL A 828 -10.88 -3.38 1.27
C VAL A 828 -9.77 -2.54 1.90
N ASP A 829 -9.79 -2.40 3.22
CA ASP A 829 -8.76 -1.70 3.98
C ASP A 829 -7.87 -2.71 4.70
N VAL A 830 -6.56 -2.49 4.66
CA VAL A 830 -5.56 -3.29 5.38
C VAL A 830 -4.77 -2.35 6.28
N TYR A 831 -4.72 -2.69 7.56
CA TYR A 831 -3.89 -2.06 8.58
C TYR A 831 -2.78 -3.01 8.96
N TYR A 832 -1.55 -2.52 9.09
CA TYR A 832 -0.38 -3.24 9.58
C TYR A 832 -0.02 -2.65 10.95
N LEU A 833 -0.27 -3.45 11.98
CA LEU A 833 0.03 -3.16 13.38
C LEU A 833 1.41 -3.71 13.73
N TYR A 834 2.12 -3.06 14.64
CA TYR A 834 3.44 -3.50 15.11
C TYR A 834 3.77 -2.91 16.48
N ASP A 835 4.47 -3.67 17.31
CA ASP A 835 5.09 -3.14 18.53
C ASP A 835 6.19 -2.11 18.19
N HIS A 836 6.57 -1.30 19.17
CA HIS A 836 7.52 -0.18 18.99
C HIS A 836 7.08 0.82 17.91
N ASN A 837 5.77 1.08 17.76
CA ASN A 837 5.25 2.05 16.78
C ASN A 837 5.65 3.51 17.09
N ASP A 838 6.19 3.79 18.28
CA ASP A 838 6.84 5.05 18.64
C ASP A 838 8.14 5.27 17.85
N GLU A 839 8.95 4.21 17.69
CA GLU A 839 10.22 4.19 16.94
C GLU A 839 10.03 3.78 15.45
N ILE A 840 9.18 2.80 15.16
CA ILE A 840 8.89 2.25 13.83
C ILE A 840 7.84 3.09 13.12
N LYS A 841 8.13 3.51 11.88
CA LYS A 841 7.18 4.30 11.06
C LYS A 841 6.86 3.61 9.72
N PRO A 842 5.72 3.90 9.09
CA PRO A 842 5.44 3.41 7.73
C PRO A 842 6.46 3.91 6.69
N LEU A 843 6.55 3.23 5.55
CA LEU A 843 7.54 3.53 4.50
C LEU A 843 7.41 4.96 3.94
N GLY A 844 6.18 5.50 3.89
CA GLY A 844 5.92 6.87 3.48
C GLY A 844 4.60 7.42 4.03
N GLU A 845 4.46 8.74 4.03
CA GLU A 845 3.33 9.47 4.63
C GLU A 845 1.96 9.06 4.09
N SER A 846 1.88 8.60 2.83
CA SER A 846 0.64 8.10 2.22
C SER A 846 0.15 6.76 2.78
N GLN A 847 0.88 6.17 3.73
CA GLN A 847 0.50 4.96 4.46
C GLN A 847 0.24 5.25 5.94
N TYR A 848 0.30 6.51 6.41
CA TYR A 848 0.15 6.79 7.84
C TYR A 848 -1.32 6.69 8.26
N TYR A 849 -1.58 5.94 9.33
CA TYR A 849 -2.86 5.85 10.02
C TYR A 849 -2.66 6.15 11.50
N ALA A 850 -3.40 7.14 12.02
CA ALA A 850 -3.56 7.33 13.46
C ALA A 850 -4.60 6.35 13.98
N ASP A 851 -4.41 5.77 15.17
CA ASP A 851 -5.22 4.64 15.62
C ASP A 851 -6.64 4.98 16.13
N GLU A 852 -7.43 5.65 15.30
CA GLU A 852 -8.80 6.11 15.58
C GLU A 852 -9.77 4.98 16.01
N LEU A 853 -9.43 3.72 15.74
CA LEU A 853 -10.24 2.54 16.08
C LEU A 853 -9.71 1.74 17.29
N ASP A 854 -8.59 2.13 17.91
CA ASP A 854 -7.96 1.38 19.01
C ASP A 854 -7.74 -0.09 18.57
N LEU A 855 -6.98 -0.28 17.49
CA LEU A 855 -6.92 -1.54 16.74
C LEU A 855 -6.28 -2.68 17.54
N ASP A 856 -5.33 -2.39 18.42
CA ASP A 856 -4.69 -3.38 19.31
C ASP A 856 -5.34 -3.51 20.70
N ASN A 857 -6.18 -2.55 21.08
CA ASN A 857 -6.98 -2.49 22.32
C ASN A 857 -6.19 -2.08 23.57
N ASP A 858 -5.16 -1.25 23.44
CA ASP A 858 -4.43 -0.67 24.58
C ASP A 858 -5.05 0.65 25.13
N GLY A 859 -5.87 1.33 24.32
CA GLY A 859 -6.56 2.59 24.64
C GLY A 859 -5.89 3.87 24.13
N ASP A 860 -4.72 3.81 23.48
CA ASP A 860 -4.04 4.96 22.87
C ASP A 860 -4.37 5.12 21.38
N THR A 861 -5.36 5.98 21.09
CA THR A 861 -5.76 6.29 19.70
C THR A 861 -4.81 7.27 18.97
N THR A 862 -3.65 7.57 19.54
CA THR A 862 -2.65 8.50 18.97
C THR A 862 -1.47 7.79 18.29
N GLU A 863 -1.37 6.46 18.42
CA GLU A 863 -0.36 5.63 17.79
C GLU A 863 -0.38 5.69 16.25
N LEU A 864 0.76 5.34 15.62
CA LEU A 864 0.94 5.45 14.16
C LEU A 864 1.25 4.10 13.49
N PHE A 865 0.20 3.49 12.94
CA PHE A 865 0.27 2.27 12.14
C PHE A 865 0.35 2.55 10.64
N ALA A 866 0.57 1.50 9.84
CA ALA A 866 0.54 1.60 8.38
C ALA A 866 -0.83 1.15 7.82
N HIS A 867 -1.40 1.91 6.89
CA HIS A 867 -2.65 1.60 6.18
C HIS A 867 -2.48 1.63 4.66
N MET A 868 -3.17 0.73 3.98
CA MET A 868 -3.41 0.80 2.53
C MET A 868 -4.78 0.21 2.18
N ALA A 869 -5.38 0.71 1.10
CA ALA A 869 -6.66 0.25 0.58
C ALA A 869 -6.60 -0.11 -0.91
N SER A 870 -7.44 -1.04 -1.34
CA SER A 870 -7.67 -1.36 -2.76
C SER A 870 -9.15 -1.65 -3.03
N GLN A 871 -9.56 -1.66 -4.30
CA GLN A 871 -10.97 -1.79 -4.68
C GLN A 871 -11.29 -3.14 -5.34
N ILE A 872 -12.36 -3.78 -4.89
CA ILE A 872 -13.02 -4.88 -5.61
C ILE A 872 -14.18 -4.29 -6.41
N ASN A 873 -13.99 -4.16 -7.73
CA ASN A 873 -15.02 -3.75 -8.67
C ASN A 873 -15.99 -4.91 -8.93
N TYR A 874 -17.09 -4.96 -8.19
CA TYR A 874 -18.10 -5.98 -8.32
C TYR A 874 -19.05 -5.68 -9.49
N ILE A 875 -19.25 -6.68 -10.35
CA ILE A 875 -20.19 -6.64 -11.48
C ILE A 875 -21.42 -7.48 -11.12
N PRO A 876 -22.45 -6.90 -10.47
CA PRO A 876 -23.70 -7.58 -10.17
C PRO A 876 -24.52 -7.84 -11.44
N PRO A 877 -25.52 -8.75 -11.36
CA PRO A 877 -26.55 -8.87 -12.39
C PRO A 877 -27.35 -7.57 -12.48
N LEU A 878 -27.70 -7.17 -13.72
CA LEU A 878 -28.46 -5.95 -13.99
C LEU A 878 -29.96 -6.24 -13.95
N GLU A 879 -30.39 -6.69 -12.78
CA GLU A 879 -31.76 -7.08 -12.43
C GLU A 879 -32.28 -6.12 -11.33
N MET A 880 -33.57 -6.14 -10.97
CA MET A 880 -34.00 -5.36 -9.80
C MET A 880 -33.43 -5.98 -8.52
N VAL A 881 -32.82 -5.17 -7.66
CA VAL A 881 -32.24 -5.61 -6.39
C VAL A 881 -32.90 -4.83 -5.26
N VAL A 882 -33.32 -5.55 -4.22
CA VAL A 882 -33.75 -4.95 -2.96
C VAL A 882 -32.72 -5.30 -1.89
N THR A 883 -32.06 -4.26 -1.37
CA THR A 883 -31.07 -4.36 -0.30
C THR A 883 -31.69 -3.86 0.99
N HIS A 884 -31.50 -4.61 2.06
CA HIS A 884 -31.86 -4.25 3.43
C HIS A 884 -30.59 -3.81 4.17
N GLN A 885 -30.67 -2.76 4.97
CA GLN A 885 -29.57 -2.26 5.81
C GLN A 885 -30.08 -1.96 7.21
N VAL A 886 -29.17 -1.85 8.17
CA VAL A 886 -29.48 -1.47 9.55
C VAL A 886 -28.37 -0.57 10.10
N GLY A 887 -28.75 0.42 10.90
CA GLY A 887 -27.83 1.36 11.55
C GLY A 887 -28.52 2.12 12.67
N MET A 888 -27.78 2.91 13.44
CA MET A 888 -28.36 3.80 14.44
C MET A 888 -29.03 5.01 13.80
N ASP A 889 -28.50 5.44 12.65
CA ASP A 889 -28.97 6.55 11.85
C ASP A 889 -28.79 6.24 10.34
N LEU A 890 -29.03 7.25 9.49
CA LEU A 890 -28.89 7.10 8.04
C LEU A 890 -27.43 7.02 7.55
N ASN A 891 -26.47 7.45 8.37
CA ASN A 891 -25.04 7.48 8.02
C ASN A 891 -24.34 6.15 8.36
N THR A 892 -24.89 5.40 9.32
CA THR A 892 -24.34 4.16 9.88
C THR A 892 -24.96 2.88 9.29
N MET A 893 -25.61 2.98 8.12
CA MET A 893 -26.35 1.88 7.48
C MET A 893 -25.42 0.78 6.93
N ALA A 894 -25.44 -0.39 7.58
CA ALA A 894 -24.63 -1.56 7.24
C ALA A 894 -25.46 -2.86 7.21
N LEU A 895 -24.81 -4.03 7.15
CA LEU A 895 -25.49 -5.33 7.29
C LEU A 895 -25.65 -5.79 8.74
N ALA A 896 -24.85 -5.24 9.65
CA ALA A 896 -24.98 -5.47 11.07
C ALA A 896 -24.79 -4.15 11.82
N THR A 897 -25.42 -3.99 12.97
CA THR A 897 -25.21 -2.85 13.85
C THR A 897 -25.29 -3.26 15.32
N THR A 898 -24.47 -2.61 16.15
CA THR A 898 -24.63 -2.58 17.61
C THR A 898 -25.66 -1.51 17.94
N GLY A 899 -26.78 -1.91 18.51
CA GLY A 899 -27.80 -1.00 19.04
C GLY A 899 -27.59 -0.59 20.49
N ASP A 900 -28.31 0.44 20.91
CA ASP A 900 -28.36 0.93 22.29
C ASP A 900 -29.59 0.32 22.99
N LEU A 901 -29.41 -0.31 24.17
CA LEU A 901 -30.47 -1.07 24.84
C LEU A 901 -31.66 -0.16 25.21
N GLY A 902 -32.86 -0.53 24.78
CA GLY A 902 -34.07 0.25 25.06
C GLY A 902 -34.28 1.48 24.17
N TYR A 903 -33.42 1.73 23.17
CA TYR A 903 -33.52 2.88 22.26
C TYR A 903 -33.91 2.48 20.83
N ASP A 904 -34.20 3.52 20.03
CA ASP A 904 -34.53 3.41 18.62
C ASP A 904 -33.26 3.23 17.76
N TYR A 905 -33.40 2.47 16.68
CA TYR A 905 -32.44 2.32 15.58
C TYR A 905 -33.24 2.24 14.26
N ARG A 906 -32.57 2.25 13.11
CA ARG A 906 -33.25 2.32 11.80
C ARG A 906 -32.86 1.17 10.89
N TYR A 907 -33.87 0.61 10.21
CA TYR A 907 -33.67 -0.19 9.02
C TYR A 907 -33.75 0.69 7.76
N GLY A 908 -32.89 0.43 6.79
CA GLY A 908 -32.94 0.99 5.45
C GLY A 908 -33.40 -0.05 4.43
N ILE A 909 -34.28 0.37 3.52
CA ILE A 909 -34.79 -0.40 2.39
C ILE A 909 -34.37 0.33 1.13
N THR A 910 -33.47 -0.28 0.36
CA THR A 910 -32.99 0.26 -0.91
C THR A 910 -33.52 -0.58 -2.05
N MET A 911 -34.50 -0.06 -2.78
CA MET A 911 -34.97 -0.64 -4.04
C MET A 911 -34.18 -0.03 -5.20
N LEU A 912 -33.18 -0.77 -5.69
CA LEU A 912 -32.37 -0.38 -6.83
C LEU A 912 -32.90 -1.06 -8.11
N ASN A 913 -33.38 -0.28 -9.06
CA ASN A 913 -33.55 -0.76 -10.42
C ASN A 913 -32.19 -0.78 -11.13
N ASN A 914 -31.38 -1.83 -10.87
CA ASN A 914 -30.07 -1.98 -11.53
C ASN A 914 -30.19 -2.37 -13.00
N THR A 915 -31.41 -2.58 -13.53
CA THR A 915 -31.64 -2.75 -14.97
C THR A 915 -31.45 -1.42 -15.71
N ILE A 916 -31.47 -1.50 -17.05
CA ILE A 916 -31.40 -0.35 -17.97
C ILE A 916 -32.78 0.05 -18.54
N ASN A 917 -33.86 -0.51 -17.99
CA ASN A 917 -35.23 -0.21 -18.39
C ASN A 917 -36.08 0.14 -17.15
N ASP A 918 -37.14 0.92 -17.35
CA ASP A 918 -38.08 1.23 -16.26
C ASP A 918 -38.87 -0.02 -15.83
N VAL A 919 -38.98 -0.24 -14.51
CA VAL A 919 -39.79 -1.29 -13.87
C VAL A 919 -41.18 -0.75 -13.58
N THR A 920 -42.21 -1.43 -14.07
CA THR A 920 -43.62 -0.98 -14.03
C THR A 920 -44.49 -1.71 -13.00
N SER A 921 -43.92 -2.65 -12.24
CA SER A 921 -44.56 -3.34 -11.12
C SER A 921 -43.48 -3.77 -10.13
N ALA A 922 -43.71 -3.52 -8.84
CA ALA A 922 -42.82 -3.92 -7.77
C ALA A 922 -43.62 -4.13 -6.47
N HIS A 923 -43.26 -5.18 -5.74
CA HIS A 923 -43.82 -5.55 -4.46
C HIS A 923 -42.67 -5.87 -3.49
N VAL A 924 -42.70 -5.32 -2.29
CA VAL A 924 -41.73 -5.64 -1.22
C VAL A 924 -42.49 -6.01 0.04
N ILE A 925 -42.08 -7.09 0.71
CA ILE A 925 -42.60 -7.53 2.01
C ILE A 925 -41.43 -7.52 3.00
N GLY A 926 -41.61 -6.89 4.15
CA GLY A 926 -40.65 -6.93 5.26
C GLY A 926 -41.30 -7.49 6.52
N VAL A 927 -40.58 -8.37 7.22
CA VAL A 927 -41.02 -8.99 8.48
C VAL A 927 -40.08 -8.54 9.60
N LEU A 928 -40.67 -8.06 10.70
CA LEU A 928 -39.93 -7.59 11.87
C LEU A 928 -39.43 -8.79 12.69
N PRO A 929 -38.16 -8.75 13.16
CA PRO A 929 -37.57 -9.80 13.99
C PRO A 929 -38.47 -10.24 15.14
N GLN A 930 -38.65 -11.56 15.26
CA GLN A 930 -39.42 -12.22 16.31
C GLN A 930 -38.72 -13.53 16.69
N LYS A 931 -38.73 -13.89 17.99
CA LYS A 931 -38.09 -15.12 18.47
C LYS A 931 -38.62 -16.37 17.73
N GLY A 932 -37.73 -17.06 17.01
CA GLY A 932 -38.08 -18.25 16.21
C GLY A 932 -38.80 -17.95 14.89
N ASP A 933 -38.53 -16.81 14.26
CA ASP A 933 -39.02 -16.48 12.93
C ASP A 933 -38.25 -17.19 11.78
N LYS A 934 -38.89 -17.22 10.60
CA LYS A 934 -38.38 -17.88 9.38
C LYS A 934 -38.13 -16.88 8.25
N VAL A 935 -37.40 -17.29 7.22
CA VAL A 935 -37.28 -16.52 5.95
C VAL A 935 -38.64 -16.30 5.28
N ILE A 936 -38.81 -15.25 4.48
CA ILE A 936 -40.11 -14.88 3.87
C ILE A 936 -40.38 -15.68 2.60
N ALA A 937 -39.36 -15.89 1.78
CA ALA A 937 -39.38 -16.71 0.56
C ALA A 937 -38.55 -18.00 0.75
N PRO A 938 -38.91 -19.09 0.06
CA PRO A 938 -38.22 -20.37 0.21
C PRO A 938 -36.86 -20.39 -0.52
N ASN A 939 -36.01 -21.36 -0.16
CA ASN A 939 -34.82 -21.69 -0.95
C ASN A 939 -35.20 -22.36 -2.29
N GLN A 940 -34.21 -22.65 -3.15
CA GLN A 940 -34.43 -23.32 -4.44
C GLN A 940 -35.03 -24.74 -4.33
N ALA A 941 -35.01 -25.37 -3.14
CA ALA A 941 -35.67 -26.65 -2.86
C ALA A 941 -37.11 -26.50 -2.35
N GLY A 942 -37.61 -25.27 -2.17
CA GLY A 942 -38.96 -24.98 -1.65
C GLY A 942 -39.04 -24.90 -0.11
N GLU A 943 -37.91 -24.87 0.60
CA GLU A 943 -37.86 -24.94 2.06
C GLU A 943 -37.73 -23.57 2.73
N TYR A 944 -38.34 -23.42 3.90
CA TYR A 944 -38.28 -22.22 4.75
C TYR A 944 -37.37 -22.46 5.97
N GLY A 945 -36.14 -21.98 5.88
CA GLY A 945 -35.17 -22.02 6.98
C GLY A 945 -35.47 -21.00 8.09
N ASP A 946 -34.91 -21.25 9.27
CA ASP A 946 -34.99 -20.31 10.40
C ASP A 946 -34.17 -19.04 10.10
N ARG A 947 -34.68 -17.90 10.56
CA ARG A 947 -34.06 -16.60 10.29
C ARG A 947 -32.89 -16.33 11.23
N GLY A 948 -33.06 -16.68 12.51
CA GLY A 948 -32.03 -16.66 13.56
C GLY A 948 -32.29 -15.72 14.74
N SER A 949 -33.44 -15.04 14.80
CA SER A 949 -33.71 -14.05 15.85
C SER A 949 -33.93 -14.69 17.23
N THR A 950 -33.19 -14.23 18.24
CA THR A 950 -33.31 -14.68 19.64
C THR A 950 -34.23 -13.79 20.48
N TYR A 951 -34.32 -12.51 20.14
CA TYR A 951 -35.26 -11.52 20.66
C TYR A 951 -36.12 -10.90 19.54
N GLY A 952 -37.14 -10.12 19.93
CA GLY A 952 -38.04 -9.46 18.99
C GLY A 952 -38.07 -7.94 19.18
N VAL A 953 -38.45 -7.23 18.12
CA VAL A 953 -38.44 -5.75 18.07
C VAL A 953 -39.81 -5.19 17.71
N THR A 954 -40.03 -3.90 17.96
CA THR A 954 -41.26 -3.18 17.61
C THR A 954 -40.96 -1.99 16.72
N LEU A 955 -41.85 -1.64 15.79
CA LEU A 955 -41.77 -0.35 15.11
C LEU A 955 -42.13 0.79 16.05
N SER A 956 -41.38 1.88 15.97
CA SER A 956 -41.62 3.13 16.72
C SER A 956 -42.51 4.10 15.92
N LYS A 957 -42.55 3.96 14.59
CA LYS A 957 -43.34 4.77 13.65
C LYS A 957 -43.87 3.92 12.49
N PHE A 958 -44.99 4.35 11.89
CA PHE A 958 -45.43 3.82 10.61
C PHE A 958 -44.52 4.37 9.49
N LEU A 959 -44.36 3.63 8.39
CA LEU A 959 -43.51 4.06 7.27
C LEU A 959 -43.98 5.40 6.68
N GLU A 960 -45.27 5.69 6.70
CA GLU A 960 -45.86 6.95 6.25
C GLU A 960 -45.59 8.15 7.19
N ASP A 961 -45.09 7.90 8.42
CA ASP A 961 -44.75 8.93 9.43
C ASP A 961 -43.23 9.23 9.49
N GLU A 962 -42.42 8.54 8.70
CA GLU A 962 -40.99 8.88 8.54
C GLU A 962 -40.86 9.99 7.50
N GLU A 963 -40.21 11.09 7.86
CA GLU A 963 -40.10 12.29 7.01
C GLU A 963 -39.42 11.98 5.66
N GLU A 964 -38.40 11.13 5.68
CA GLU A 964 -37.64 10.71 4.50
C GLU A 964 -38.48 9.87 3.52
N ASN A 965 -39.54 9.22 4.00
CA ASN A 965 -40.39 8.35 3.20
C ASN A 965 -41.51 9.10 2.46
N ILE A 966 -41.83 10.34 2.85
CA ILE A 966 -43.02 11.08 2.36
C ILE A 966 -43.03 11.22 0.83
N GLU A 967 -41.91 11.60 0.21
CA GLU A 967 -41.82 11.74 -1.25
C GLU A 967 -41.78 10.36 -1.97
N PRO A 968 -40.90 9.41 -1.60
CA PRO A 968 -40.91 8.05 -2.15
C PRO A 968 -42.27 7.34 -2.11
N LEU A 969 -42.98 7.37 -0.96
CA LEU A 969 -44.22 6.62 -0.76
C LEU A 969 -45.42 7.15 -1.55
N LYS A 970 -45.35 8.35 -2.16
CA LYS A 970 -46.39 8.80 -3.10
C LYS A 970 -46.67 7.77 -4.20
N ARG A 971 -45.64 7.01 -4.59
CA ARG A 971 -45.66 6.00 -5.66
C ARG A 971 -46.09 4.60 -5.20
N PHE A 972 -46.22 4.39 -3.88
CA PHE A 972 -46.51 3.08 -3.30
C PHE A 972 -47.81 3.11 -2.49
N ASP A 973 -48.52 2.00 -2.47
CA ASP A 973 -49.50 1.70 -1.43
C ASP A 973 -48.81 0.90 -0.32
N VAL A 974 -49.05 1.28 0.94
CA VAL A 974 -48.43 0.71 2.14
C VAL A 974 -49.47 -0.07 2.92
N TYR A 975 -49.11 -1.26 3.38
CA TYR A 975 -49.98 -2.12 4.18
C TYR A 975 -49.21 -2.81 5.30
N TYR A 976 -49.95 -3.23 6.33
CA TYR A 976 -49.43 -3.81 7.56
C TYR A 976 -50.10 -5.13 7.94
N GLN A 977 -49.39 -5.93 8.72
CA GLN A 977 -49.94 -7.07 9.47
C GLN A 977 -49.52 -6.99 10.93
N THR A 978 -50.45 -7.34 11.83
CA THR A 978 -50.26 -7.39 13.29
C THR A 978 -50.16 -8.82 13.84
N GLN A 979 -50.42 -9.82 12.99
CA GLN A 979 -50.26 -11.23 13.35
C GLN A 979 -48.83 -11.68 13.07
N SER A 980 -48.27 -12.51 13.94
CA SER A 980 -47.01 -13.20 13.68
C SER A 980 -47.17 -14.16 12.49
N HIS A 981 -46.10 -14.37 11.73
CA HIS A 981 -46.07 -15.34 10.63
C HIS A 981 -44.89 -16.31 10.79
N GLN A 982 -45.22 -17.60 10.80
CA GLN A 982 -44.27 -18.72 10.80
C GLN A 982 -44.61 -19.75 9.69
N GLY A 983 -45.41 -19.34 8.70
CA GLY A 983 -45.89 -20.16 7.58
C GLY A 983 -45.24 -19.81 6.24
N ASP A 984 -45.80 -20.32 5.14
CA ASP A 984 -45.29 -20.11 3.79
C ASP A 984 -45.65 -18.73 3.18
N ILE A 985 -45.01 -18.42 2.03
CA ILE A 985 -45.17 -17.15 1.31
C ILE A 985 -46.61 -16.89 0.85
N ASN A 986 -47.44 -17.91 0.62
CA ASN A 986 -48.83 -17.70 0.20
C ASN A 986 -49.64 -17.14 1.37
N GLY A 987 -49.43 -17.65 2.59
CA GLY A 987 -50.03 -17.07 3.80
C GLY A 987 -49.66 -15.60 3.99
N MET A 988 -48.38 -15.26 3.78
CA MET A 988 -47.87 -13.90 3.86
C MET A 988 -48.44 -12.99 2.76
N ARG A 989 -48.40 -13.43 1.49
CA ARG A 989 -48.85 -12.68 0.30
C ARG A 989 -50.36 -12.43 0.35
N ASP A 990 -51.13 -13.49 0.60
CA ASP A 990 -52.59 -13.53 0.45
C ASP A 990 -53.35 -13.27 1.77
N GLY A 991 -52.65 -13.09 2.88
CA GLY A 991 -53.22 -12.79 4.20
C GLY A 991 -53.89 -11.41 4.29
N SER A 992 -54.57 -11.15 5.41
CA SER A 992 -55.26 -9.87 5.63
C SER A 992 -54.28 -8.72 5.83
N TRP A 993 -54.22 -7.80 4.86
CA TRP A 993 -53.37 -6.61 4.87
C TRP A 993 -54.19 -5.37 5.27
N LEU A 994 -53.70 -4.62 6.27
CA LEU A 994 -54.38 -3.47 6.88
C LEU A 994 -53.72 -2.14 6.50
N THR A 995 -54.47 -1.04 6.45
CA THR A 995 -53.88 0.31 6.39
C THR A 995 -53.44 0.79 7.78
N LYS A 996 -52.66 1.88 7.83
CA LYS A 996 -52.25 2.55 9.08
C LYS A 996 -53.42 2.84 10.01
N GLU A 997 -54.53 3.34 9.46
CA GLU A 997 -55.75 3.72 10.21
C GLU A 997 -56.43 2.52 10.88
N GLU A 998 -56.25 1.31 10.33
CA GLU A 998 -56.85 0.07 10.82
C GLU A 998 -56.01 -0.62 11.91
N VAL A 999 -54.71 -0.31 12.01
CA VAL A 999 -53.79 -0.90 12.99
C VAL A 999 -53.90 -0.24 14.37
N GLY A 1000 -54.02 1.09 14.41
CA GLY A 1000 -54.21 1.90 15.62
C GLY A 1000 -53.01 2.01 16.58
N ASP A 1001 -52.19 0.97 16.72
CA ASP A 1001 -50.99 0.93 17.57
C ASP A 1001 -49.83 0.28 16.82
N VAL A 1002 -48.84 1.11 16.47
CA VAL A 1002 -47.68 0.73 15.64
C VAL A 1002 -46.81 -0.38 16.27
N SER A 1003 -46.75 -0.46 17.60
CA SER A 1003 -45.94 -1.49 18.30
C SER A 1003 -46.45 -2.92 18.05
N LYS A 1004 -47.72 -3.04 17.64
CA LYS A 1004 -48.35 -4.31 17.29
C LYS A 1004 -48.06 -4.78 15.87
N VAL A 1005 -47.47 -3.94 15.01
CA VAL A 1005 -47.04 -4.37 13.67
C VAL A 1005 -46.00 -5.50 13.80
N LYS A 1006 -46.09 -6.47 12.89
CA LYS A 1006 -45.18 -7.62 12.75
C LYS A 1006 -44.62 -7.74 11.33
N ALA A 1007 -45.31 -7.20 10.33
CA ALA A 1007 -44.82 -7.10 8.96
C ALA A 1007 -45.46 -5.92 8.21
N TYR A 1008 -44.83 -5.51 7.12
CA TYR A 1008 -45.31 -4.49 6.19
C TYR A 1008 -45.15 -4.93 4.74
N LYS A 1009 -45.94 -4.34 3.84
CA LYS A 1009 -45.90 -4.55 2.39
C LYS A 1009 -46.00 -3.22 1.65
N LEU A 1010 -45.14 -3.08 0.64
CA LEU A 1010 -45.12 -1.96 -0.31
C LEU A 1010 -45.57 -2.49 -1.68
N VAL A 1011 -46.44 -1.75 -2.36
CA VAL A 1011 -46.93 -2.09 -3.72
C VAL A 1011 -46.82 -0.87 -4.61
N LEU A 1012 -46.09 -0.96 -5.73
CA LEU A 1012 -45.99 0.13 -6.70
C LEU A 1012 -47.35 0.40 -7.34
N LYS A 1013 -47.81 1.66 -7.32
CA LYS A 1013 -49.13 2.07 -7.82
C LYS A 1013 -49.26 1.88 -9.33
N PRO A 1014 -50.45 1.50 -9.84
CA PRO A 1014 -50.67 1.37 -11.28
C PRO A 1014 -50.34 2.64 -12.07
N GLY A 1015 -49.41 2.53 -13.03
CA GLY A 1015 -48.97 3.65 -13.87
C GLY A 1015 -47.73 4.39 -13.36
N GLU A 1016 -47.30 4.16 -12.12
CA GLU A 1016 -45.99 4.56 -11.64
C GLU A 1016 -44.90 3.62 -12.16
N VAL A 1017 -43.68 4.14 -12.28
CA VAL A 1017 -42.52 3.36 -12.77
C VAL A 1017 -41.28 3.66 -11.92
N ILE A 1018 -40.47 2.66 -11.61
CA ILE A 1018 -39.12 2.83 -11.06
C ILE A 1018 -38.18 2.91 -12.25
N LYS A 1019 -37.57 4.08 -12.49
CA LYS A 1019 -36.78 4.33 -13.70
C LYS A 1019 -35.53 3.47 -13.74
N ALA A 1020 -35.02 3.22 -14.94
CA ALA A 1020 -33.70 2.62 -15.12
C ALA A 1020 -32.64 3.33 -14.24
N LYS A 1021 -31.88 2.56 -13.45
CA LYS A 1021 -30.85 3.06 -12.53
C LYS A 1021 -31.34 3.97 -11.40
N GLU A 1022 -32.65 4.08 -11.19
CA GLU A 1022 -33.20 4.75 -10.03
C GLU A 1022 -33.02 3.91 -8.76
N GLU A 1023 -32.64 4.60 -7.69
CA GLU A 1023 -32.58 4.07 -6.33
C GLU A 1023 -33.71 4.72 -5.52
N ILE A 1024 -34.60 3.90 -4.94
CA ILE A 1024 -35.63 4.36 -4.02
C ILE A 1024 -35.25 3.90 -2.63
N LYS A 1025 -35.00 4.86 -1.74
CA LYS A 1025 -34.70 4.62 -0.32
C LYS A 1025 -35.96 4.83 0.52
N LEU A 1026 -36.20 3.91 1.42
CA LEU A 1026 -37.23 3.98 2.46
C LEU A 1026 -36.60 3.53 3.79
N TYR A 1027 -37.12 4.02 4.91
CA TYR A 1027 -36.59 3.70 6.23
C TYR A 1027 -37.70 3.28 7.19
N THR A 1028 -37.35 2.51 8.21
CA THR A 1028 -38.27 2.17 9.31
C THR A 1028 -37.54 2.30 10.64
N THR A 1029 -38.04 3.13 11.55
CA THR A 1029 -37.50 3.22 12.92
C THR A 1029 -38.09 2.10 13.78
N ALA A 1030 -37.22 1.28 14.35
CA ALA A 1030 -37.57 0.18 15.24
C ALA A 1030 -36.87 0.34 16.60
N LYS A 1031 -37.41 -0.29 17.63
CA LYS A 1031 -36.94 -0.18 19.01
C LYS A 1031 -36.41 -1.51 19.54
N ILE A 1032 -35.25 -1.47 20.19
CA ILE A 1032 -34.75 -2.59 20.99
C ILE A 1032 -35.53 -2.61 22.31
N PRO A 1033 -36.04 -3.76 22.79
CA PRO A 1033 -36.68 -3.83 24.10
C PRO A 1033 -35.68 -3.43 25.21
N PHE A 1034 -36.14 -2.67 26.21
CA PHE A 1034 -35.34 -2.43 27.40
C PHE A 1034 -35.43 -3.65 28.32
N ASP A 1035 -34.55 -4.62 28.07
CA ASP A 1035 -34.47 -5.89 28.78
C ASP A 1035 -33.00 -6.18 29.12
N THR A 1036 -32.63 -5.97 30.39
CA THR A 1036 -31.27 -6.19 30.89
C THR A 1036 -30.93 -7.67 31.13
N THR A 1037 -31.81 -8.60 30.73
CA THR A 1037 -31.56 -10.05 30.76
C THR A 1037 -31.11 -10.63 29.41
N LEU A 1038 -31.08 -9.80 28.36
CA LEU A 1038 -30.43 -10.15 27.10
C LEU A 1038 -28.91 -10.30 27.30
N ILE A 1039 -28.23 -10.92 26.34
CA ILE A 1039 -26.76 -11.08 26.33
C ILE A 1039 -26.16 -10.07 25.33
N PRO A 1040 -25.23 -9.17 25.75
CA PRO A 1040 -24.69 -8.12 24.89
C PRO A 1040 -23.65 -8.65 23.87
N GLU A 1041 -23.36 -7.86 22.83
CA GLU A 1041 -22.54 -8.24 21.66
C GLU A 1041 -21.12 -8.74 22.01
N GLU A 1042 -20.55 -8.24 23.09
CA GLU A 1042 -19.25 -8.62 23.63
C GLU A 1042 -19.20 -9.98 24.38
N GLU A 1043 -20.36 -10.59 24.69
CA GLU A 1043 -20.45 -11.83 25.46
C GLU A 1043 -20.73 -13.07 24.57
N GLU A 1044 -20.31 -14.25 25.02
CA GLU A 1044 -20.58 -15.50 24.30
C GLU A 1044 -22.08 -15.78 24.19
N ASN A 1045 -22.54 -16.12 22.98
CA ASN A 1045 -23.95 -16.35 22.65
C ASN A 1045 -24.82 -15.07 22.72
N ALA A 1046 -24.21 -13.90 22.52
CA ALA A 1046 -24.88 -12.61 22.34
C ALA A 1046 -26.20 -12.69 21.58
N ASP A 1047 -27.22 -12.03 22.12
CA ASP A 1047 -28.56 -11.97 21.55
C ASP A 1047 -28.57 -11.17 20.23
N VAL A 1048 -29.45 -11.57 19.30
CA VAL A 1048 -29.53 -10.98 17.96
C VAL A 1048 -30.97 -10.93 17.45
N ALA A 1049 -31.34 -9.81 16.84
CA ALA A 1049 -32.55 -9.67 16.04
C ALA A 1049 -32.17 -9.68 14.56
N VAL A 1050 -32.76 -10.59 13.77
CA VAL A 1050 -32.43 -10.77 12.35
C VAL A 1050 -33.59 -10.33 11.48
N SER A 1051 -33.37 -9.39 10.56
CA SER A 1051 -34.41 -8.93 9.62
C SER A 1051 -34.06 -9.28 8.17
N THR A 1052 -35.09 -9.47 7.34
CA THR A 1052 -35.00 -9.71 5.90
C THR A 1052 -36.18 -9.06 5.19
N LEU A 1053 -36.01 -8.86 3.88
CA LEU A 1053 -37.06 -8.46 2.95
C LEU A 1053 -37.27 -9.58 1.94
N ALA A 1054 -38.42 -9.58 1.26
CA ALA A 1054 -38.63 -10.31 0.02
C ALA A 1054 -39.24 -9.38 -1.03
N PHE A 1055 -38.84 -9.56 -2.30
CA PHE A 1055 -39.29 -8.71 -3.41
C PHE A 1055 -39.86 -9.52 -4.57
N SER A 1056 -40.73 -8.87 -5.35
CA SER A 1056 -41.32 -9.41 -6.58
C SER A 1056 -41.61 -8.30 -7.60
N THR A 1057 -41.47 -8.58 -8.89
CA THR A 1057 -41.88 -7.68 -10.00
C THR A 1057 -43.15 -8.15 -10.73
N ASP A 1058 -43.77 -9.25 -10.29
CA ASP A 1058 -45.05 -9.75 -10.80
C ASP A 1058 -46.12 -9.96 -9.71
N GLY A 1059 -45.75 -9.78 -8.44
CA GLY A 1059 -46.61 -9.97 -7.28
C GLY A 1059 -46.92 -11.44 -6.95
N GLN A 1060 -46.33 -12.40 -7.67
CA GLN A 1060 -46.57 -13.83 -7.53
C GLN A 1060 -45.35 -14.56 -7.00
N ILE A 1061 -44.20 -14.38 -7.64
CA ILE A 1061 -42.92 -15.02 -7.29
C ILE A 1061 -42.09 -14.03 -6.48
N PHE A 1062 -41.76 -14.39 -5.24
CA PHE A 1062 -40.95 -13.58 -4.34
C PHE A 1062 -39.55 -14.19 -4.14
N SER A 1063 -38.54 -13.34 -4.17
CA SER A 1063 -37.14 -13.68 -3.86
C SER A 1063 -36.75 -13.07 -2.51
N GLU A 1064 -36.11 -13.86 -1.64
CA GLU A 1064 -35.55 -13.36 -0.38
C GLU A 1064 -34.39 -12.39 -0.67
N GLY A 1065 -34.35 -11.28 0.06
CA GLY A 1065 -33.27 -10.30 0.11
C GLY A 1065 -32.15 -10.73 1.06
N ASN A 1066 -31.25 -9.81 1.39
CA ASN A 1066 -30.20 -10.09 2.37
C ASN A 1066 -30.75 -10.14 3.80
N LYS A 1067 -30.01 -10.81 4.68
CA LYS A 1067 -30.18 -10.68 6.13
C LYS A 1067 -29.49 -9.40 6.61
N VAL A 1068 -30.04 -8.80 7.66
CA VAL A 1068 -29.35 -7.84 8.51
C VAL A 1068 -29.49 -8.23 9.98
N GLN A 1069 -28.52 -7.85 10.81
CA GLN A 1069 -28.47 -8.21 12.23
C GLN A 1069 -28.40 -6.97 13.11
N THR A 1070 -29.23 -6.94 14.15
CA THR A 1070 -29.11 -5.99 15.25
C THR A 1070 -28.68 -6.78 16.48
N ARG A 1071 -27.53 -6.43 17.05
CA ARG A 1071 -27.12 -6.80 18.40
C ARG A 1071 -27.28 -5.57 19.29
N TYR A 1072 -26.89 -5.64 20.55
CA TYR A 1072 -26.81 -4.45 21.40
C TYR A 1072 -25.58 -4.53 22.31
N THR A 1073 -25.16 -3.38 22.84
CA THR A 1073 -24.13 -3.29 23.89
C THR A 1073 -24.64 -2.40 25.02
N SER A 1074 -23.92 -2.40 26.13
CA SER A 1074 -24.02 -1.38 27.18
C SER A 1074 -22.65 -0.76 27.41
N TYR A 1075 -22.64 0.46 27.93
CA TYR A 1075 -21.42 1.21 28.23
C TYR A 1075 -21.24 1.32 29.73
N GLU A 1076 -20.03 1.65 30.19
CA GLU A 1076 -19.74 1.86 31.62
C GLU A 1076 -19.00 3.18 31.84
N VAL A 1077 -19.40 3.92 32.88
CA VAL A 1077 -18.57 4.99 33.45
C VAL A 1077 -18.11 4.58 34.85
N ASN A 1078 -16.81 4.68 35.12
CA ASN A 1078 -16.22 4.29 36.39
C ASN A 1078 -15.07 5.23 36.80
N GLY A 1079 -14.51 5.04 37.98
CA GLY A 1079 -13.37 5.83 38.46
C GLY A 1079 -13.31 5.88 39.98
N ARG A 1080 -12.46 6.77 40.52
CA ARG A 1080 -12.33 7.03 41.96
C ARG A 1080 -12.53 8.50 42.31
N TYR A 1081 -13.22 8.74 43.42
CA TYR A 1081 -13.18 10.01 44.15
C TYR A 1081 -12.24 9.86 45.34
N PHE A 1082 -11.22 10.72 45.45
CA PHE A 1082 -10.23 10.66 46.52
C PHE A 1082 -9.86 12.04 47.06
N PHE A 1083 -9.40 12.05 48.31
CA PHE A 1083 -8.75 13.18 48.96
C PHE A 1083 -7.24 13.05 48.73
N ASP A 1084 -6.75 13.93 47.87
CA ASP A 1084 -5.36 14.09 47.48
C ASP A 1084 -4.64 14.94 48.54
N LYS A 1085 -3.62 14.35 49.19
CA LYS A 1085 -2.92 14.99 50.32
C LYS A 1085 -1.75 15.87 49.89
N ASP A 1086 -1.02 15.52 48.84
CA ASP A 1086 0.19 16.25 48.41
C ASP A 1086 -0.04 17.17 47.20
N LYS A 1087 -1.21 17.05 46.58
CA LYS A 1087 -1.79 17.88 45.51
C LYS A 1087 -1.17 17.66 44.14
N ASP A 1088 -0.64 16.46 43.87
CA ASP A 1088 -0.07 16.11 42.57
C ASP A 1088 -1.14 15.68 41.52
N GLY A 1089 -2.35 15.33 41.96
CA GLY A 1089 -3.48 14.93 41.12
C GLY A 1089 -3.53 13.44 40.76
N VAL A 1090 -2.73 12.58 41.41
CA VAL A 1090 -2.66 11.13 41.20
C VAL A 1090 -3.07 10.40 42.49
N TYR A 1091 -3.85 9.32 42.40
CA TYR A 1091 -4.17 8.53 43.59
C TYR A 1091 -3.03 7.56 43.95
N GLU A 1092 -2.40 7.78 45.11
CA GLU A 1092 -1.42 6.86 45.70
C GLU A 1092 -1.99 6.09 46.91
N GLU A 1093 -1.95 4.75 46.86
CA GLU A 1093 -2.40 3.91 47.99
C GLU A 1093 -1.50 4.08 49.21
N GLY A 1094 -2.05 4.67 50.28
CA GLY A 1094 -1.35 4.90 51.55
C GLY A 1094 -0.91 6.36 51.74
N THR A 1095 -0.68 7.09 50.65
CA THR A 1095 -0.53 8.55 50.67
C THR A 1095 -1.89 9.22 50.76
N ASP A 1096 -2.84 8.84 49.90
CA ASP A 1096 -4.16 9.47 49.77
C ASP A 1096 -5.28 8.76 50.52
N THR A 1097 -6.44 9.41 50.59
CA THR A 1097 -7.61 8.87 51.28
C THR A 1097 -8.79 8.70 50.32
N PRO A 1098 -9.29 7.48 50.07
CA PRO A 1098 -10.50 7.30 49.26
C PRO A 1098 -11.73 7.96 49.90
N LEU A 1099 -12.65 8.49 49.09
CA LEU A 1099 -13.84 9.20 49.56
C LEU A 1099 -15.13 8.47 49.18
N ALA A 1100 -15.73 7.82 50.18
CA ALA A 1100 -16.99 7.09 50.07
C ALA A 1100 -18.25 7.99 50.13
N ASN A 1101 -19.37 7.48 49.63
CA ASN A 1101 -20.70 8.10 49.59
C ASN A 1101 -20.70 9.47 48.88
N ARG A 1102 -19.91 9.61 47.81
CA ARG A 1102 -19.91 10.79 46.92
C ARG A 1102 -20.82 10.52 45.74
N THR A 1103 -21.83 11.36 45.57
CA THR A 1103 -22.73 11.31 44.41
C THR A 1103 -22.12 12.04 43.22
N LEU A 1104 -22.17 11.41 42.05
CA LEU A 1104 -21.87 12.03 40.77
C LEU A 1104 -23.12 11.93 39.87
N THR A 1105 -23.25 12.84 38.91
CA THR A 1105 -24.34 12.82 37.93
C THR A 1105 -23.77 12.77 36.53
N LEU A 1106 -24.20 11.79 35.72
CA LEU A 1106 -23.88 11.75 34.30
C LEU A 1106 -24.67 12.84 33.58
N VAL A 1107 -23.96 13.71 32.86
CA VAL A 1107 -24.54 14.82 32.08
C VAL A 1107 -24.05 14.79 30.64
N SER A 1108 -24.92 15.13 29.68
CA SER A 1108 -24.51 15.26 28.27
C SER A 1108 -23.53 16.42 28.09
N ASN A 1109 -22.43 16.22 27.38
CA ASN A 1109 -21.32 17.19 27.27
C ASN A 1109 -21.77 18.58 26.79
N GLU A 1110 -22.67 18.68 25.80
CA GLU A 1110 -23.15 19.98 25.29
C GLU A 1110 -23.97 20.74 26.34
N ALA A 1111 -25.03 20.12 26.89
CA ALA A 1111 -25.87 20.78 27.89
C ALA A 1111 -25.11 21.06 29.19
N ALA A 1112 -24.11 20.23 29.55
CA ALA A 1112 -23.25 20.45 30.70
C ALA A 1112 -22.41 21.74 30.62
N LEU A 1113 -22.30 22.37 29.45
CA LEU A 1113 -21.64 23.67 29.28
C LEU A 1113 -22.60 24.87 29.39
N ASP A 1114 -23.91 24.64 29.49
CA ASP A 1114 -24.87 25.70 29.83
C ASP A 1114 -24.63 26.19 31.26
N ARG A 1115 -24.46 27.51 31.39
CA ARG A 1115 -24.18 28.21 32.66
C ARG A 1115 -25.41 28.91 33.24
N ASP A 1116 -26.49 29.01 32.48
CA ASP A 1116 -27.72 29.73 32.88
C ASP A 1116 -28.82 28.78 33.40
N ALA A 1117 -28.55 27.47 33.51
CA ALA A 1117 -29.54 26.46 33.90
C ALA A 1117 -29.83 26.44 35.42
N GLU A 1118 -31.12 26.44 35.78
CA GLU A 1118 -31.61 26.44 37.19
C GLU A 1118 -31.42 25.10 37.93
N SER A 1119 -30.83 24.08 37.30
CA SER A 1119 -30.64 22.72 37.85
C SER A 1119 -29.46 22.03 37.14
N VAL A 1120 -29.07 20.81 37.57
CA VAL A 1120 -27.97 20.04 36.96
C VAL A 1120 -28.16 19.95 35.43
N PRO A 1121 -27.30 20.61 34.60
CA PRO A 1121 -27.60 20.78 33.19
C PRO A 1121 -27.47 19.47 32.42
N GLY A 1122 -28.58 18.99 31.84
CA GLY A 1122 -28.58 17.82 30.96
C GLY A 1122 -28.30 16.47 31.63
N GLU A 1123 -28.88 16.24 32.82
CA GLU A 1123 -28.89 14.92 33.48
C GLU A 1123 -29.37 13.81 32.53
N VAL A 1124 -28.61 12.70 32.51
CA VAL A 1124 -28.89 11.53 31.65
C VAL A 1124 -29.70 10.49 32.43
N LEU A 1125 -30.76 9.97 31.81
CA LEU A 1125 -31.68 9.00 32.40
C LEU A 1125 -31.71 7.68 31.59
N ASN A 1126 -32.09 6.60 32.26
CA ASN A 1126 -32.34 5.29 31.66
C ASN A 1126 -33.53 5.31 30.67
N PRO A 1127 -33.65 4.32 29.77
CA PRO A 1127 -34.75 4.23 28.79
C PRO A 1127 -36.17 4.22 29.38
N ASP A 1128 -36.33 3.81 30.64
CA ASP A 1128 -37.59 3.80 31.38
C ASP A 1128 -37.88 5.10 32.15
N GLY A 1129 -36.94 6.06 32.13
CA GLY A 1129 -37.01 7.33 32.84
C GLY A 1129 -36.44 7.32 34.26
N SER A 1130 -35.84 6.23 34.73
CA SER A 1130 -35.13 6.18 36.01
C SER A 1130 -33.76 6.88 35.95
N LYS A 1131 -33.25 7.32 37.11
CA LYS A 1131 -31.92 7.93 37.23
C LYS A 1131 -30.82 6.87 37.11
N ILE A 1132 -29.66 7.28 36.59
CA ILE A 1132 -28.42 6.50 36.65
C ILE A 1132 -27.78 6.80 38.02
N GLU A 1133 -27.74 5.82 38.91
CA GLU A 1133 -27.17 5.97 40.25
C GLU A 1133 -25.64 5.84 40.19
N ILE A 1134 -24.92 6.92 40.53
CA ILE A 1134 -23.45 6.95 40.60
C ILE A 1134 -23.03 7.42 41.99
N GLU A 1135 -22.62 6.48 42.84
CA GLU A 1135 -22.15 6.74 44.20
C GLU A 1135 -20.85 5.97 44.48
N THR A 1136 -19.93 6.57 45.23
CA THR A 1136 -18.66 5.93 45.57
C THR A 1136 -18.76 4.96 46.75
N ASN A 1137 -18.12 3.80 46.60
CA ASN A 1137 -17.99 2.78 47.64
C ASN A 1137 -16.96 3.15 48.72
N ALA A 1138 -16.68 2.25 49.66
CA ALA A 1138 -15.73 2.47 50.75
C ALA A 1138 -14.30 2.79 50.27
N GLU A 1139 -13.91 2.26 49.12
CA GLU A 1139 -12.62 2.48 48.44
C GLU A 1139 -12.65 3.73 47.54
N GLY A 1140 -13.71 4.54 47.61
CA GLY A 1140 -13.90 5.74 46.79
C GLY A 1140 -14.20 5.45 45.33
N LYS A 1141 -14.32 4.17 44.94
CA LYS A 1141 -14.58 3.75 43.55
C LYS A 1141 -16.07 3.81 43.24
N TYR A 1142 -16.41 4.20 42.02
CA TYR A 1142 -17.76 4.11 41.48
C TYR A 1142 -17.74 3.40 40.13
N SER A 1143 -18.86 2.82 39.74
CA SER A 1143 -19.11 2.22 38.42
C SER A 1143 -20.62 2.25 38.16
N ALA A 1144 -21.03 2.65 36.97
CA ALA A 1144 -22.44 2.71 36.58
C ALA A 1144 -22.64 2.36 35.10
N PRO A 1145 -23.66 1.55 34.76
CA PRO A 1145 -24.00 1.24 33.38
C PRO A 1145 -24.69 2.43 32.70
N VAL A 1146 -24.38 2.63 31.42
CA VAL A 1146 -24.97 3.64 30.56
C VAL A 1146 -25.49 2.94 29.30
N TYR A 1147 -26.78 3.05 29.02
CA TYR A 1147 -27.43 2.28 27.94
C TYR A 1147 -27.51 3.01 26.59
N ARG A 1148 -26.93 4.22 26.50
CA ARG A 1148 -26.96 5.08 25.32
C ARG A 1148 -25.55 5.57 24.99
N ARG A 1149 -25.21 5.63 23.70
CA ARG A 1149 -23.97 6.25 23.24
C ARG A 1149 -24.06 7.77 23.23
N GLY A 1150 -22.92 8.43 23.40
CA GLY A 1150 -22.84 9.89 23.32
C GLY A 1150 -21.59 10.48 23.96
N GLU A 1151 -21.53 11.82 23.93
CA GLU A 1151 -20.52 12.62 24.60
C GLU A 1151 -21.02 13.04 25.98
N TYR A 1152 -20.25 12.76 27.02
CA TYR A 1152 -20.63 12.92 28.41
C TYR A 1152 -19.57 13.66 29.23
N ARG A 1153 -20.00 14.14 30.40
CA ARG A 1153 -19.17 14.55 31.53
C ARG A 1153 -19.81 14.00 32.81
N LEU A 1154 -19.03 13.90 33.88
CA LEU A 1154 -19.58 13.74 35.22
C LEU A 1154 -19.62 15.10 35.91
N TYR A 1155 -20.78 15.43 36.47
CA TYR A 1155 -20.99 16.56 37.37
C TYR A 1155 -20.86 16.09 38.81
N THR A 1156 -20.22 16.88 39.67
CA THR A 1156 -20.14 16.59 41.11
C THR A 1156 -19.97 17.86 41.95
N GLU A 1157 -20.23 17.71 43.25
CA GLU A 1157 -20.11 18.76 44.27
C GLU A 1157 -19.02 18.38 45.29
N LYS A 1158 -18.19 19.35 45.68
CA LYS A 1158 -17.20 19.21 46.77
C LYS A 1158 -17.87 19.50 48.12
N SER A 1159 -17.30 19.00 49.21
CA SER A 1159 -17.75 19.44 50.55
C SER A 1159 -17.24 20.85 50.87
N GLN A 1160 -17.96 21.57 51.72
CA GLN A 1160 -17.65 22.96 52.16
C GLN A 1160 -16.25 23.22 52.79
N PHE A 1161 -15.43 22.19 52.98
CA PHE A 1161 -14.06 22.25 53.53
C PHE A 1161 -13.03 21.62 52.58
N GLU A 1162 -13.42 21.39 51.33
CA GLU A 1162 -12.60 20.79 50.29
C GLU A 1162 -12.46 21.79 49.14
N ASP A 1163 -11.36 21.72 48.40
CA ASP A 1163 -11.15 22.36 47.12
C ASP A 1163 -10.79 21.30 46.08
N PHE A 1164 -11.25 21.50 44.84
CA PHE A 1164 -10.90 20.62 43.73
C PHE A 1164 -9.40 20.71 43.40
N VAL A 1165 -8.74 19.56 43.24
CA VAL A 1165 -7.39 19.52 42.68
C VAL A 1165 -7.49 19.53 41.15
N THR A 1166 -6.70 20.39 40.53
CA THR A 1166 -6.60 20.53 39.06
C THR A 1166 -5.20 20.27 38.53
N ALA A 1167 -4.28 19.81 39.38
CA ALA A 1167 -2.98 19.31 38.97
C ALA A 1167 -3.13 18.08 38.08
N VAL A 1168 -2.24 17.95 37.09
CA VAL A 1168 -2.13 16.78 36.21
C VAL A 1168 -0.64 16.57 35.95
N PRO A 1169 -0.07 15.38 36.18
CA PRO A 1169 1.33 15.09 35.87
C PRO A 1169 1.61 15.21 34.38
N ALA A 1170 2.80 15.71 34.01
CA ALA A 1170 3.17 15.92 32.61
C ALA A 1170 3.41 14.61 31.82
N SER A 1171 3.60 13.49 32.51
CA SER A 1171 3.77 12.16 31.94
C SER A 1171 3.44 11.12 33.04
N PRO A 1172 2.16 10.79 33.28
CA PRO A 1172 1.79 9.75 34.25
C PRO A 1172 2.34 8.39 33.86
N GLU A 1173 2.50 7.49 34.85
CA GLU A 1173 2.74 6.08 34.57
C GLU A 1173 1.49 5.43 33.96
N ALA A 1174 1.69 4.44 33.08
CA ALA A 1174 0.58 3.74 32.43
C ALA A 1174 -0.33 3.06 33.47
N GLY A 1175 -1.63 3.37 33.44
CA GLY A 1175 -2.61 2.87 34.41
C GLY A 1175 -2.70 3.67 35.72
N ALA A 1176 -1.99 4.79 35.87
CA ALA A 1176 -2.14 5.67 37.04
C ALA A 1176 -3.56 6.27 37.14
N GLU A 1177 -4.15 6.26 38.34
CA GLU A 1177 -5.48 6.82 38.60
C GLU A 1177 -5.41 8.36 38.75
N VAL A 1178 -5.16 9.06 37.63
CA VAL A 1178 -5.03 10.53 37.55
C VAL A 1178 -6.39 11.23 37.57
N GLN A 1179 -6.50 12.38 38.23
CA GLN A 1179 -7.70 13.21 38.29
C GLN A 1179 -8.10 13.77 36.92
N ASN A 1180 -9.41 13.90 36.68
CA ASN A 1180 -9.98 14.28 35.38
C ASN A 1180 -10.95 15.46 35.44
N LEU A 1181 -10.89 16.34 36.44
CA LEU A 1181 -11.65 17.59 36.49
C LEU A 1181 -11.18 18.57 35.42
N ASP A 1182 -12.12 19.17 34.71
CA ASP A 1182 -11.87 20.27 33.78
C ASP A 1182 -11.86 21.59 34.56
N ALA A 1183 -10.67 22.15 34.78
CA ALA A 1183 -10.47 23.38 35.53
C ALA A 1183 -11.29 24.58 35.01
N ALA A 1184 -11.68 24.59 33.71
CA ALA A 1184 -12.50 25.65 33.13
C ALA A 1184 -14.01 25.55 33.49
N THR A 1185 -14.42 24.47 34.16
CA THR A 1185 -15.82 24.17 34.53
C THR A 1185 -16.12 24.28 36.03
N ILE A 1186 -15.11 24.54 36.85
CA ILE A 1186 -15.27 24.68 38.30
C ILE A 1186 -15.95 26.02 38.60
N GLU A 1187 -17.08 25.97 39.31
CA GLU A 1187 -17.83 27.13 39.74
C GLU A 1187 -18.37 26.92 41.16
N GLY A 1188 -17.82 27.68 42.12
CA GLY A 1188 -18.12 27.54 43.54
C GLY A 1188 -17.76 26.13 44.05
N ASP A 1189 -18.78 25.43 44.55
CA ASP A 1189 -18.63 24.06 45.06
C ASP A 1189 -18.89 22.98 43.99
N THR A 1190 -19.15 23.36 42.75
CA THR A 1190 -19.47 22.45 41.63
C THR A 1190 -18.30 22.30 40.66
N GLY A 1191 -18.14 21.10 40.10
CA GLY A 1191 -17.10 20.79 39.11
C GLY A 1191 -17.57 19.74 38.10
N LYS A 1192 -16.98 19.74 36.91
CA LYS A 1192 -17.27 18.77 35.85
C LYS A 1192 -15.98 18.12 35.37
N THR A 1193 -16.02 16.84 35.01
CA THR A 1193 -14.87 16.16 34.41
C THR A 1193 -14.61 16.67 33.00
N THR A 1194 -13.42 16.40 32.47
CA THR A 1194 -13.14 16.43 31.03
C THR A 1194 -14.14 15.56 30.27
N GLY A 1195 -14.41 15.95 29.02
CA GLY A 1195 -15.34 15.24 28.14
C GLY A 1195 -14.91 13.80 27.87
N PHE A 1196 -15.87 12.94 27.58
CA PHE A 1196 -15.63 11.56 27.17
C PHE A 1196 -16.73 11.01 26.26
N ALA A 1197 -16.32 10.23 25.28
CA ALA A 1197 -17.21 9.46 24.42
C ALA A 1197 -17.53 8.10 25.06
N LEU A 1198 -18.78 7.67 24.98
CA LEU A 1198 -19.17 6.26 25.14
C LEU A 1198 -19.80 5.78 23.83
N ASN A 1199 -19.20 4.75 23.22
CA ASN A 1199 -19.60 4.19 21.92
C ASN A 1199 -19.03 2.75 21.76
N PRO A 1200 -19.36 2.00 20.68
CA PRO A 1200 -18.86 0.63 20.50
C PRO A 1200 -17.33 0.44 20.41
N ALA A 1201 -16.57 1.48 20.03
CA ALA A 1201 -15.10 1.46 20.08
C ALA A 1201 -14.57 1.82 21.49
N SER A 1202 -15.21 2.78 22.16
CA SER A 1202 -14.86 3.24 23.52
C SER A 1202 -16.00 2.93 24.50
N ARG A 1203 -16.10 1.67 24.95
CA ARG A 1203 -17.24 1.20 25.79
C ARG A 1203 -17.15 1.56 27.27
N VAL A 1204 -15.94 1.82 27.78
CA VAL A 1204 -15.69 2.14 29.19
C VAL A 1204 -14.96 3.47 29.28
N ALA A 1205 -15.40 4.36 30.18
CA ALA A 1205 -14.71 5.61 30.46
C ALA A 1205 -14.39 5.74 31.96
N THR A 1206 -13.09 5.75 32.28
CA THR A 1206 -12.60 5.99 33.65
C THR A 1206 -12.41 7.49 33.90
N ARG A 1207 -13.01 8.05 34.95
CA ARG A 1207 -12.94 9.49 35.29
C ARG A 1207 -12.74 9.74 36.79
N ASN A 1208 -11.51 9.97 37.23
CA ASN A 1208 -11.23 10.20 38.65
C ASN A 1208 -11.46 11.66 39.05
N VAL A 1209 -11.75 11.89 40.33
CA VAL A 1209 -12.01 13.21 40.92
C VAL A 1209 -11.17 13.35 42.19
N ALA A 1210 -10.31 14.37 42.22
CA ALA A 1210 -9.44 14.66 43.35
C ALA A 1210 -9.87 15.96 44.06
N VAL A 1211 -9.85 15.92 45.39
CA VAL A 1211 -10.03 17.11 46.25
C VAL A 1211 -8.93 17.18 47.30
N THR A 1212 -8.58 18.38 47.71
CA THR A 1212 -7.71 18.71 48.86
C THR A 1212 -8.57 19.40 49.92
N GLY A 1213 -8.10 19.53 51.15
CA GLY A 1213 -8.74 20.40 52.15
C GLY A 1213 -8.54 21.90 51.84
N ASP A 1214 -9.60 22.70 52.00
CA ASP A 1214 -9.50 24.13 52.34
C ASP A 1214 -9.54 24.24 53.88
N PRO A 1215 -8.41 24.53 54.55
CA PRO A 1215 -8.37 24.64 56.01
C PRO A 1215 -9.11 25.88 56.56
N GLY A 1216 -9.52 26.82 55.70
CA GLY A 1216 -10.04 28.12 56.11
C GLY A 1216 -9.03 28.93 56.92
N SER A 1217 -9.50 29.99 57.60
CA SER A 1217 -8.66 30.72 58.56
C SER A 1217 -9.46 31.27 59.75
N ILE A 1218 -8.85 31.19 60.94
CA ILE A 1218 -9.40 31.74 62.18
C ILE A 1218 -8.45 32.80 62.72
N THR A 1219 -8.84 34.08 62.60
CA THR A 1219 -8.07 35.19 63.17
C THR A 1219 -8.53 35.48 64.59
N VAL A 1220 -7.61 35.38 65.56
CA VAL A 1220 -7.89 35.65 66.99
C VAL A 1220 -7.02 36.80 67.49
N THR A 1221 -7.63 37.91 67.87
CA THR A 1221 -6.93 39.06 68.46
C THR A 1221 -7.15 39.11 69.96
N LYS A 1222 -6.10 38.88 70.77
CA LYS A 1222 -6.17 39.10 72.22
C LYS A 1222 -5.93 40.57 72.54
N THR A 1223 -6.90 41.22 73.19
CA THR A 1223 -6.73 42.55 73.81
C THR A 1223 -6.76 42.46 75.34
N ALA A 1224 -6.25 43.51 76.00
CA ALA A 1224 -6.44 43.73 77.43
C ALA A 1224 -7.91 44.04 77.74
N ALA A 1225 -8.42 43.50 78.86
CA ALA A 1225 -9.71 43.92 79.42
C ALA A 1225 -9.56 45.32 80.04
N SER A 1226 -10.62 46.14 79.95
CA SER A 1226 -10.60 47.50 80.49
C SER A 1226 -10.68 47.47 82.02
N GLU A 1227 -9.58 47.81 82.68
CA GLU A 1227 -9.57 48.32 84.04
C GLU A 1227 -9.10 49.78 83.99
N ASP A 1228 -9.82 50.67 84.68
CA ASP A 1228 -9.91 52.12 84.36
C ASP A 1228 -8.64 52.97 84.61
N ASP A 1229 -7.49 52.35 84.89
CA ASP A 1229 -6.18 53.02 85.09
C ASP A 1229 -5.03 52.35 84.29
N ASN A 1230 -5.31 51.61 83.22
CA ASN A 1230 -4.27 50.99 82.36
C ASN A 1230 -4.09 51.69 80.99
N LEU A 1231 -2.89 52.27 80.78
CA LEU A 1231 -2.46 52.97 79.55
C LEU A 1231 -2.35 52.08 78.28
N ASP A 1232 -2.46 50.76 78.43
CA ASP A 1232 -2.44 49.78 77.33
C ASP A 1232 -3.81 49.14 77.01
N SER A 1233 -4.90 49.64 77.60
CA SER A 1233 -6.26 49.18 77.31
C SER A 1233 -6.57 49.19 75.81
N GLY A 1234 -7.13 48.09 75.29
CA GLY A 1234 -7.47 47.92 73.87
C GLY A 1234 -6.31 47.58 72.92
N LYS A 1235 -5.05 47.56 73.36
CA LYS A 1235 -3.92 47.15 72.51
C LYS A 1235 -3.85 45.61 72.37
N PRO A 1236 -3.33 45.08 71.24
CA PRO A 1236 -3.02 43.66 71.10
C PRO A 1236 -1.99 43.21 72.14
N LEU A 1237 -2.20 42.05 72.75
CA LEU A 1237 -1.29 41.44 73.71
C LEU A 1237 -0.40 40.40 73.04
N ALA A 1238 0.91 40.63 73.06
CA ALA A 1238 1.91 39.66 72.60
C ALA A 1238 2.16 38.56 73.66
N GLY A 1239 2.44 37.34 73.20
CA GLY A 1239 2.74 36.18 74.03
C GLY A 1239 1.53 35.39 74.53
N ALA A 1240 0.31 35.68 74.08
CA ALA A 1240 -0.87 34.94 74.51
C ALA A 1240 -1.04 33.66 73.70
N VAL A 1241 -1.05 32.51 74.39
CA VAL A 1241 -1.11 31.18 73.77
C VAL A 1241 -2.56 30.72 73.63
N PHE A 1242 -2.99 30.46 72.40
CA PHE A 1242 -4.28 29.91 72.03
C PHE A 1242 -4.13 28.44 71.63
N ARG A 1243 -5.07 27.61 72.07
CA ARG A 1243 -5.20 26.22 71.65
C ARG A 1243 -6.56 26.03 70.99
N LEU A 1244 -6.57 25.41 69.81
CA LEU A 1244 -7.80 24.99 69.16
C LEU A 1244 -8.21 23.61 69.69
N THR A 1245 -9.46 23.47 70.11
CA THR A 1245 -10.04 22.19 70.54
C THR A 1245 -11.40 21.96 69.88
N THR A 1246 -11.73 20.71 69.62
CA THR A 1246 -13.09 20.29 69.22
C THR A 1246 -14.09 20.58 70.34
N THR A 1247 -15.39 20.54 70.03
CA THR A 1247 -16.48 20.83 70.98
C THR A 1247 -16.53 19.86 72.17
N ASP A 1248 -15.93 18.67 72.04
CA ASP A 1248 -15.76 17.68 73.11
C ASP A 1248 -14.40 17.79 73.85
N GLY A 1249 -13.62 18.84 73.57
CA GLY A 1249 -12.40 19.20 74.29
C GLY A 1249 -11.13 18.46 73.84
N LYS A 1250 -11.16 17.69 72.74
CA LYS A 1250 -9.97 17.06 72.16
C LYS A 1250 -9.13 18.07 71.36
N THR A 1251 -7.87 17.74 71.13
CA THR A 1251 -7.01 18.51 70.20
C THR A 1251 -7.59 18.39 68.80
N VAL A 1252 -7.71 19.52 68.08
CA VAL A 1252 -7.97 19.49 66.64
C VAL A 1252 -6.74 18.90 65.94
N THR A 1253 -6.92 17.99 64.99
CA THR A 1253 -5.86 17.54 64.08
C THR A 1253 -5.99 18.28 62.74
N ASP A 1254 -4.88 18.44 62.02
CA ASP A 1254 -4.91 18.91 60.63
C ASP A 1254 -5.35 17.78 59.67
N PHE A 1255 -5.33 18.08 58.37
CA PHE A 1255 -5.73 17.16 57.30
C PHE A 1255 -4.76 15.98 57.10
N ASN A 1256 -3.55 16.03 57.69
CA ASN A 1256 -2.59 14.92 57.73
C ASN A 1256 -2.77 14.06 58.99
N GLY A 1257 -3.67 14.44 59.90
CA GLY A 1257 -3.86 13.80 61.20
C GLY A 1257 -2.91 14.29 62.29
N GLU A 1258 -2.07 15.31 62.01
CA GLU A 1258 -1.12 15.85 62.98
C GLU A 1258 -1.81 16.76 64.01
N PRO A 1259 -1.42 16.74 65.30
CA PRO A 1259 -2.06 17.57 66.31
C PRO A 1259 -1.83 19.08 66.09
N GLY A 1260 -2.92 19.82 65.95
CA GLY A 1260 -2.91 21.27 65.76
C GLY A 1260 -2.13 21.99 66.86
N THR A 1261 -1.08 22.71 66.47
CA THR A 1261 -0.17 23.40 67.38
C THR A 1261 -0.83 24.62 68.03
N ASN A 1262 -0.44 24.92 69.27
CA ASN A 1262 -0.86 26.16 69.91
C ASN A 1262 -0.31 27.39 69.17
N VAL A 1263 -1.15 28.37 68.89
CA VAL A 1263 -0.78 29.64 68.24
C VAL A 1263 -0.49 30.68 69.31
N THR A 1264 0.56 31.49 69.14
CA THR A 1264 0.90 32.58 70.08
C THR A 1264 0.77 33.93 69.38
N THR A 1265 0.06 34.88 69.98
CA THR A 1265 -0.14 36.25 69.44
C THR A 1265 1.00 37.20 69.71
#